data_AF-A0A0Q9TDU9-F1
#
_entry.id   AF-A0A0Q9TDU9-F1
#
_cell.length_a   1.000
_cell.length_b   1.000
_cell.length_c   1.000
_cell.angle_alpha   90.00
_cell.angle_beta   90.00
_cell.angle_gamma   90.00
#
_symmetry.space_group_name_H-M   'P 1'
#
loop_
_entity.id
_entity.type
_entity.pdbx_description
1 polymer ?
#
loop_
_entity_poly.entity_id
_entity_poly.type
_entity_poly.pdbx_seq_one_letter_code
_entity_poly.pdbx_strand_id
1 'polypeptide(L)'
;MKKSLALFFLFLFLLIPGLNAYSIENGIGLINGSFESVESDKPTAWTQDAYQQGSDVSKFTLESGQAHAGSHFLRIHNIQPNDARWIQRVQVKSGAIYKLSSWVRASGIGSDKTGANISVLGVGSMSRDIKDTNGKWELVNFYGKTGANQKEIVVAVRLGGYGSLNTGAADFDDFSLEEVAAVPAGVQVFSVSPDDQPSSVTNHANLSSHTGFFLFTLLFSLLFLIVCIRMAAKASDHNGRLTEPKNVVPTYIGLLMFAGFALRIIGAPLIQGHPIDFIDFSAWSEHAFSAGLSGFYNDQMFVDYPPGYIYILYVIGAIKHIFSLNYQSAAAVILIKLPAIIADLLTSYLIYGLAKKHMNHQVSALFAFLYLINPSVYLNSTVWGQIDSVYTLVVFLMIIALTDKKVPKAAGILALAFLIKPQAIIFTPLLLYPLIKQKNVKTWVSSLAMSAVVFVLGVLPFSLHKPWYWILDLYKTMFLSYPYASLNAANLYTLFGFNGSPASTKWLFMSMNTWGNIIVVAIVAITAFLFFKSRDTSRFYYSAFLVCLLVFVFKTGMHERYGYPVILLSLISYLGIKDKRILYLFISLSFTQFANVAYVFKLSLDQQYFTNGPDIFMKIVSLCHVILAVYAIYVGWDIYIRNKVQHFKSRKSDPQEIKFPKSLSKQNAAQAVAPMKLLTNLTKKDKIAMTGLTLLYAAIALYQLGSFSAPQKDWKPKLAQESFYVDFNHIESVNRVMWYGGIGDGQFQIEQSNDTIHWTPVTTITLNGGTVFQWKQSSVSFSAQFAKITVVKPGASLYELAFMNDQQKEPIPIFKQIPLNMGNDALAQAQNLFNEPDTVPRQPSFMNSMYFDEIYHARTAYEHLHSIEPYETTHPPLGKVLISMGIAIFGMNPFGWRIVGTLFGIAMIPLMYLFAKKLFGKTEYGFIAAFLLACDFMHFTQTRIATIDVYGVFFIMMMYYFMYKYYVLSLSRAPLKTALISLSLSGLFFGIGAACKWIDLYAGVGLAVILGLVLYEKYKEYRHTTLILTTQAKHKSNTSAIRQTQTFAHSFRPLLWKTICTAFAMFALVPVVIYTLSYIPFLNVPGPGHDLSAILSFQKSMYNYHSHLVATHPFASSWWEWPIIRKPIWYYGQVSLAPDQVSSIVAMGNPAIWWPGILAVFAAIYISLKTKDKWMIVVLIGLAAEYLPWVGVPRLTFIYHFFATVPFMILCITYVIKYAHEHLKLRAKWIYMYLGTVLLLFIMFYPILSGAVINKNYVSHFLKWSTSWTFF
;
A
#
# COMPACT_ATOMS: atom_id res chain seq x y z
N MET A 1 -17.41 26.89 12.87
CA MET A 1 -17.59 26.76 11.40
C MET A 1 -16.49 27.44 10.61
N LYS A 2 -16.16 28.72 10.83
CA LYS A 2 -14.97 29.39 10.23
C LYS A 2 -13.66 28.60 10.39
N LYS A 3 -13.40 27.99 11.57
CA LYS A 3 -12.25 27.10 11.80
C LYS A 3 -12.28 25.79 10.99
N SER A 4 -13.47 25.26 10.69
CA SER A 4 -13.65 24.04 9.89
C SER A 4 -13.50 24.32 8.40
N LEU A 5 -13.96 25.49 7.95
CA LEU A 5 -13.72 26.01 6.60
C LEU A 5 -12.23 26.30 6.39
N ALA A 6 -11.55 26.89 7.37
CA ALA A 6 -10.12 27.16 7.31
C ALA A 6 -9.26 25.88 7.26
N LEU A 7 -9.60 24.87 8.07
CA LEU A 7 -8.96 23.53 7.99
C LEU A 7 -9.18 22.85 6.63
N PHE A 8 -10.33 23.11 5.99
CA PHE A 8 -10.67 22.57 4.68
C PHE A 8 -9.95 23.30 3.53
N PHE A 9 -9.83 24.64 3.58
CA PHE A 9 -9.03 25.40 2.61
C PHE A 9 -7.53 25.14 2.78
N LEU A 10 -7.04 24.94 4.01
CA LEU A 10 -5.69 24.49 4.28
C LEU A 10 -5.44 23.10 3.68
N PHE A 11 -6.43 22.20 3.73
CA PHE A 11 -6.37 20.86 3.13
C PHE A 11 -6.43 20.88 1.59
N LEU A 12 -7.26 21.75 1.00
CA LEU A 12 -7.24 22.03 -0.44
C LEU A 12 -5.89 22.58 -0.91
N PHE A 13 -5.24 23.42 -0.11
CA PHE A 13 -3.88 23.90 -0.36
C PHE A 13 -2.81 22.81 -0.21
N LEU A 14 -3.01 21.86 0.72
CA LEU A 14 -2.16 20.69 0.90
C LEU A 14 -2.35 19.61 -0.18
N LEU A 15 -3.40 19.71 -1.02
CA LEU A 15 -3.62 18.86 -2.20
C LEU A 15 -2.92 19.39 -3.46
N ILE A 16 -2.41 20.63 -3.43
CA ILE A 16 -1.69 21.26 -4.56
C ILE A 16 -0.33 20.61 -4.88
N PRO A 17 0.43 19.99 -3.94
CA PRO A 17 1.71 19.37 -4.30
C PRO A 17 1.60 18.06 -5.12
N GLY A 18 0.40 17.59 -5.46
CA GLY A 18 0.18 16.33 -6.19
C GLY A 18 -0.19 16.48 -7.67
N LEU A 19 -0.19 17.69 -8.22
CA LEU A 19 -0.48 17.94 -9.64
C LEU A 19 0.75 17.66 -10.52
N ASN A 20 1.20 16.41 -10.55
CA ASN A 20 1.78 15.89 -11.78
C ASN A 20 0.62 15.22 -12.52
N ALA A 21 0.03 15.97 -13.45
CA ALA A 21 -0.69 15.34 -14.54
C ALA A 21 0.26 14.35 -15.23
N TYR A 22 -0.26 13.27 -15.79
CA TYR A 22 0.50 12.38 -16.67
C TYR A 22 1.17 13.23 -17.78
N SER A 23 2.43 13.56 -17.57
CA SER A 23 3.36 14.03 -18.59
C SER A 23 4.67 13.30 -18.33
N ILE A 24 4.80 12.12 -18.93
CA ILE A 24 6.12 11.53 -19.16
C ILE A 24 6.68 12.26 -20.38
N GLU A 25 7.33 13.40 -20.14
CA GLU A 25 8.38 13.85 -21.05
C GLU A 25 9.65 13.08 -20.68
N ASN A 26 10.18 12.28 -21.62
CA ASN A 26 11.62 12.18 -21.96
C ASN A 26 11.89 10.99 -22.92
N GLY A 27 12.53 11.28 -24.07
CA GLY A 27 13.18 10.29 -24.95
C GLY A 27 12.87 10.48 -26.45
N ILE A 28 13.83 11.00 -27.22
CA ILE A 28 13.72 11.35 -28.66
C ILE A 28 14.22 10.17 -29.52
N GLY A 29 13.43 9.77 -30.53
CA GLY A 29 13.87 8.92 -31.67
C GLY A 29 14.14 7.44 -31.39
N LEU A 30 14.36 6.66 -32.47
CA LEU A 30 14.82 5.26 -32.39
C LEU A 30 16.30 5.25 -31.95
N ILE A 31 16.61 4.53 -30.88
CA ILE A 31 17.95 4.42 -30.29
C ILE A 31 18.50 3.03 -30.58
N ASN A 32 19.77 2.94 -30.98
CA ASN A 32 20.48 1.67 -31.13
C ASN A 32 19.77 0.64 -32.04
N GLY A 33 19.29 1.10 -33.20
CA GLY A 33 18.66 0.23 -34.20
C GLY A 33 19.62 -0.77 -34.84
N SER A 34 20.92 -0.47 -34.87
CA SER A 34 21.98 -1.37 -35.33
C SER A 34 22.42 -2.39 -34.26
N PHE A 35 21.89 -2.31 -33.05
CA PHE A 35 22.21 -3.23 -31.93
C PHE A 35 23.68 -3.27 -31.44
N GLU A 36 24.53 -2.36 -31.92
CA GLU A 36 25.97 -2.31 -31.59
C GLU A 36 26.27 -1.69 -30.21
N SER A 37 25.37 -0.87 -29.66
CA SER A 37 25.51 -0.35 -28.31
C SER A 37 24.98 -1.38 -27.31
N VAL A 38 25.86 -1.88 -26.43
CA VAL A 38 25.54 -2.97 -25.49
C VAL A 38 25.67 -2.48 -24.06
N GLU A 39 24.65 -2.75 -23.25
CA GLU A 39 24.64 -2.52 -21.81
C GLU A 39 24.19 -3.83 -21.12
N SER A 40 25.07 -4.43 -20.31
CA SER A 40 24.78 -5.67 -19.55
C SER A 40 24.28 -6.83 -20.43
N ASP A 41 25.00 -7.15 -21.51
CA ASP A 41 24.70 -8.22 -22.49
C ASP A 41 23.34 -8.09 -23.20
N LYS A 42 22.79 -6.87 -23.25
CA LYS A 42 21.59 -6.53 -24.02
C LYS A 42 21.82 -5.28 -24.86
N PRO A 43 21.14 -5.15 -26.01
CA PRO A 43 21.10 -3.89 -26.76
C PRO A 43 20.56 -2.75 -25.90
N THR A 44 21.30 -1.64 -25.80
CA THR A 44 20.87 -0.40 -25.13
C THR A 44 19.49 0.03 -25.65
N ALA A 45 18.58 0.42 -24.75
CA ALA A 45 17.22 0.90 -25.02
C ALA A 45 16.20 -0.09 -25.62
N TRP A 46 16.55 -1.37 -25.79
CA TRP A 46 15.61 -2.42 -26.22
C TRP A 46 15.25 -3.35 -25.06
N THR A 47 13.98 -3.76 -24.99
CA THR A 47 13.43 -4.59 -23.91
C THR A 47 12.83 -5.89 -24.47
N GLN A 48 12.83 -6.95 -23.67
CA GLN A 48 12.31 -8.27 -24.06
C GLN A 48 10.85 -8.40 -23.67
N ASP A 49 10.02 -8.99 -24.53
CA ASP A 49 8.62 -9.30 -24.26
C ASP A 49 8.24 -10.62 -24.94
N ALA A 50 7.37 -11.40 -24.30
CA ALA A 50 6.95 -12.71 -24.80
C ALA A 50 5.56 -13.08 -24.26
N TYR A 51 4.78 -13.80 -25.07
CA TYR A 51 3.47 -14.31 -24.68
C TYR A 51 3.56 -15.30 -23.51
N GLN A 52 4.54 -16.23 -23.55
CA GLN A 52 4.91 -17.10 -22.44
C GLN A 52 6.31 -16.75 -21.93
N GLN A 53 6.47 -16.65 -20.62
CA GLN A 53 7.71 -16.25 -19.94
C GLN A 53 8.48 -17.48 -19.46
N GLY A 54 9.80 -17.53 -19.70
CA GLY A 54 10.67 -18.64 -19.31
C GLY A 54 11.80 -18.88 -20.31
N SER A 55 13.03 -19.07 -19.83
CA SER A 55 14.20 -19.35 -20.70
C SER A 55 14.18 -20.75 -21.31
N ASP A 56 13.33 -21.62 -20.78
CA ASP A 56 12.94 -22.94 -21.29
C ASP A 56 11.88 -22.87 -22.40
N VAL A 57 11.28 -21.70 -22.63
CA VAL A 57 10.26 -21.45 -23.67
C VAL A 57 10.86 -20.65 -24.82
N SER A 58 11.46 -19.48 -24.54
CA SER A 58 12.11 -18.62 -25.52
C SER A 58 13.44 -18.07 -25.00
N LYS A 59 14.47 -18.14 -25.82
CA LYS A 59 15.79 -17.54 -25.56
C LYS A 59 15.96 -16.28 -26.39
N PHE A 60 16.37 -15.21 -25.71
CA PHE A 60 16.71 -13.92 -26.32
C PHE A 60 18.20 -13.69 -26.12
N THR A 61 18.95 -13.62 -27.20
CA THR A 61 20.40 -13.42 -27.17
C THR A 61 20.80 -12.24 -28.06
N LEU A 62 21.86 -11.54 -27.66
CA LEU A 62 22.64 -10.67 -28.53
C LEU A 62 23.84 -11.48 -28.98
N GLU A 63 23.89 -11.83 -30.26
CA GLU A 63 24.94 -12.65 -30.84
C GLU A 63 25.97 -11.75 -31.52
N SER A 64 27.24 -12.17 -31.53
CA SER A 64 28.31 -11.49 -32.27
C SER A 64 28.88 -12.36 -33.39
N GLY A 65 29.30 -11.74 -34.50
CA GLY A 65 29.90 -12.47 -35.64
C GLY A 65 29.26 -12.15 -36.99
N GLN A 66 28.56 -13.12 -37.61
CA GLN A 66 27.95 -12.97 -38.94
C GLN A 66 26.69 -12.08 -38.95
N ALA A 67 26.80 -10.89 -38.36
CA ALA A 67 25.84 -9.81 -38.51
C ALA A 67 25.75 -9.40 -40.00
N HIS A 68 24.64 -8.81 -40.40
CA HIS A 68 24.49 -8.22 -41.72
C HIS A 68 25.39 -6.98 -41.86
N ALA A 69 25.43 -6.13 -40.83
CA ALA A 69 26.39 -5.04 -40.69
C ALA A 69 26.84 -4.92 -39.23
N GLY A 70 28.04 -4.36 -39.01
CA GLY A 70 28.58 -4.25 -37.65
C GLY A 70 29.05 -5.59 -37.08
N SER A 71 28.94 -5.75 -35.76
CA SER A 71 29.46 -6.88 -35.01
C SER A 71 28.40 -7.64 -34.20
N HIS A 72 27.19 -7.10 -34.03
CA HIS A 72 26.13 -7.67 -33.21
C HIS A 72 24.80 -7.78 -33.94
N PHE A 73 24.00 -8.81 -33.61
CA PHE A 73 22.62 -8.92 -34.07
C PHE A 73 21.75 -9.57 -32.99
N LEU A 74 20.44 -9.32 -33.01
CA LEU A 74 19.50 -9.91 -32.06
C LEU A 74 19.02 -11.27 -32.54
N ARG A 75 19.04 -12.26 -31.65
CA ARG A 75 18.46 -13.58 -31.89
C ARG A 75 17.31 -13.85 -30.94
N ILE A 76 16.23 -14.37 -31.51
CA ILE A 76 15.09 -14.95 -30.79
C ILE A 76 15.04 -16.43 -31.17
N HIS A 77 15.12 -17.31 -30.17
CA HIS A 77 14.99 -18.75 -30.36
C HIS A 77 13.86 -19.30 -29.49
N ASN A 78 12.74 -19.63 -30.13
CA ASN A 78 11.58 -20.25 -29.48
C ASN A 78 11.78 -21.77 -29.43
N ILE A 79 12.01 -22.29 -28.22
CA ILE A 79 12.16 -23.73 -27.92
C ILE A 79 10.78 -24.40 -27.94
N GLN A 80 9.76 -23.69 -27.44
CA GLN A 80 8.35 -24.08 -27.50
C GLN A 80 7.55 -23.03 -28.30
N PRO A 81 6.36 -23.36 -28.84
CA PRO A 81 5.57 -22.39 -29.60
C PRO A 81 5.29 -21.13 -28.79
N ASN A 82 5.84 -19.98 -29.22
CA ASN A 82 5.67 -18.70 -28.53
C ASN A 82 5.52 -17.51 -29.52
N ASP A 83 5.12 -16.36 -29.00
CA ASP A 83 5.21 -15.04 -29.64
C ASP A 83 6.20 -14.22 -28.81
N ALA A 84 7.44 -14.15 -29.28
CA ALA A 84 8.58 -13.60 -28.59
C ALA A 84 9.16 -12.42 -29.38
N ARG A 85 9.51 -11.33 -28.71
CA ARG A 85 9.90 -10.07 -29.37
C ARG A 85 10.85 -9.21 -28.54
N TRP A 86 11.70 -8.47 -29.24
CA TRP A 86 12.39 -7.30 -28.68
C TRP A 86 11.63 -6.05 -29.07
N ILE A 87 11.48 -5.11 -28.13
CA ILE A 87 10.64 -3.92 -28.30
C ILE A 87 11.35 -2.64 -27.86
N GLN A 88 11.01 -1.54 -28.53
CA GLN A 88 11.45 -0.19 -28.16
C GLN A 88 10.32 0.82 -28.38
N ARG A 89 10.15 1.75 -27.45
CA ARG A 89 9.18 2.86 -27.55
C ARG A 89 9.86 4.04 -28.25
N VAL A 90 9.24 4.56 -29.31
CA VAL A 90 9.81 5.59 -30.19
C VAL A 90 8.82 6.73 -30.40
N GLN A 91 9.29 7.98 -30.33
CA GLN A 91 8.50 9.18 -30.66
C GLN A 91 8.39 9.36 -32.18
N VAL A 92 7.20 9.71 -32.66
CA VAL A 92 6.87 9.88 -34.08
C VAL A 92 6.02 11.13 -34.30
N LYS A 93 6.02 11.67 -35.52
CA LYS A 93 5.13 12.77 -35.91
C LYS A 93 3.72 12.21 -36.15
N SER A 94 2.71 12.94 -35.70
CA SER A 94 1.31 12.60 -35.95
C SER A 94 0.97 12.71 -37.44
N GLY A 95 0.17 11.77 -37.95
CA GLY A 95 -0.31 11.77 -39.34
C GLY A 95 0.76 11.50 -40.42
N ALA A 96 1.99 11.19 -40.01
CA ALA A 96 3.12 10.94 -40.91
C ALA A 96 3.22 9.46 -41.27
N ILE A 97 3.89 9.17 -42.40
CA ILE A 97 4.15 7.80 -42.84
C ILE A 97 5.59 7.45 -42.48
N TYR A 98 5.76 6.31 -41.83
CA TYR A 98 7.05 5.76 -41.46
C TYR A 98 7.31 4.45 -42.20
N LYS A 99 8.55 4.28 -42.67
CA LYS A 99 9.11 3.03 -43.14
C LYS A 99 9.91 2.41 -42.01
N LEU A 100 9.51 1.21 -41.60
CA LEU A 100 10.28 0.33 -40.73
C LEU A 100 11.04 -0.66 -41.62
N SER A 101 12.31 -0.89 -41.36
CA SER A 101 13.07 -1.95 -42.03
C SER A 101 14.04 -2.66 -41.10
N SER A 102 14.31 -3.93 -41.39
CA SER A 102 15.33 -4.73 -40.70
C SER A 102 15.75 -5.89 -41.60
N TRP A 103 17.01 -6.30 -41.46
CA TRP A 103 17.51 -7.53 -42.06
C TRP A 103 17.15 -8.70 -41.17
N VAL A 104 16.55 -9.73 -41.75
CA VAL A 104 16.04 -10.90 -41.04
C VAL A 104 16.61 -12.16 -41.67
N ARG A 105 17.11 -13.07 -40.83
CA ARG A 105 17.44 -14.45 -41.22
C ARG A 105 16.70 -15.39 -40.29
N ALA A 106 16.09 -16.42 -40.83
CA ALA A 106 15.31 -17.36 -40.03
C ALA A 106 15.63 -18.80 -40.38
N SER A 107 15.47 -19.71 -39.40
CA SER A 107 15.65 -21.15 -39.58
C SER A 107 14.79 -21.94 -38.61
N GLY A 108 14.28 -23.10 -39.06
CA GLY A 108 13.53 -24.03 -38.21
C GLY A 108 12.15 -23.53 -37.75
N ILE A 109 11.57 -22.56 -38.45
CA ILE A 109 10.21 -22.04 -38.17
C ILE A 109 9.18 -22.86 -38.93
N GLY A 110 8.09 -23.28 -38.27
CA GLY A 110 7.03 -24.07 -38.90
C GLY A 110 6.24 -23.32 -39.99
N SER A 111 5.79 -24.04 -41.03
CA SER A 111 5.12 -23.47 -42.22
C SER A 111 3.73 -22.91 -41.95
N ASP A 112 3.04 -23.37 -40.90
CA ASP A 112 1.59 -23.21 -40.77
C ASP A 112 1.18 -21.99 -39.92
N LYS A 113 2.16 -21.32 -39.31
CA LYS A 113 1.98 -20.20 -38.37
C LYS A 113 2.88 -19.03 -38.75
N THR A 114 2.60 -17.84 -38.21
CA THR A 114 3.40 -16.62 -38.44
C THR A 114 4.86 -16.83 -38.08
N GLY A 115 5.77 -16.46 -38.98
CA GLY A 115 7.22 -16.50 -38.79
C GLY A 115 7.82 -15.22 -38.22
N ALA A 116 9.10 -14.99 -38.51
CA ALA A 116 9.84 -13.80 -38.10
C ALA A 116 9.35 -12.55 -38.84
N ASN A 117 9.09 -11.46 -38.12
CA ASN A 117 8.54 -10.23 -38.69
C ASN A 117 8.96 -8.99 -37.89
N ILE A 118 8.74 -7.81 -38.49
CA ILE A 118 8.78 -6.52 -37.80
C ILE A 118 7.36 -5.94 -37.71
N SER A 119 7.04 -5.33 -36.57
CA SER A 119 5.69 -4.85 -36.30
C SER A 119 5.67 -3.66 -35.34
N VAL A 120 4.48 -3.06 -35.19
CA VAL A 120 4.18 -2.10 -34.12
C VAL A 120 3.24 -2.77 -33.12
N LEU A 121 3.59 -2.71 -31.84
CA LEU A 121 2.82 -3.32 -30.76
C LEU A 121 1.46 -2.63 -30.59
N GLY A 122 0.44 -3.44 -30.29
CA GLY A 122 -0.95 -2.97 -30.15
C GLY A 122 -1.69 -2.79 -31.48
N VAL A 123 -1.08 -3.17 -32.60
CA VAL A 123 -1.66 -3.07 -33.95
C VAL A 123 -1.54 -4.43 -34.64
N GLY A 124 -2.64 -5.01 -35.14
CA GLY A 124 -2.65 -6.34 -35.75
C GLY A 124 -1.86 -6.48 -37.06
N SER A 125 -1.32 -5.38 -37.60
CA SER A 125 -0.55 -5.36 -38.85
C SER A 125 0.95 -5.59 -38.60
N MET A 126 1.61 -6.32 -39.51
CA MET A 126 3.03 -6.65 -39.45
C MET A 126 3.63 -6.67 -40.86
N SER A 127 4.96 -6.76 -40.95
CA SER A 127 5.64 -6.98 -42.23
C SER A 127 5.31 -8.35 -42.83
N ARG A 128 5.82 -8.62 -44.06
CA ARG A 128 5.93 -10.01 -44.52
C ARG A 128 6.65 -10.85 -43.47
N ASP A 129 6.14 -12.05 -43.19
CA ASP A 129 6.78 -12.97 -42.26
C ASP A 129 7.78 -13.88 -42.99
N ILE A 130 8.89 -14.18 -42.31
CA ILE A 130 10.01 -14.96 -42.82
C ILE A 130 10.10 -16.25 -42.02
N LYS A 131 10.12 -17.39 -42.70
CA LYS A 131 10.11 -18.72 -42.06
C LYS A 131 11.46 -19.44 -42.20
N ASP A 132 12.05 -19.35 -43.38
CA ASP A 132 13.39 -19.87 -43.64
C ASP A 132 14.04 -19.03 -44.74
N THR A 133 15.29 -18.65 -44.53
CA THR A 133 16.10 -17.89 -45.52
C THR A 133 17.32 -18.67 -45.97
N ASN A 134 17.44 -19.96 -45.64
CA ASN A 134 18.58 -20.83 -45.96
C ASN A 134 19.92 -20.20 -45.53
N GLY A 135 19.94 -19.56 -44.37
CA GLY A 135 21.16 -18.95 -43.81
C GLY A 135 21.50 -17.55 -44.34
N LYS A 136 20.72 -16.99 -45.28
CA LYS A 136 20.95 -15.66 -45.86
C LYS A 136 20.15 -14.57 -45.15
N TRP A 137 20.67 -13.35 -45.13
CA TRP A 137 19.94 -12.18 -44.65
C TRP A 137 18.98 -11.66 -45.73
N GLU A 138 17.73 -11.41 -45.35
CA GLU A 138 16.72 -10.82 -46.21
C GLU A 138 16.19 -9.51 -45.63
N LEU A 139 16.09 -8.48 -46.45
CA LEU A 139 15.51 -7.21 -46.02
C LEU A 139 13.98 -7.33 -45.94
N VAL A 140 13.43 -6.88 -44.82
CA VAL A 140 11.99 -6.81 -44.57
C VAL A 140 11.60 -5.35 -44.35
N ASN A 141 10.54 -4.91 -45.02
CA ASN A 141 10.01 -3.55 -44.94
C ASN A 141 8.56 -3.56 -44.45
N PHE A 142 8.17 -2.54 -43.69
CA PHE A 142 6.80 -2.30 -43.24
C PHE A 142 6.50 -0.80 -43.25
N TYR A 143 5.39 -0.39 -43.89
CA TYR A 143 4.99 1.01 -43.98
C TYR A 143 3.78 1.28 -43.10
N GLY A 144 3.96 2.14 -42.10
CA GLY A 144 2.94 2.48 -41.11
C GLY A 144 2.59 3.97 -41.15
N LYS A 145 1.30 4.32 -41.16
CA LYS A 145 0.82 5.69 -41.00
C LYS A 145 0.37 5.92 -39.56
N THR A 146 0.95 6.92 -38.91
CA THR A 146 0.57 7.30 -37.55
C THR A 146 -0.77 7.99 -37.54
N GLY A 147 -1.55 7.78 -36.47
CA GLY A 147 -2.83 8.46 -36.26
C GLY A 147 -2.66 9.98 -36.15
N ALA A 148 -3.74 10.73 -36.35
CA ALA A 148 -3.75 12.20 -36.36
C ALA A 148 -3.20 12.86 -35.08
N ASN A 149 -3.19 12.12 -33.96
CA ASN A 149 -2.67 12.57 -32.66
C ASN A 149 -1.62 11.62 -32.06
N GLN A 150 -1.14 10.64 -32.83
CA GLN A 150 -0.22 9.62 -32.35
C GLN A 150 1.21 10.16 -32.39
N LYS A 151 1.77 10.40 -31.20
CA LYS A 151 3.13 10.92 -31.01
C LYS A 151 4.14 9.85 -30.62
N GLU A 152 3.69 8.64 -30.35
CA GLU A 152 4.55 7.52 -29.99
C GLU A 152 4.04 6.20 -30.63
N ILE A 153 4.99 5.31 -30.93
CA ILE A 153 4.75 3.92 -31.33
C ILE A 153 5.71 3.01 -30.54
N VAL A 154 5.34 1.73 -30.39
CA VAL A 154 6.25 0.72 -29.84
C VAL A 154 6.62 -0.23 -30.98
N VAL A 155 7.85 -0.15 -31.47
CA VAL A 155 8.35 -1.01 -32.54
C VAL A 155 8.82 -2.35 -31.99
N ALA A 156 8.70 -3.40 -32.78
CA ALA A 156 9.07 -4.76 -32.39
C ALA A 156 9.77 -5.52 -33.53
N VAL A 157 10.81 -6.27 -33.18
CA VAL A 157 11.32 -7.41 -33.96
C VAL A 157 10.83 -8.68 -33.29
N ARG A 158 10.20 -9.60 -34.03
CA ARG A 158 9.33 -10.63 -33.46
C ARG A 158 9.46 -11.97 -34.16
N LEU A 159 9.39 -13.05 -33.39
CA LEU A 159 9.15 -14.41 -33.87
C LEU A 159 7.78 -14.92 -33.36
N GLY A 160 6.83 -15.10 -34.28
CA GLY A 160 5.42 -15.37 -33.99
C GLY A 160 4.55 -14.11 -34.15
N GLY A 161 3.31 -14.12 -33.66
CA GLY A 161 2.49 -12.90 -33.58
C GLY A 161 1.02 -13.12 -33.27
N TYR A 162 0.45 -12.27 -32.40
CA TYR A 162 -1.00 -12.04 -32.23
C TYR A 162 -1.88 -13.31 -32.24
N GLY A 163 -1.60 -14.24 -31.31
CA GLY A 163 -2.32 -15.52 -31.19
C GLY A 163 -1.79 -16.64 -32.10
N SER A 164 -0.83 -16.35 -32.97
CA SER A 164 -0.09 -17.32 -33.78
C SER A 164 1.32 -17.54 -33.21
N LEU A 165 1.45 -18.55 -32.35
CA LEU A 165 2.70 -18.95 -31.70
C LEU A 165 3.53 -19.87 -32.62
N ASN A 166 4.85 -19.75 -32.61
CA ASN A 166 5.74 -20.58 -33.44
C ASN A 166 7.05 -20.94 -32.73
N THR A 167 7.71 -22.00 -33.18
CA THR A 167 9.05 -22.44 -32.75
C THR A 167 10.11 -21.99 -33.77
N GLY A 168 11.40 -22.19 -33.45
CA GLY A 168 12.51 -21.92 -34.37
C GLY A 168 13.33 -20.70 -33.97
N ALA A 169 14.26 -20.29 -34.83
CA ALA A 169 15.18 -19.19 -34.56
C ALA A 169 15.08 -18.10 -35.63
N ALA A 170 15.13 -16.85 -35.18
CA ALA A 170 15.13 -15.66 -36.02
C ALA A 170 16.19 -14.67 -35.55
N ASP A 171 17.01 -14.22 -36.49
CA ASP A 171 18.04 -13.22 -36.32
C ASP A 171 17.57 -11.90 -36.94
N PHE A 172 17.83 -10.78 -36.27
CA PHE A 172 17.45 -9.43 -36.68
C PHE A 172 18.65 -8.50 -36.57
N ASP A 173 18.86 -7.71 -37.62
CA ASP A 173 19.94 -6.73 -37.69
C ASP A 173 19.49 -5.43 -38.40
N ASP A 174 20.22 -4.34 -38.16
CA ASP A 174 20.03 -3.01 -38.75
C ASP A 174 18.56 -2.55 -38.78
N PHE A 175 17.89 -2.54 -37.62
CA PHE A 175 16.53 -2.03 -37.52
C PHE A 175 16.52 -0.51 -37.72
N SER A 176 15.72 -0.02 -38.67
CA SER A 176 15.57 1.40 -38.94
C SER A 176 14.10 1.85 -38.95
N LEU A 177 13.90 3.13 -38.61
CA LEU A 177 12.62 3.83 -38.62
C LEU A 177 12.81 5.18 -39.31
N GLU A 178 12.24 5.34 -40.50
CA GLU A 178 12.43 6.53 -41.34
C GLU A 178 11.08 7.16 -41.70
N GLU A 179 10.94 8.48 -41.52
CA GLU A 179 9.79 9.22 -42.03
C GLU A 179 9.91 9.36 -43.56
N VAL A 180 8.87 8.99 -44.30
CA VAL A 180 8.86 9.06 -45.77
C VAL A 180 7.79 10.02 -46.28
N ALA A 181 8.17 10.87 -47.23
CA ALA A 181 7.27 11.85 -47.84
C ALA A 181 6.28 11.21 -48.84
N ALA A 182 6.68 10.10 -49.47
CA ALA A 182 5.87 9.35 -50.42
C ALA A 182 6.18 7.86 -50.33
N VAL A 183 5.17 7.02 -50.59
CA VAL A 183 5.28 5.55 -50.55
C VAL A 183 5.47 5.03 -51.97
N PRO A 184 6.37 4.06 -52.21
CA PRO A 184 6.55 3.47 -53.54
C PRO A 184 5.25 2.91 -54.12
N ALA A 185 5.08 3.01 -55.45
CA ALA A 185 3.88 2.53 -56.12
C ALA A 185 3.65 1.02 -55.86
N GLY A 186 2.43 0.66 -55.43
CA GLY A 186 2.05 -0.72 -55.14
C GLY A 186 2.31 -1.22 -53.70
N VAL A 187 2.88 -0.38 -52.82
CA VAL A 187 3.12 -0.75 -51.41
C VAL A 187 1.95 -0.33 -50.52
N GLN A 188 1.41 -1.28 -49.74
CA GLN A 188 0.32 -1.05 -48.80
C GLN A 188 0.81 -0.32 -47.54
N VAL A 189 0.08 0.71 -47.12
CA VAL A 189 0.34 1.45 -45.88
C VAL A 189 -0.69 1.05 -44.83
N PHE A 190 -0.22 0.56 -43.69
CA PHE A 190 -1.07 0.14 -42.58
C PHE A 190 -1.24 1.28 -41.58
N SER A 191 -2.42 1.44 -40.95
CA SER A 191 -2.51 2.33 -39.80
C SER A 191 -1.76 1.68 -38.64
N VAL A 192 -0.83 2.43 -38.03
CA VAL A 192 -0.15 2.02 -36.80
C VAL A 192 -0.78 2.66 -35.57
N SER A 193 -1.94 3.31 -35.75
CA SER A 193 -2.79 3.80 -34.66
C SER A 193 -3.60 2.64 -34.07
N PRO A 194 -3.48 2.35 -32.76
CA PRO A 194 -4.31 1.35 -32.08
C PRO A 194 -5.81 1.65 -32.20
N ASP A 195 -6.17 2.93 -32.41
CA ASP A 195 -7.55 3.41 -32.52
C ASP A 195 -8.21 3.06 -33.88
N ASP A 196 -7.43 2.72 -34.91
CA ASP A 196 -7.90 2.47 -36.28
C ASP A 196 -8.01 0.96 -36.61
N GLN A 197 -7.91 0.06 -35.63
CA GLN A 197 -7.94 -1.40 -35.85
C GLN A 197 -9.04 -2.12 -35.05
N PRO A 198 -9.65 -3.18 -35.61
CA PRO A 198 -10.63 -4.00 -34.90
C PRO A 198 -9.98 -4.76 -33.72
N SER A 199 -10.69 -4.75 -32.60
CA SER A 199 -10.27 -5.15 -31.27
C SER A 199 -9.78 -6.61 -31.18
N SER A 200 -8.48 -6.82 -31.05
CA SER A 200 -7.91 -7.90 -30.21
C SER A 200 -6.40 -7.71 -30.05
N VAL A 201 -5.93 -7.50 -28.81
CA VAL A 201 -4.74 -8.13 -28.19
C VAL A 201 -4.43 -7.45 -26.85
N THR A 202 -4.23 -8.33 -25.87
CA THR A 202 -3.88 -8.16 -24.46
C THR A 202 -2.60 -7.36 -24.20
N ASN A 203 -2.67 -6.36 -23.31
CA ASN A 203 -1.52 -5.59 -22.81
C ASN A 203 -1.15 -6.00 -21.38
N HIS A 204 0.10 -6.41 -21.18
CA HIS A 204 0.69 -6.67 -19.86
C HIS A 204 1.33 -5.41 -19.25
N ALA A 205 0.84 -5.07 -18.06
CA ALA A 205 1.49 -4.47 -16.89
C ALA A 205 2.50 -3.32 -17.07
N ASN A 206 2.00 -2.09 -17.05
CA ASN A 206 2.56 -1.04 -16.20
C ASN A 206 1.93 -1.17 -14.81
N LEU A 207 2.64 -1.73 -13.82
CA LEU A 207 2.24 -1.60 -12.41
C LEU A 207 2.67 -0.23 -11.90
N SER A 208 2.01 0.83 -12.39
CA SER A 208 2.06 2.13 -11.72
C SER A 208 1.28 2.00 -10.42
N SER A 209 1.98 2.15 -9.29
CA SER A 209 1.42 1.89 -7.98
C SER A 209 0.25 2.84 -7.66
N HIS A 210 -0.99 2.35 -7.68
CA HIS A 210 -2.19 3.07 -7.25
C HIS A 210 -2.23 3.38 -5.74
N THR A 211 -1.10 3.27 -5.04
CA THR A 211 -0.90 3.44 -3.59
C THR A 211 -1.29 4.83 -3.09
N GLY A 212 -0.98 5.89 -3.85
CA GLY A 212 -1.39 7.26 -3.51
C GLY A 212 -2.90 7.44 -3.45
N PHE A 213 -3.62 6.71 -4.31
CA PHE A 213 -5.08 6.69 -4.28
C PHE A 213 -5.62 5.99 -3.03
N PHE A 214 -5.04 4.88 -2.59
CA PHE A 214 -5.49 4.22 -1.34
C PHE A 214 -5.27 5.07 -0.10
N LEU A 215 -4.11 5.72 0.03
CA LEU A 215 -3.85 6.66 1.13
C LEU A 215 -4.84 7.84 1.10
N PHE A 216 -5.09 8.42 -0.08
CA PHE A 216 -6.11 9.44 -0.26
C PHE A 216 -7.48 8.95 0.21
N THR A 217 -7.88 7.73 -0.19
CA THR A 217 -9.19 7.18 0.16
C THR A 217 -9.35 6.91 1.67
N LEU A 218 -8.27 6.52 2.36
CA LEU A 218 -8.24 6.34 3.82
C LEU A 218 -8.35 7.68 4.56
N LEU A 219 -7.54 8.67 4.18
CA LEU A 219 -7.58 10.02 4.76
C LEU A 219 -8.93 10.70 4.51
N PHE A 220 -9.48 10.53 3.31
CA PHE A 220 -10.80 11.02 2.93
C PHE A 220 -11.91 10.39 3.79
N SER A 221 -11.82 9.08 4.04
CA SER A 221 -12.74 8.33 4.90
C SER A 221 -12.66 8.76 6.38
N LEU A 222 -11.46 9.05 6.88
CA LEU A 222 -11.26 9.61 8.23
C LEU A 222 -11.84 11.02 8.35
N LEU A 223 -11.64 11.88 7.34
CA LEU A 223 -12.26 13.21 7.29
C LEU A 223 -13.78 13.10 7.31
N PHE A 224 -14.35 12.22 6.49
CA PHE A 224 -15.79 11.93 6.47
C PHE A 224 -16.29 11.50 7.87
N LEU A 225 -15.56 10.63 8.58
CA LEU A 225 -15.90 10.22 9.95
C LEU A 225 -15.92 11.42 10.92
N ILE A 226 -14.90 12.28 10.85
CA ILE A 226 -14.81 13.48 11.71
C ILE A 226 -15.99 14.42 11.45
N VAL A 227 -16.37 14.61 10.18
CA VAL A 227 -17.55 15.42 9.81
C VAL A 227 -18.82 14.76 10.33
N CYS A 228 -19.00 13.45 10.18
CA CYS A 228 -20.12 12.68 10.74
C CYS A 228 -20.24 12.85 12.26
N ILE A 229 -19.14 12.72 13.00
CA ILE A 229 -19.11 12.86 14.47
C ILE A 229 -19.53 14.29 14.87
N ARG A 230 -18.98 15.31 14.18
CA ARG A 230 -19.41 16.70 14.43
C ARG A 230 -20.88 16.92 14.08
N MET A 231 -21.42 16.20 13.10
CA MET A 231 -22.84 16.25 12.73
C MET A 231 -23.76 15.60 13.72
N ALA A 232 -23.41 14.42 14.23
CA ALA A 232 -24.13 13.84 15.35
C ALA A 232 -24.17 14.81 16.56
N ALA A 233 -23.06 15.51 16.84
CA ALA A 233 -22.99 16.50 17.90
C ALA A 233 -23.84 17.76 17.63
N LYS A 234 -23.83 18.31 16.41
CA LYS A 234 -24.69 19.47 16.09
C LYS A 234 -26.17 19.11 16.01
N ALA A 235 -26.50 17.92 15.50
CA ALA A 235 -27.87 17.42 15.44
C ALA A 235 -28.46 17.21 16.85
N SER A 236 -27.61 16.98 17.87
CA SER A 236 -28.05 16.92 19.28
C SER A 236 -28.34 18.28 19.92
N ASP A 237 -27.81 19.37 19.39
CA ASP A 237 -27.93 20.72 19.97
C ASP A 237 -29.14 21.52 19.45
N HIS A 238 -29.88 21.03 18.46
CA HIS A 238 -30.93 21.81 17.77
C HIS A 238 -32.32 21.17 17.81
N ASN A 239 -33.13 21.64 18.77
CA ASN A 239 -34.61 21.60 18.75
C ASN A 239 -35.24 23.03 18.69
N GLY A 240 -34.45 24.09 18.53
CA GLY A 240 -34.91 25.49 18.59
C GLY A 240 -35.05 26.16 17.21
N ARG A 241 -36.07 27.04 17.10
CA ARG A 241 -36.65 27.68 15.90
C ARG A 241 -35.67 28.44 14.96
N LEU A 242 -36.12 28.52 13.71
CA LEU A 242 -35.63 29.34 12.60
C LEU A 242 -35.59 30.85 12.95
N THR A 243 -34.42 31.38 13.26
CA THR A 243 -34.12 32.82 13.10
C THR A 243 -32.65 33.00 12.71
N GLU A 244 -32.34 32.94 11.41
CA GLU A 244 -31.06 33.44 10.88
C GLU A 244 -31.32 34.51 9.82
N PRO A 245 -30.49 35.57 9.74
CA PRO A 245 -30.67 36.66 8.78
C PRO A 245 -30.54 36.18 7.34
N LYS A 246 -31.50 36.59 6.48
CA LYS A 246 -31.68 36.14 5.08
C LYS A 246 -30.44 36.28 4.17
N ASN A 247 -29.49 37.17 4.51
CA ASN A 247 -28.44 37.60 3.57
C ASN A 247 -27.08 36.89 3.73
N VAL A 248 -26.86 36.04 4.74
CA VAL A 248 -25.57 35.33 4.95
C VAL A 248 -25.60 33.88 4.39
N VAL A 249 -26.77 33.44 3.93
CA VAL A 249 -27.11 32.02 3.72
C VAL A 249 -26.75 31.45 2.32
N PRO A 250 -26.95 32.17 1.19
CA PRO A 250 -26.61 31.64 -0.14
C PRO A 250 -25.12 31.37 -0.33
N THR A 251 -24.26 32.16 0.32
CA THR A 251 -22.80 32.05 0.20
C THR A 251 -22.27 30.72 0.73
N TYR A 252 -22.83 30.17 1.81
CA TYR A 252 -22.31 28.94 2.43
C TYR A 252 -22.54 27.70 1.57
N ILE A 253 -23.74 27.55 1.00
CA ILE A 253 -24.04 26.40 0.12
C ILE A 253 -23.27 26.54 -1.20
N GLY A 254 -23.16 27.76 -1.74
CA GLY A 254 -22.33 28.02 -2.93
C GLY A 254 -20.86 27.66 -2.74
N LEU A 255 -20.26 28.06 -1.61
CA LEU A 255 -18.88 27.70 -1.26
C LEU A 255 -18.69 26.19 -1.11
N LEU A 256 -19.64 25.49 -0.47
CA LEU A 256 -19.54 24.03 -0.28
C LEU A 256 -19.76 23.25 -1.58
N MET A 257 -20.64 23.72 -2.47
CA MET A 257 -20.84 23.13 -3.80
C MET A 257 -19.61 23.35 -4.68
N PHE A 258 -19.06 24.56 -4.70
CA PHE A 258 -17.83 24.87 -5.43
C PHE A 258 -16.67 24.03 -4.92
N ALA A 259 -16.51 23.93 -3.59
CA ALA A 259 -15.53 23.07 -2.97
C ALA A 259 -15.70 21.59 -3.36
N GLY A 260 -16.92 21.08 -3.32
CA GLY A 260 -17.24 19.71 -3.73
C GLY A 260 -16.98 19.45 -5.21
N PHE A 261 -17.24 20.43 -6.08
CA PHE A 261 -16.93 20.38 -7.51
C PHE A 261 -15.43 20.43 -7.77
N ALA A 262 -14.71 21.39 -7.19
CA ALA A 262 -13.27 21.54 -7.34
C ALA A 262 -12.53 20.27 -6.90
N LEU A 263 -12.90 19.70 -5.75
CA LEU A 263 -12.34 18.43 -5.26
C LEU A 263 -12.53 17.28 -6.26
N ARG A 264 -13.67 17.26 -6.99
CA ARG A 264 -13.95 16.22 -7.99
C ARG A 264 -13.22 16.46 -9.30
N ILE A 265 -13.18 17.69 -9.78
CA ILE A 265 -12.45 18.03 -11.01
C ILE A 265 -10.94 17.81 -10.84
N ILE A 266 -10.38 18.14 -9.68
CA ILE A 266 -8.97 17.86 -9.36
C ILE A 266 -8.73 16.35 -9.26
N GLY A 267 -9.66 15.60 -8.67
CA GLY A 267 -9.51 14.15 -8.47
C GLY A 267 -9.77 13.29 -9.70
N ALA A 268 -10.63 13.75 -10.61
CA ALA A 268 -11.08 13.01 -11.78
C ALA A 268 -9.96 12.53 -12.72
N PRO A 269 -8.93 13.33 -13.05
CA PRO A 269 -7.84 12.89 -13.92
C PRO A 269 -6.73 12.12 -13.21
N LEU A 270 -6.76 11.97 -11.88
CA LEU A 270 -5.70 11.27 -11.12
C LEU A 270 -5.64 9.77 -11.46
N ILE A 271 -6.79 9.19 -11.83
CA ILE A 271 -6.93 7.82 -12.34
C ILE A 271 -7.89 7.89 -13.52
N GLN A 272 -7.56 7.22 -14.63
CA GLN A 272 -8.38 7.23 -15.84
C GLN A 272 -9.82 6.77 -15.56
N GLY A 273 -10.00 5.68 -14.81
CA GLY A 273 -11.29 5.12 -14.43
C GLY A 273 -11.15 3.62 -14.16
N HIS A 274 -12.28 2.92 -14.06
CA HIS A 274 -12.25 1.46 -14.08
C HIS A 274 -11.82 0.97 -15.47
N PRO A 275 -10.89 -0.01 -15.58
CA PRO A 275 -10.27 -0.35 -16.86
C PRO A 275 -11.23 -0.83 -17.95
N ILE A 276 -12.38 -1.40 -17.57
CA ILE A 276 -13.42 -1.85 -18.51
C ILE A 276 -14.44 -0.72 -18.72
N ASP A 277 -15.24 -0.40 -17.69
CA ASP A 277 -16.29 0.63 -17.77
C ASP A 277 -15.87 1.96 -18.41
N PHE A 278 -14.68 2.49 -18.11
CA PHE A 278 -14.24 3.75 -18.70
C PHE A 278 -14.03 3.62 -20.21
N ILE A 279 -13.45 2.51 -20.64
CA ILE A 279 -13.19 2.24 -22.05
C ILE A 279 -14.53 2.09 -22.78
N ASP A 280 -15.44 1.31 -22.22
CA ASP A 280 -16.77 1.08 -22.80
C ASP A 280 -17.54 2.40 -22.95
N PHE A 281 -17.63 3.23 -21.91
CA PHE A 281 -18.33 4.52 -22.01
C PHE A 281 -17.68 5.46 -23.02
N SER A 282 -16.36 5.45 -23.12
CA SER A 282 -15.64 6.30 -24.06
C SER A 282 -15.85 5.83 -25.50
N ALA A 283 -15.78 4.52 -25.77
CA ALA A 283 -16.06 3.92 -27.07
C ALA A 283 -17.53 4.12 -27.48
N TRP A 284 -18.48 3.89 -26.55
CA TRP A 284 -19.89 4.10 -26.80
C TRP A 284 -20.23 5.57 -27.08
N SER A 285 -19.53 6.52 -26.44
CA SER A 285 -19.71 7.95 -26.75
C SER A 285 -19.30 8.30 -28.18
N GLU A 286 -18.19 7.72 -28.64
CA GLU A 286 -17.69 7.92 -30.00
C GLU A 286 -18.63 7.30 -31.04
N HIS A 287 -19.03 6.05 -30.78
CA HIS A 287 -19.91 5.30 -31.67
C HIS A 287 -21.32 5.92 -31.74
N ALA A 288 -21.87 6.34 -30.60
CA ALA A 288 -23.19 6.99 -30.56
C ALA A 288 -23.21 8.24 -31.45
N PHE A 289 -22.14 9.04 -31.44
CA PHE A 289 -22.06 10.25 -32.25
C PHE A 289 -21.77 9.94 -33.73
N SER A 290 -20.77 9.10 -34.02
CA SER A 290 -20.31 8.82 -35.38
C SER A 290 -21.31 7.98 -36.20
N ALA A 291 -21.92 6.94 -35.60
CA ALA A 291 -22.93 6.11 -36.26
C ALA A 291 -24.36 6.70 -36.17
N GLY A 292 -24.55 7.74 -35.35
CA GLY A 292 -25.87 8.28 -35.00
C GLY A 292 -26.67 7.36 -34.08
N LEU A 293 -27.72 7.90 -33.43
CA LEU A 293 -28.53 7.16 -32.46
C LEU A 293 -29.24 5.93 -33.08
N SER A 294 -29.67 6.00 -34.33
CA SER A 294 -30.30 4.86 -35.03
C SER A 294 -29.34 3.72 -35.34
N GLY A 295 -28.05 4.03 -35.55
CA GLY A 295 -26.99 3.05 -35.87
C GLY A 295 -26.25 2.49 -34.65
N PHE A 296 -26.53 3.01 -33.45
CA PHE A 296 -25.76 2.70 -32.24
C PHE A 296 -25.83 1.23 -31.82
N TYR A 297 -27.03 0.69 -31.62
CA TYR A 297 -27.21 -0.71 -31.24
C TYR A 297 -27.06 -1.61 -32.47
N ASN A 298 -25.88 -2.18 -32.70
CA ASN A 298 -25.62 -3.12 -33.80
C ASN A 298 -24.79 -4.33 -33.28
N ASP A 299 -24.64 -5.37 -34.10
CA ASP A 299 -23.97 -6.61 -33.67
C ASP A 299 -22.44 -6.51 -33.60
N GLN A 300 -21.85 -5.34 -33.90
CA GLN A 300 -20.39 -5.14 -33.99
C GLN A 300 -19.75 -4.73 -32.65
N MET A 301 -20.55 -4.32 -31.66
CA MET A 301 -20.06 -3.80 -30.38
C MET A 301 -20.89 -4.31 -29.21
N PHE A 302 -20.21 -4.71 -28.14
CA PHE A 302 -20.88 -5.07 -26.89
C PHE A 302 -21.49 -3.82 -26.23
N VAL A 303 -22.80 -3.87 -25.92
CA VAL A 303 -23.53 -2.80 -25.25
C VAL A 303 -24.51 -3.41 -24.25
N ASP A 304 -24.32 -3.11 -22.95
CA ASP A 304 -25.17 -3.59 -21.86
C ASP A 304 -25.95 -2.45 -21.16
N TYR A 305 -26.16 -1.33 -21.85
CA TYR A 305 -26.92 -0.18 -21.35
C TYR A 305 -28.18 0.11 -22.18
N PRO A 306 -29.29 0.54 -21.54
CA PRO A 306 -30.47 0.98 -22.27
C PRO A 306 -30.33 2.42 -22.82
N PRO A 307 -31.24 2.83 -23.74
CA PRO A 307 -31.11 4.05 -24.52
C PRO A 307 -30.94 5.36 -23.73
N GLY A 308 -31.46 5.44 -22.50
CA GLY A 308 -31.53 6.67 -21.73
C GLY A 308 -30.16 7.28 -21.43
N TYR A 309 -29.15 6.47 -21.13
CA TYR A 309 -27.80 6.99 -20.88
C TYR A 309 -27.02 7.27 -22.17
N ILE A 310 -27.37 6.59 -23.27
CA ILE A 310 -26.71 6.77 -24.57
C ILE A 310 -26.90 8.19 -25.12
N TYR A 311 -28.01 8.87 -24.82
CA TYR A 311 -28.16 10.30 -25.14
C TYR A 311 -27.08 11.18 -24.49
N ILE A 312 -26.66 10.86 -23.26
CA ILE A 312 -25.60 11.61 -22.57
C ILE A 312 -24.26 11.33 -23.25
N LEU A 313 -23.99 10.06 -23.59
CA LEU A 313 -22.79 9.66 -24.31
C LEU A 313 -22.71 10.27 -25.71
N TYR A 314 -23.85 10.38 -26.42
CA TYR A 314 -23.93 11.08 -27.71
C TYR A 314 -23.48 12.54 -27.61
N VAL A 315 -23.94 13.26 -26.59
CA VAL A 315 -23.53 14.66 -26.35
C VAL A 315 -22.04 14.74 -25.99
N ILE A 316 -21.53 13.78 -25.22
CA ILE A 316 -20.10 13.70 -24.91
C ILE A 316 -19.26 13.46 -26.17
N GLY A 317 -19.68 12.52 -27.02
CA GLY A 317 -19.05 12.26 -28.33
C GLY A 317 -19.01 13.52 -29.18
N ALA A 318 -20.15 14.24 -29.29
CA ALA A 318 -20.23 15.50 -30.00
C ALA A 318 -19.21 16.55 -29.48
N ILE A 319 -19.11 16.71 -28.16
CA ILE A 319 -18.15 17.64 -27.54
C ILE A 319 -16.71 17.20 -27.80
N LYS A 320 -16.40 15.89 -27.71
CA LYS A 320 -15.07 15.35 -28.03
C LYS A 320 -14.67 15.68 -29.47
N HIS A 321 -15.58 15.54 -30.43
CA HIS A 321 -15.32 15.91 -31.83
C HIS A 321 -15.16 17.42 -32.02
N ILE A 322 -16.03 18.24 -31.43
CA ILE A 322 -15.96 19.71 -31.53
C ILE A 322 -14.60 20.25 -31.06
N PHE A 323 -14.07 19.70 -29.98
CA PHE A 323 -12.79 20.13 -29.38
C PHE A 323 -11.60 19.25 -29.76
N SER A 324 -11.79 18.25 -30.64
CA SER A 324 -10.75 17.29 -31.06
C SER A 324 -9.99 16.68 -29.87
N LEU A 325 -10.72 16.31 -28.80
CA LEU A 325 -10.11 15.82 -27.56
C LEU A 325 -9.55 14.41 -27.72
N ASN A 326 -8.25 14.23 -27.44
CA ASN A 326 -7.62 12.91 -27.40
C ASN A 326 -8.28 12.04 -26.30
N TYR A 327 -8.53 10.78 -26.62
CA TYR A 327 -9.14 9.76 -25.77
C TYR A 327 -8.52 9.63 -24.37
N GLN A 328 -7.20 9.77 -24.25
CA GLN A 328 -6.48 9.67 -22.97
C GLN A 328 -6.23 11.05 -22.31
N SER A 329 -6.66 12.15 -22.93
CA SER A 329 -6.46 13.47 -22.36
C SER A 329 -7.21 13.62 -21.03
N ALA A 330 -6.62 14.38 -20.10
CA ALA A 330 -7.29 14.72 -18.84
C ALA A 330 -8.67 15.37 -19.07
N ALA A 331 -8.81 16.15 -20.15
CA ALA A 331 -10.08 16.75 -20.55
C ALA A 331 -11.13 15.71 -20.96
N ALA A 332 -10.77 14.70 -21.76
CA ALA A 332 -11.68 13.62 -22.14
C ALA A 332 -12.06 12.74 -20.93
N VAL A 333 -11.10 12.43 -20.05
CA VAL A 333 -11.35 11.69 -18.80
C VAL A 333 -12.33 12.45 -17.91
N ILE A 334 -12.11 13.75 -17.70
CA ILE A 334 -13.03 14.59 -16.93
C ILE A 334 -14.41 14.62 -17.59
N LEU A 335 -14.48 14.74 -18.91
CA LEU A 335 -15.74 14.87 -19.65
C LEU A 335 -16.62 13.60 -19.53
N ILE A 336 -16.03 12.40 -19.60
CA ILE A 336 -16.74 11.13 -19.40
C ILE A 336 -17.29 11.01 -17.97
N LYS A 337 -16.54 11.49 -16.98
CA LYS A 337 -16.93 11.45 -15.55
C LYS A 337 -17.89 12.58 -15.15
N LEU A 338 -17.96 13.63 -15.95
CA LEU A 338 -18.67 14.86 -15.63
C LEU A 338 -20.18 14.66 -15.37
N PRO A 339 -20.94 13.81 -16.12
CA PRO A 339 -22.35 13.58 -15.83
C PRO A 339 -22.59 13.03 -14.42
N ALA A 340 -21.75 12.10 -13.96
CA ALA A 340 -21.85 11.55 -12.60
C ALA A 340 -21.52 12.61 -11.54
N ILE A 341 -20.49 13.42 -11.78
CA ILE A 341 -20.09 14.55 -10.91
C ILE A 341 -21.23 15.58 -10.79
N ILE A 342 -21.86 15.94 -11.92
CA ILE A 342 -22.99 16.88 -11.93
C ILE A 342 -24.18 16.27 -11.19
N ALA A 343 -24.47 14.98 -11.40
CA ALA A 343 -25.56 14.31 -10.71
C ALA A 343 -25.37 14.29 -9.18
N ASP A 344 -24.15 14.10 -8.69
CA ASP A 344 -23.81 14.21 -7.26
C ASP A 344 -24.10 15.62 -6.71
N LEU A 345 -23.70 16.66 -7.44
CA LEU A 345 -23.90 18.06 -7.06
C LEU A 345 -25.38 18.44 -7.01
N LEU A 346 -26.14 18.03 -8.02
CA LEU A 346 -27.59 18.24 -8.06
C LEU A 346 -28.28 17.47 -6.93
N THR A 347 -27.88 16.23 -6.68
CA THR A 347 -28.38 15.43 -5.55
C THR A 347 -28.12 16.12 -4.23
N SER A 348 -26.90 16.63 -4.03
CA SER A 348 -26.53 17.39 -2.83
C SER A 348 -27.35 18.66 -2.66
N TYR A 349 -27.61 19.40 -3.73
CA TYR A 349 -28.47 20.58 -3.70
C TYR A 349 -29.93 20.22 -3.32
N LEU A 350 -30.45 19.10 -3.82
CA LEU A 350 -31.77 18.59 -3.43
C LEU A 350 -31.82 18.16 -1.95
N ILE A 351 -30.75 17.54 -1.43
CA ILE A 351 -30.62 17.23 0.01
C ILE A 351 -30.69 18.50 0.85
N TYR A 352 -30.00 19.57 0.44
CA TYR A 352 -30.10 20.87 1.10
C TYR A 352 -31.55 21.39 1.07
N GLY A 353 -32.21 21.29 -0.09
CA GLY A 353 -33.62 21.67 -0.27
C GLY A 353 -34.59 20.89 0.64
N LEU A 354 -34.30 19.62 0.91
CA LEU A 354 -35.06 18.78 1.84
C LEU A 354 -34.74 19.13 3.31
N ALA A 355 -33.47 19.25 3.65
CA ALA A 355 -33.02 19.52 5.01
C ALA A 355 -33.49 20.89 5.53
N LYS A 356 -33.49 21.92 4.66
CA LYS A 356 -33.91 23.29 5.04
C LYS A 356 -35.39 23.40 5.41
N LYS A 357 -36.23 22.41 5.04
CA LYS A 357 -37.63 22.34 5.50
C LYS A 357 -37.74 22.10 7.00
N HIS A 358 -36.69 21.55 7.62
CA HIS A 358 -36.75 21.03 8.98
C HIS A 358 -35.57 21.43 9.87
N MET A 359 -34.58 22.15 9.33
CA MET A 359 -33.31 22.52 9.97
C MET A 359 -32.85 23.90 9.50
N ASN A 360 -31.95 24.56 10.24
CA ASN A 360 -31.36 25.83 9.80
C ASN A 360 -30.44 25.62 8.58
N HIS A 361 -30.13 26.71 7.89
CA HIS A 361 -29.35 26.68 6.66
C HIS A 361 -27.93 26.13 6.85
N GLN A 362 -27.27 26.43 7.97
CA GLN A 362 -25.92 25.95 8.23
C GLN A 362 -25.86 24.43 8.39
N VAL A 363 -26.81 23.85 9.13
CA VAL A 363 -26.91 22.40 9.33
C VAL A 363 -27.38 21.73 8.04
N SER A 364 -28.33 22.34 7.31
CA SER A 364 -28.80 21.84 6.03
C SER A 364 -27.69 21.77 4.98
N ALA A 365 -26.86 22.82 4.88
CA ALA A 365 -25.74 22.85 3.95
C ALA A 365 -24.68 21.79 4.29
N LEU A 366 -24.57 21.43 5.56
CA LEU A 366 -23.62 20.43 6.00
C LEU A 366 -24.11 19.00 5.73
N PHE A 367 -25.42 18.73 5.76
CA PHE A 367 -25.99 17.46 5.27
C PHE A 367 -25.82 17.29 3.77
N ALA A 368 -25.99 18.37 3.00
CA ALA A 368 -25.68 18.35 1.58
C ALA A 368 -24.20 18.05 1.32
N PHE A 369 -23.31 18.73 2.04
CA PHE A 369 -21.87 18.49 1.95
C PHE A 369 -21.49 17.06 2.37
N LEU A 370 -22.16 16.50 3.39
CA LEU A 370 -21.91 15.13 3.86
C LEU A 370 -22.08 14.09 2.75
N TYR A 371 -23.06 14.27 1.87
CA TYR A 371 -23.22 13.43 0.68
C TYR A 371 -22.07 13.62 -0.31
N LEU A 372 -21.67 14.86 -0.58
CA LEU A 372 -20.59 15.16 -1.53
C LEU A 372 -19.24 14.61 -1.08
N ILE A 373 -18.94 14.61 0.21
CA ILE A 373 -17.69 14.08 0.74
C ILE A 373 -17.78 12.62 1.16
N ASN A 374 -18.86 11.93 0.82
CA ASN A 374 -18.99 10.52 1.16
C ASN A 374 -17.96 9.69 0.36
N PRO A 375 -17.18 8.81 1.02
CA PRO A 375 -16.09 8.08 0.38
C PRO A 375 -16.56 7.15 -0.74
N SER A 376 -17.71 6.46 -0.57
CA SER A 376 -18.27 5.60 -1.61
C SER A 376 -18.80 6.41 -2.80
N VAL A 377 -19.42 7.57 -2.53
CA VAL A 377 -19.97 8.45 -3.57
C VAL A 377 -18.85 9.04 -4.41
N TYR A 378 -17.83 9.59 -3.76
CA TYR A 378 -16.67 10.17 -4.42
C TYR A 378 -15.91 9.14 -5.26
N LEU A 379 -15.68 7.94 -4.71
CA LEU A 379 -14.99 6.86 -5.41
C LEU A 379 -15.73 6.47 -6.70
N ASN A 380 -17.03 6.20 -6.64
CA ASN A 380 -17.79 5.75 -7.80
C ASN A 380 -17.90 6.82 -8.91
N SER A 381 -18.24 8.06 -8.56
CA SER A 381 -18.44 9.11 -9.57
C SER A 381 -17.13 9.71 -10.10
N THR A 382 -16.18 10.00 -9.21
CA THR A 382 -15.00 10.81 -9.54
C THR A 382 -13.82 9.94 -9.93
N VAL A 383 -13.60 8.82 -9.25
CA VAL A 383 -12.41 8.01 -9.50
C VAL A 383 -12.72 6.88 -10.48
N TRP A 384 -13.74 6.07 -10.19
CA TRP A 384 -14.16 4.95 -11.02
C TRP A 384 -14.73 5.43 -12.36
N GLY A 385 -15.51 6.52 -12.35
CA GLY A 385 -16.18 7.06 -13.54
C GLY A 385 -17.48 6.35 -13.89
N GLN A 386 -18.14 5.76 -12.89
CA GLN A 386 -19.39 5.03 -13.05
C GLN A 386 -20.60 5.96 -12.85
N ILE A 387 -21.75 5.56 -13.38
CA ILE A 387 -22.90 6.46 -13.61
C ILE A 387 -24.04 6.25 -12.61
N ASP A 388 -23.78 5.51 -11.52
CA ASP A 388 -24.77 5.22 -10.48
C ASP A 388 -25.35 6.50 -9.85
N SER A 389 -24.57 7.59 -9.82
CA SER A 389 -25.01 8.94 -9.45
C SER A 389 -26.20 9.45 -10.27
N VAL A 390 -26.15 9.27 -11.60
CA VAL A 390 -27.17 9.77 -12.54
C VAL A 390 -28.49 9.05 -12.29
N TYR A 391 -28.42 7.72 -12.24
CA TYR A 391 -29.57 6.86 -11.89
C TYR A 391 -30.16 7.23 -10.52
N THR A 392 -29.31 7.41 -9.52
CA THR A 392 -29.72 7.73 -8.15
C THR A 392 -30.41 9.09 -8.04
N LEU A 393 -29.95 10.10 -8.79
CA LEU A 393 -30.59 11.40 -8.88
C LEU A 393 -32.03 11.28 -9.42
N VAL A 394 -32.23 10.52 -10.49
CA VAL A 394 -33.55 10.34 -11.11
C VAL A 394 -34.49 9.59 -10.15
N VAL A 395 -34.00 8.59 -9.44
CA VAL A 395 -34.76 7.93 -8.35
C VAL A 395 -35.13 8.92 -7.24
N PHE A 396 -34.23 9.84 -6.86
CA PHE A 396 -34.56 10.85 -5.86
C PHE A 396 -35.66 11.80 -6.33
N LEU A 397 -35.62 12.23 -7.59
CA LEU A 397 -36.67 13.05 -8.21
C LEU A 397 -38.03 12.31 -8.25
N MET A 398 -38.01 11.01 -8.52
CA MET A 398 -39.21 10.15 -8.44
C MET A 398 -39.79 10.17 -7.02
N ILE A 399 -38.95 9.99 -6.00
CA ILE A 399 -39.40 10.00 -4.59
C ILE A 399 -39.95 11.38 -4.21
N ILE A 400 -39.31 12.47 -4.64
CA ILE A 400 -39.82 13.84 -4.42
C ILE A 400 -41.23 13.98 -5.03
N ALA A 401 -41.43 13.54 -6.28
CA ALA A 401 -42.74 13.58 -6.93
C ALA A 401 -43.80 12.73 -6.18
N LEU A 402 -43.42 11.57 -5.64
CA LEU A 402 -44.31 10.76 -4.79
C LEU A 402 -44.67 11.48 -3.49
N THR A 403 -43.71 12.14 -2.84
CA THR A 403 -43.96 12.90 -1.61
C THR A 403 -44.83 14.14 -1.85
N ASP A 404 -44.74 14.74 -3.04
CA ASP A 404 -45.60 15.84 -3.51
C ASP A 404 -46.96 15.34 -4.02
N LYS A 405 -47.27 14.04 -3.89
CA LYS A 405 -48.50 13.37 -4.35
C LYS A 405 -48.74 13.43 -5.87
N LYS A 406 -47.70 13.69 -6.67
CA LYS A 406 -47.76 13.75 -8.14
C LYS A 406 -47.44 12.37 -8.75
N VAL A 407 -48.33 11.40 -8.54
CA VAL A 407 -48.11 10.00 -8.90
C VAL A 407 -47.86 9.77 -10.41
N PRO A 408 -48.61 10.38 -11.35
CA PRO A 408 -48.33 10.20 -12.78
C PRO A 408 -46.95 10.72 -13.20
N LYS A 409 -46.51 11.85 -12.62
CA LYS A 409 -45.15 12.38 -12.83
C LYS A 409 -44.09 11.42 -12.30
N ALA A 410 -44.31 10.84 -11.12
CA ALA A 410 -43.40 9.83 -10.56
C ALA A 410 -43.31 8.59 -11.47
N ALA A 411 -44.41 8.15 -12.07
CA ALA A 411 -44.43 7.03 -13.01
C ALA A 411 -43.60 7.30 -14.27
N GLY A 412 -43.70 8.51 -14.83
CA GLY A 412 -42.84 8.95 -15.93
C GLY A 412 -41.36 9.00 -15.56
N ILE A 413 -41.02 9.52 -14.37
CA ILE A 413 -39.63 9.58 -13.89
C ILE A 413 -39.07 8.16 -13.64
N LEU A 414 -39.89 7.22 -13.14
CA LEU A 414 -39.49 5.83 -12.99
C LEU A 414 -39.19 5.16 -14.35
N ALA A 415 -40.00 5.44 -15.37
CA ALA A 415 -39.75 4.97 -16.73
C ALA A 415 -38.42 5.53 -17.28
N LEU A 416 -38.15 6.82 -17.04
CA LEU A 416 -36.85 7.42 -17.39
C LEU A 416 -35.69 6.76 -16.62
N ALA A 417 -35.85 6.50 -15.33
CA ALA A 417 -34.84 5.79 -14.54
C ALA A 417 -34.56 4.39 -15.11
N PHE A 418 -35.60 3.68 -15.56
CA PHE A 418 -35.49 2.35 -16.17
C PHE A 418 -34.81 2.38 -17.55
N LEU A 419 -34.99 3.46 -18.31
CA LEU A 419 -34.24 3.70 -19.56
C LEU A 419 -32.76 4.05 -19.31
N ILE A 420 -32.42 4.60 -18.14
CA ILE A 420 -31.01 4.86 -17.79
C ILE A 420 -30.36 3.59 -17.26
N LYS A 421 -31.05 2.87 -16.35
CA LYS A 421 -30.55 1.66 -15.70
C LYS A 421 -31.71 0.70 -15.38
N PRO A 422 -31.70 -0.55 -15.87
CA PRO A 422 -32.77 -1.53 -15.61
C PRO A 422 -33.03 -1.78 -14.12
N GLN A 423 -32.02 -1.55 -13.27
CA GLN A 423 -32.09 -1.68 -11.82
C GLN A 423 -33.19 -0.81 -11.18
N ALA A 424 -33.66 0.25 -11.86
CA ALA A 424 -34.75 1.10 -11.39
C ALA A 424 -36.05 0.33 -11.09
N ILE A 425 -36.25 -0.83 -11.73
CA ILE A 425 -37.45 -1.65 -11.56
C ILE A 425 -37.70 -2.07 -10.11
N ILE A 426 -36.66 -2.12 -9.26
CA ILE A 426 -36.79 -2.44 -7.83
C ILE A 426 -37.66 -1.42 -7.08
N PHE A 427 -37.79 -0.19 -7.60
CA PHE A 427 -38.61 0.87 -7.00
C PHE A 427 -40.07 0.87 -7.46
N THR A 428 -40.46 -0.03 -8.37
CA THR A 428 -41.86 -0.18 -8.81
C THR A 428 -42.85 -0.34 -7.65
N PRO A 429 -42.58 -1.11 -6.59
CA PRO A 429 -43.49 -1.20 -5.44
C PRO A 429 -43.80 0.16 -4.80
N LEU A 430 -42.84 1.09 -4.75
CA LEU A 430 -43.07 2.43 -4.19
C LEU A 430 -44.07 3.27 -5.00
N LEU A 431 -44.17 3.03 -6.32
CA LEU A 431 -45.18 3.64 -7.19
C LEU A 431 -46.55 2.97 -7.01
N LEU A 432 -46.57 1.64 -6.88
CA LEU A 432 -47.81 0.87 -6.73
C LEU A 432 -48.52 1.13 -5.39
N TYR A 433 -47.78 1.28 -4.30
CA TYR A 433 -48.38 1.49 -2.97
C TYR A 433 -49.37 2.67 -2.90
N PRO A 434 -49.04 3.89 -3.38
CA PRO A 434 -50.01 4.99 -3.42
C PRO A 434 -51.14 4.77 -4.44
N LEU A 435 -50.90 4.11 -5.57
CA LEU A 435 -51.93 3.82 -6.58
C LEU A 435 -53.00 2.86 -6.03
N ILE A 436 -52.57 1.81 -5.35
CA ILE A 436 -53.45 0.86 -4.65
C ILE A 436 -54.24 1.57 -3.53
N LYS A 437 -53.57 2.47 -2.80
CA LYS A 437 -54.20 3.22 -1.70
C LYS A 437 -55.25 4.23 -2.19
N GLN A 438 -55.01 4.90 -3.31
CA GLN A 438 -55.89 5.94 -3.84
C GLN A 438 -57.12 5.39 -4.59
N LYS A 439 -57.06 4.14 -5.10
CA LYS A 439 -58.15 3.47 -5.85
C LYS A 439 -58.76 4.33 -6.99
N ASN A 440 -57.99 5.25 -7.58
CA ASN A 440 -58.47 6.17 -8.61
C ASN A 440 -57.99 5.73 -10.01
N VAL A 441 -58.92 5.21 -10.84
CA VAL A 441 -58.64 4.71 -12.19
C VAL A 441 -57.99 5.77 -13.09
N LYS A 442 -58.38 7.05 -12.98
CA LYS A 442 -57.76 8.15 -13.75
C LYS A 442 -56.29 8.30 -13.42
N THR A 443 -55.90 8.16 -12.15
CA THR A 443 -54.49 8.21 -11.75
C THR A 443 -53.71 7.00 -12.27
N TRP A 444 -54.33 5.80 -12.30
CA TRP A 444 -53.74 4.60 -12.90
C TRP A 444 -53.49 4.76 -14.39
N VAL A 445 -54.51 5.18 -15.16
CA VAL A 445 -54.42 5.39 -16.61
C VAL A 445 -53.41 6.49 -16.94
N SER A 446 -53.47 7.63 -16.25
CA SER A 446 -52.51 8.73 -16.49
C SER A 446 -51.06 8.37 -16.13
N SER A 447 -50.85 7.54 -15.10
CA SER A 447 -49.52 7.01 -14.76
C SER A 447 -48.99 6.08 -15.84
N LEU A 448 -49.83 5.15 -16.32
CA LEU A 448 -49.49 4.25 -17.41
C LEU A 448 -49.19 5.00 -18.72
N ALA A 449 -50.03 5.97 -19.07
CA ALA A 449 -49.85 6.81 -20.24
C ALA A 449 -48.55 7.62 -20.15
N MET A 450 -48.26 8.23 -19.00
CA MET A 450 -47.00 8.98 -18.80
C MET A 450 -45.77 8.08 -18.91
N SER A 451 -45.79 6.89 -18.29
CA SER A 451 -44.69 5.92 -18.42
C SER A 451 -44.51 5.46 -19.86
N ALA A 452 -45.60 5.17 -20.57
CA ALA A 452 -45.57 4.75 -21.97
C ALA A 452 -44.99 5.85 -22.88
N VAL A 453 -45.46 7.10 -22.73
CA VAL A 453 -44.95 8.24 -23.51
C VAL A 453 -43.46 8.43 -23.30
N VAL A 454 -42.98 8.45 -22.04
CA VAL A 454 -41.55 8.60 -21.74
C VAL A 454 -40.73 7.44 -22.31
N PHE A 455 -41.22 6.20 -22.17
CA PHE A 455 -40.53 5.02 -22.68
C PHE A 455 -40.43 5.03 -24.20
N VAL A 456 -41.55 5.25 -24.89
CA VAL A 456 -41.61 5.28 -26.36
C VAL A 456 -40.74 6.40 -26.91
N LEU A 457 -40.86 7.63 -26.40
CA LEU A 457 -40.04 8.75 -26.87
C LEU A 457 -38.55 8.52 -26.63
N GLY A 458 -38.18 7.88 -25.51
CA GLY A 458 -36.78 7.56 -25.22
C GLY A 458 -36.17 6.51 -26.15
N VAL A 459 -36.98 5.56 -26.63
CA VAL A 459 -36.54 4.41 -27.45
C VAL A 459 -36.67 4.70 -28.96
N LEU A 460 -37.56 5.61 -29.36
CA LEU A 460 -37.92 5.86 -30.76
C LEU A 460 -36.70 6.17 -31.67
N PRO A 461 -35.75 7.06 -31.30
CA PRO A 461 -34.60 7.37 -32.16
C PRO A 461 -33.67 6.17 -32.45
N PHE A 462 -33.67 5.16 -31.59
CA PHE A 462 -32.87 3.94 -31.73
C PHE A 462 -33.61 2.81 -32.47
N SER A 463 -34.91 2.99 -32.72
CA SER A 463 -35.77 1.97 -33.31
C SER A 463 -35.86 2.07 -34.83
N LEU A 464 -35.31 3.13 -35.43
CA LEU A 464 -35.29 3.30 -36.87
C LEU A 464 -34.52 2.13 -37.50
N HIS A 465 -35.15 1.42 -38.44
CA HIS A 465 -34.62 0.22 -39.09
C HIS A 465 -34.43 -1.02 -38.20
N LYS A 466 -35.12 -1.09 -37.05
CA LYS A 466 -35.14 -2.28 -36.18
C LYS A 466 -36.53 -2.92 -36.07
N PRO A 467 -36.62 -4.25 -35.84
CA PRO A 467 -37.90 -4.89 -35.59
C PRO A 467 -38.51 -4.38 -34.27
N TRP A 468 -39.84 -4.27 -34.18
CA TRP A 468 -40.53 -3.69 -33.02
C TRP A 468 -40.17 -4.33 -31.66
N TYR A 469 -39.72 -5.58 -31.66
CA TYR A 469 -39.36 -6.34 -30.45
C TYR A 469 -37.89 -6.19 -30.02
N TRP A 470 -37.04 -5.47 -30.77
CA TRP A 470 -35.59 -5.36 -30.50
C TRP A 470 -35.27 -4.93 -29.05
N ILE A 471 -36.07 -4.01 -28.50
CA ILE A 471 -35.88 -3.49 -27.15
C ILE A 471 -36.14 -4.57 -26.10
N LEU A 472 -37.06 -5.50 -26.37
CA LEU A 472 -37.33 -6.64 -25.48
C LEU A 472 -36.14 -7.60 -25.46
N ASP A 473 -35.54 -7.86 -26.61
CA ASP A 473 -34.32 -8.69 -26.71
C ASP A 473 -33.12 -8.04 -26.02
N LEU A 474 -32.97 -6.72 -26.14
CA LEU A 474 -31.93 -5.97 -25.42
C LEU A 474 -32.09 -6.13 -23.90
N TYR A 475 -33.28 -5.87 -23.35
CA TYR A 475 -33.53 -6.05 -21.91
C TYR A 475 -33.38 -7.50 -21.46
N LYS A 476 -33.86 -8.47 -22.24
CA LYS A 476 -33.68 -9.89 -21.95
C LYS A 476 -32.20 -10.26 -21.86
N THR A 477 -31.39 -9.78 -22.81
CA THR A 477 -29.93 -10.00 -22.82
C THR A 477 -29.30 -9.37 -21.58
N MET A 478 -29.58 -8.10 -21.28
CA MET A 478 -29.04 -7.40 -20.10
C MET A 478 -29.36 -8.11 -18.77
N PHE A 479 -30.57 -8.65 -18.60
CA PHE A 479 -30.93 -9.40 -17.38
C PHE A 479 -30.26 -10.77 -17.28
N LEU A 480 -29.80 -11.34 -18.41
CA LEU A 480 -29.15 -12.64 -18.49
C LEU A 480 -27.62 -12.55 -18.55
N SER A 481 -27.03 -11.37 -18.84
CA SER A 481 -25.58 -11.18 -19.03
C SER A 481 -24.72 -11.57 -17.82
N TYR A 482 -25.27 -11.54 -16.60
CA TYR A 482 -24.54 -11.84 -15.37
C TYR A 482 -25.26 -12.90 -14.53
N PRO A 483 -25.25 -14.18 -14.95
CA PRO A 483 -26.01 -15.27 -14.31
C PRO A 483 -25.31 -15.80 -13.04
N TYR A 484 -24.79 -14.91 -12.19
CA TYR A 484 -24.02 -15.24 -11.00
C TYR A 484 -24.82 -14.98 -9.72
N ALA A 485 -24.54 -15.76 -8.67
CA ALA A 485 -25.12 -15.57 -7.35
C ALA A 485 -24.74 -14.20 -6.78
N SER A 486 -23.47 -13.82 -6.92
CA SER A 486 -22.96 -12.49 -6.64
C SER A 486 -21.78 -12.20 -7.57
N LEU A 487 -21.63 -10.96 -8.01
CA LEU A 487 -20.46 -10.51 -8.75
C LEU A 487 -19.75 -9.41 -7.97
N ASN A 488 -18.85 -9.85 -7.08
CA ASN A 488 -18.09 -9.01 -6.17
C ASN A 488 -18.94 -8.15 -5.20
N ALA A 489 -20.25 -8.36 -5.11
CA ALA A 489 -21.07 -7.68 -4.10
C ALA A 489 -20.84 -8.30 -2.71
N ALA A 490 -20.59 -7.48 -1.69
CA ALA A 490 -20.51 -7.91 -0.31
C ALA A 490 -21.91 -8.21 0.27
N ASN A 491 -22.50 -9.34 -0.12
CA ASN A 491 -23.88 -9.73 0.14
C ASN A 491 -23.98 -11.13 0.78
N LEU A 492 -25.20 -11.64 0.97
CA LEU A 492 -25.44 -12.95 1.60
C LEU A 492 -24.70 -14.10 0.89
N TYR A 493 -24.66 -14.09 -0.44
CA TYR A 493 -24.05 -15.18 -1.21
C TYR A 493 -22.52 -15.16 -1.07
N THR A 494 -21.90 -13.98 -1.13
CA THR A 494 -20.46 -13.82 -0.90
C THR A 494 -20.05 -14.20 0.52
N LEU A 495 -20.89 -13.93 1.53
CA LEU A 495 -20.66 -14.37 2.91
C LEU A 495 -20.48 -15.90 3.01
N PHE A 496 -21.29 -16.66 2.26
CA PHE A 496 -21.20 -18.11 2.20
C PHE A 496 -20.19 -18.64 1.17
N GLY A 497 -19.43 -17.75 0.51
CA GLY A 497 -18.38 -18.12 -0.44
C GLY A 497 -18.86 -18.38 -1.87
N PHE A 498 -20.08 -17.95 -2.23
CA PHE A 498 -20.66 -18.12 -3.56
C PHE A 498 -20.41 -16.94 -4.50
N ASN A 499 -19.38 -16.13 -4.25
CA ASN A 499 -19.00 -15.07 -5.18
C ASN A 499 -18.50 -15.67 -6.50
N GLY A 500 -19.00 -15.16 -7.64
CA GLY A 500 -18.70 -15.71 -8.97
C GLY A 500 -19.33 -17.09 -9.26
N SER A 501 -20.08 -17.67 -8.32
CA SER A 501 -20.77 -18.95 -8.55
C SER A 501 -22.02 -18.75 -9.44
N PRO A 502 -22.36 -19.68 -10.35
CA PRO A 502 -23.58 -19.58 -11.13
C PRO A 502 -24.84 -19.51 -10.26
N ALA A 503 -25.79 -18.62 -10.58
CA ALA A 503 -27.05 -18.47 -9.83
C ALA A 503 -27.97 -19.71 -9.94
N SER A 504 -27.74 -20.58 -10.92
CA SER A 504 -28.40 -21.87 -11.08
C SER A 504 -27.93 -22.92 -10.05
N THR A 505 -26.81 -22.69 -9.36
CA THR A 505 -26.27 -23.59 -8.34
C THR A 505 -27.29 -23.82 -7.24
N LYS A 506 -27.46 -25.08 -6.82
CA LYS A 506 -28.33 -25.44 -5.69
C LYS A 506 -27.70 -24.98 -4.38
N TRP A 507 -28.47 -24.27 -3.57
CA TRP A 507 -28.12 -23.94 -2.20
C TRP A 507 -29.25 -24.38 -1.28
N LEU A 508 -28.91 -25.26 -0.33
CA LEU A 508 -29.88 -26.10 0.38
C LEU A 508 -30.61 -27.02 -0.63
N PHE A 509 -31.91 -26.83 -0.82
CA PHE A 509 -32.78 -27.70 -1.65
C PHE A 509 -33.30 -27.05 -2.93
N MET A 510 -32.99 -25.78 -3.20
CA MET A 510 -33.43 -25.04 -4.40
C MET A 510 -32.26 -24.27 -5.04
N SER A 511 -32.41 -23.82 -6.29
CA SER A 511 -31.40 -22.95 -6.91
C SER A 511 -31.33 -21.59 -6.20
N MET A 512 -30.15 -20.96 -6.19
CA MET A 512 -29.99 -19.62 -5.61
C MET A 512 -30.87 -18.58 -6.31
N ASN A 513 -31.11 -18.72 -7.62
CA ASN A 513 -32.04 -17.86 -8.35
C ASN A 513 -33.48 -18.00 -7.83
N THR A 514 -33.93 -19.24 -7.56
CA THR A 514 -35.24 -19.49 -6.94
C THR A 514 -35.33 -18.83 -5.56
N TRP A 515 -34.30 -18.97 -4.72
CA TRP A 515 -34.22 -18.28 -3.43
C TRP A 515 -34.27 -16.76 -3.59
N GLY A 516 -33.50 -16.20 -4.52
CA GLY A 516 -33.48 -14.77 -4.81
C GLY A 516 -34.87 -14.22 -5.19
N ASN A 517 -35.65 -14.97 -5.98
CA ASN A 517 -37.00 -14.57 -6.36
C ASN A 517 -38.00 -14.63 -5.20
N ILE A 518 -37.95 -15.68 -4.37
CA ILE A 518 -38.76 -15.79 -3.14
C ILE A 518 -38.46 -14.63 -2.18
N ILE A 519 -37.18 -14.31 -2.01
CA ILE A 519 -36.71 -13.21 -1.18
C ILE A 519 -37.26 -11.87 -1.68
N VAL A 520 -37.30 -11.62 -2.99
CA VAL A 520 -37.89 -10.38 -3.53
C VAL A 520 -39.36 -10.24 -3.15
N VAL A 521 -40.14 -11.32 -3.21
CA VAL A 521 -41.55 -11.31 -2.77
C VAL A 521 -41.64 -10.96 -1.29
N ALA A 522 -40.77 -11.53 -0.45
CA ALA A 522 -40.70 -11.20 0.98
C ALA A 522 -40.32 -9.73 1.23
N ILE A 523 -39.37 -9.18 0.46
CA ILE A 523 -38.97 -7.76 0.55
C ILE A 523 -40.15 -6.84 0.22
N VAL A 524 -40.89 -7.14 -0.85
CA VAL A 524 -42.10 -6.39 -1.23
C VAL A 524 -43.14 -6.48 -0.13
N ALA A 525 -43.39 -7.66 0.44
CA ALA A 525 -44.36 -7.84 1.52
C ALA A 525 -43.97 -7.06 2.80
N ILE A 526 -42.72 -7.15 3.25
CA ILE A 526 -42.22 -6.43 4.44
C ILE A 526 -42.32 -4.92 4.24
N THR A 527 -41.89 -4.42 3.07
CA THR A 527 -41.89 -2.99 2.79
C THR A 527 -43.31 -2.44 2.60
N ALA A 528 -44.20 -3.19 1.96
CA ALA A 528 -45.62 -2.86 1.88
C ALA A 528 -46.26 -2.81 3.27
N PHE A 529 -46.01 -3.81 4.12
CA PHE A 529 -46.54 -3.87 5.48
C PHE A 529 -46.15 -2.62 6.30
N LEU A 530 -44.86 -2.26 6.30
CA LEU A 530 -44.38 -1.05 6.99
C LEU A 530 -44.94 0.23 6.36
N PHE A 531 -45.01 0.30 5.02
CA PHE A 531 -45.51 1.47 4.29
C PHE A 531 -46.99 1.77 4.59
N PHE A 532 -47.84 0.74 4.62
CA PHE A 532 -49.28 0.91 4.84
C PHE A 532 -49.62 1.23 6.30
N LYS A 533 -48.76 0.85 7.26
CA LYS A 533 -48.92 1.20 8.68
C LYS A 533 -48.57 2.65 8.99
N SER A 534 -47.67 3.27 8.22
CA SER A 534 -47.28 4.67 8.41
C SER A 534 -48.19 5.66 7.67
N ARG A 535 -48.55 6.77 8.34
CA ARG A 535 -49.27 7.91 7.75
C ARG A 535 -48.38 9.09 7.36
N ASP A 536 -47.11 9.07 7.78
CA ASP A 536 -46.13 10.12 7.50
C ASP A 536 -45.61 10.04 6.05
N THR A 537 -45.30 11.18 5.44
CA THR A 537 -44.65 11.25 4.11
C THR A 537 -43.23 10.66 4.15
N SER A 538 -42.58 10.62 5.32
CA SER A 538 -41.26 10.01 5.50
C SER A 538 -41.19 8.51 5.12
N ARG A 539 -42.34 7.83 5.06
CA ARG A 539 -42.45 6.42 4.66
C ARG A 539 -41.93 6.14 3.25
N PHE A 540 -42.00 7.11 2.34
CA PHE A 540 -41.49 6.95 0.98
C PHE A 540 -39.97 6.86 0.98
N TYR A 541 -39.29 7.74 1.74
CA TYR A 541 -37.84 7.71 1.89
C TYR A 541 -37.37 6.39 2.49
N TYR A 542 -38.01 5.97 3.59
CA TYR A 542 -37.61 4.77 4.31
C TYR A 542 -37.88 3.48 3.53
N SER A 543 -39.01 3.41 2.82
CA SER A 543 -39.32 2.24 1.99
C SER A 543 -38.37 2.12 0.81
N ALA A 544 -37.96 3.25 0.20
CA ALA A 544 -36.96 3.25 -0.87
C ALA A 544 -35.62 2.71 -0.33
N PHE A 545 -35.17 3.25 0.81
CA PHE A 545 -33.97 2.81 1.50
C PHE A 545 -33.99 1.31 1.79
N LEU A 546 -35.09 0.82 2.37
CA LEU A 546 -35.21 -0.57 2.79
C LEU A 546 -35.27 -1.53 1.60
N VAL A 547 -36.07 -1.24 0.57
CA VAL A 547 -36.11 -2.07 -0.65
C VAL A 547 -34.74 -2.17 -1.30
N CYS A 548 -34.05 -1.04 -1.48
CA CYS A 548 -32.74 -1.01 -2.13
C CYS A 548 -31.69 -1.80 -1.34
N LEU A 549 -31.62 -1.60 -0.02
CA LEU A 549 -30.69 -2.32 0.85
C LEU A 549 -30.96 -3.83 0.87
N LEU A 550 -32.22 -4.24 1.02
CA LEU A 550 -32.57 -5.66 1.09
C LEU A 550 -32.34 -6.38 -0.23
N VAL A 551 -32.63 -5.73 -1.37
CA VAL A 551 -32.33 -6.31 -2.69
C VAL A 551 -30.83 -6.48 -2.88
N PHE A 552 -30.03 -5.47 -2.55
CA PHE A 552 -28.57 -5.56 -2.65
C PHE A 552 -27.98 -6.70 -1.80
N VAL A 553 -28.48 -6.89 -0.57
CA VAL A 553 -27.95 -7.89 0.37
C VAL A 553 -28.45 -9.31 0.08
N PHE A 554 -29.69 -9.48 -0.38
CA PHE A 554 -30.33 -10.80 -0.40
C PHE A 554 -30.72 -11.31 -1.80
N LYS A 555 -30.79 -10.47 -2.83
CA LYS A 555 -31.07 -10.93 -4.21
C LYS A 555 -29.78 -11.39 -4.90
N THR A 556 -29.88 -12.39 -5.78
CA THR A 556 -28.78 -12.83 -6.66
C THR A 556 -28.51 -11.82 -7.78
N GLY A 557 -27.37 -11.95 -8.47
CA GLY A 557 -27.01 -11.10 -9.62
C GLY A 557 -26.65 -9.66 -9.25
N MET A 558 -26.09 -9.46 -8.05
CA MET A 558 -25.71 -8.14 -7.56
C MET A 558 -24.23 -7.85 -7.82
N HIS A 559 -23.94 -6.61 -8.22
CA HIS A 559 -22.59 -6.05 -8.28
C HIS A 559 -22.28 -5.18 -7.07
N GLU A 560 -21.00 -5.03 -6.72
CA GLU A 560 -20.52 -4.20 -5.61
C GLU A 560 -21.11 -2.78 -5.63
N ARG A 561 -21.21 -2.16 -6.80
CA ARG A 561 -21.70 -0.80 -6.99
C ARG A 561 -23.22 -0.63 -6.85
N TYR A 562 -24.00 -1.71 -6.90
CA TYR A 562 -25.47 -1.62 -6.80
C TYR A 562 -25.96 -1.13 -5.43
N GLY A 563 -25.10 -1.16 -4.40
CA GLY A 563 -25.35 -0.56 -3.10
C GLY A 563 -25.25 0.98 -3.07
N TYR A 564 -24.81 1.65 -4.14
CA TYR A 564 -24.63 3.10 -4.20
C TYR A 564 -25.88 3.90 -3.75
N PRO A 565 -27.12 3.63 -4.25
CA PRO A 565 -28.29 4.43 -3.88
C PRO A 565 -28.64 4.35 -2.39
N VAL A 566 -28.24 3.28 -1.70
CA VAL A 566 -28.47 3.09 -0.26
C VAL A 566 -27.90 4.25 0.56
N ILE A 567 -26.78 4.83 0.12
CA ILE A 567 -26.12 5.96 0.78
C ILE A 567 -27.02 7.21 0.77
N LEU A 568 -27.58 7.58 -0.39
CA LEU A 568 -28.54 8.69 -0.48
C LEU A 568 -29.81 8.37 0.32
N LEU A 569 -30.38 7.19 0.09
CA LEU A 569 -31.70 6.83 0.60
C LEU A 569 -31.72 6.74 2.13
N SER A 570 -30.66 6.24 2.76
CA SER A 570 -30.52 6.26 4.23
C SER A 570 -30.41 7.68 4.79
N LEU A 571 -29.71 8.59 4.10
CA LEU A 571 -29.55 9.97 4.53
C LEU A 571 -30.88 10.75 4.46
N ILE A 572 -31.61 10.65 3.36
CA ILE A 572 -32.91 11.33 3.22
C ILE A 572 -33.98 10.71 4.14
N SER A 573 -33.86 9.41 4.45
CA SER A 573 -34.69 8.75 5.47
C SER A 573 -34.45 9.34 6.86
N TYR A 574 -33.19 9.61 7.21
CA TYR A 574 -32.88 10.32 8.45
C TYR A 574 -33.45 11.74 8.45
N LEU A 575 -33.34 12.49 7.35
CA LEU A 575 -33.89 13.85 7.26
C LEU A 575 -35.41 13.89 7.42
N GLY A 576 -36.11 12.85 6.94
CA GLY A 576 -37.55 12.69 7.11
C GLY A 576 -37.97 12.29 8.53
N ILE A 577 -37.29 11.32 9.14
CA ILE A 577 -37.73 10.68 10.41
C ILE A 577 -37.05 11.28 11.65
N LYS A 578 -35.80 11.74 11.50
CA LYS A 578 -34.92 12.27 12.56
C LYS A 578 -34.58 11.27 13.67
N ASP A 579 -34.55 9.97 13.35
CA ASP A 579 -34.10 8.91 14.26
C ASP A 579 -32.58 8.74 14.20
N LYS A 580 -31.89 8.85 15.34
CA LYS A 580 -30.42 8.76 15.40
C LYS A 580 -29.86 7.43 14.88
N ARG A 581 -30.64 6.34 14.95
CA ARG A 581 -30.22 5.01 14.48
C ARG A 581 -30.12 4.96 12.96
N ILE A 582 -30.96 5.71 12.24
CA ILE A 582 -30.88 5.82 10.78
C ILE A 582 -29.61 6.58 10.35
N LEU A 583 -29.20 7.59 11.13
CA LEU A 583 -27.93 8.26 10.88
C LEU A 583 -26.73 7.31 11.10
N TYR A 584 -26.79 6.43 12.12
CA TYR A 584 -25.77 5.39 12.31
C TYR A 584 -25.77 4.36 11.19
N LEU A 585 -26.94 3.98 10.66
CA LEU A 585 -27.06 3.14 9.47
C LEU A 585 -26.39 3.82 8.27
N PHE A 586 -26.68 5.09 7.99
CA PHE A 586 -26.02 5.85 6.92
C PHE A 586 -24.49 5.84 7.06
N ILE A 587 -23.96 6.13 8.26
CA ILE A 587 -22.51 6.14 8.51
C ILE A 587 -21.92 4.75 8.26
N SER A 588 -22.52 3.70 8.85
CA SER A 588 -22.00 2.33 8.75
C SER A 588 -22.06 1.79 7.33
N LEU A 589 -23.16 2.07 6.61
CA LEU A 589 -23.33 1.71 5.20
C LEU A 589 -22.34 2.47 4.31
N SER A 590 -22.01 3.72 4.63
CA SER A 590 -20.99 4.47 3.88
C SER A 590 -19.61 3.82 3.93
N PHE A 591 -19.19 3.32 5.09
CA PHE A 591 -17.90 2.63 5.23
C PHE A 591 -17.90 1.23 4.63
N THR A 592 -18.97 0.46 4.87
CA THR A 592 -19.05 -0.93 4.38
C THR A 592 -19.21 -0.98 2.86
N GLN A 593 -20.02 -0.08 2.29
CA GLN A 593 -20.16 0.05 0.83
C GLN A 593 -18.86 0.54 0.18
N PHE A 594 -18.19 1.52 0.79
CA PHE A 594 -16.90 1.97 0.32
C PHE A 594 -15.84 0.87 0.39
N ALA A 595 -15.77 0.11 1.49
CA ALA A 595 -14.84 -1.02 1.63
C ALA A 595 -15.05 -2.06 0.52
N ASN A 596 -16.31 -2.37 0.20
CA ASN A 596 -16.66 -3.26 -0.89
C ASN A 596 -16.18 -2.71 -2.26
N VAL A 597 -16.62 -1.50 -2.63
CA VAL A 597 -16.30 -0.89 -3.93
C VAL A 597 -14.80 -0.61 -4.07
N ALA A 598 -14.13 -0.09 -3.05
CA ALA A 598 -12.70 0.22 -3.09
C ALA A 598 -11.85 -1.03 -3.26
N TYR A 599 -12.21 -2.12 -2.60
CA TYR A 599 -11.50 -3.39 -2.72
C TYR A 599 -11.63 -3.97 -4.14
N VAL A 600 -12.84 -3.99 -4.69
CA VAL A 600 -13.08 -4.49 -6.05
C VAL A 600 -12.43 -3.60 -7.10
N PHE A 601 -12.48 -2.27 -6.92
CA PHE A 601 -11.79 -1.33 -7.81
C PHE A 601 -10.28 -1.58 -7.83
N LYS A 602 -9.67 -1.76 -6.65
CA LYS A 602 -8.25 -2.08 -6.48
C LYS A 602 -7.86 -3.32 -7.28
N LEU A 603 -8.62 -4.39 -7.11
CA LEU A 603 -8.38 -5.64 -7.84
C LEU A 603 -8.55 -5.45 -9.34
N SER A 604 -9.55 -4.67 -9.76
CA SER A 604 -9.79 -4.39 -11.19
C SER A 604 -8.65 -3.60 -11.82
N LEU A 605 -8.02 -2.67 -11.10
CA LEU A 605 -6.80 -1.98 -11.54
C LEU A 605 -5.62 -2.95 -11.69
N ASP A 606 -5.54 -3.96 -10.82
CA ASP A 606 -4.59 -5.08 -10.93
C ASP A 606 -5.03 -6.13 -11.98
N GLN A 607 -6.01 -5.80 -12.84
CA GLN A 607 -6.65 -6.67 -13.84
C GLN A 607 -7.28 -7.96 -13.28
N GLN A 608 -7.58 -7.98 -11.98
CA GLN A 608 -8.30 -9.05 -11.29
C GLN A 608 -9.79 -8.69 -11.15
N TYR A 609 -10.58 -9.02 -12.16
CA TYR A 609 -12.01 -8.63 -12.22
C TYR A 609 -12.93 -9.55 -11.41
N PHE A 610 -12.45 -10.71 -10.94
CA PHE A 610 -13.23 -11.70 -10.19
C PHE A 610 -12.49 -12.16 -8.94
N THR A 611 -13.12 -12.02 -7.77
CA THR A 611 -12.64 -12.63 -6.52
C THR A 611 -13.13 -14.07 -6.42
N ASN A 612 -12.30 -15.03 -6.81
CA ASN A 612 -12.62 -16.45 -6.70
C ASN A 612 -12.19 -16.98 -5.32
N GLY A 613 -13.13 -17.51 -4.54
CA GLY A 613 -12.84 -18.29 -3.32
C GLY A 613 -13.10 -17.58 -1.97
N PRO A 614 -12.62 -18.18 -0.85
CA PRO A 614 -12.96 -17.75 0.51
C PRO A 614 -12.16 -16.51 0.94
N ASP A 615 -12.44 -15.38 0.29
CA ASP A 615 -11.90 -14.09 0.69
C ASP A 615 -12.48 -13.66 2.05
N ILE A 616 -11.64 -13.69 3.08
CA ILE A 616 -12.00 -13.36 4.46
C ILE A 616 -12.45 -11.89 4.57
N PHE A 617 -11.82 -10.97 3.84
CA PHE A 617 -12.18 -9.56 3.87
C PHE A 617 -13.59 -9.36 3.30
N MET A 618 -13.87 -9.91 2.11
CA MET A 618 -15.19 -9.83 1.50
C MET A 618 -16.27 -10.50 2.35
N LYS A 619 -15.96 -11.60 3.03
CA LYS A 619 -16.88 -12.24 4.00
C LYS A 619 -17.18 -11.35 5.19
N ILE A 620 -16.18 -10.68 5.78
CA ILE A 620 -16.37 -9.74 6.90
C ILE A 620 -17.26 -8.57 6.47
N VAL A 621 -16.98 -7.96 5.32
CA VAL A 621 -17.79 -6.85 4.80
C VAL A 621 -19.21 -7.31 4.48
N SER A 622 -19.37 -8.53 3.94
CA SER A 622 -20.69 -9.13 3.68
C SER A 622 -21.48 -9.38 4.96
N LEU A 623 -20.83 -9.91 6.00
CA LEU A 623 -21.45 -10.11 7.33
C LEU A 623 -21.95 -8.78 7.91
N CYS A 624 -21.15 -7.72 7.79
CA CYS A 624 -21.55 -6.37 8.21
C CYS A 624 -22.81 -5.90 7.46
N HIS A 625 -22.88 -6.07 6.13
CA HIS A 625 -24.08 -5.69 5.36
C HIS A 625 -25.33 -6.48 5.76
N VAL A 626 -25.20 -7.79 6.00
CA VAL A 626 -26.31 -8.63 6.50
C VAL A 626 -26.81 -8.13 7.86
N ILE A 627 -25.89 -7.87 8.80
CA ILE A 627 -26.25 -7.32 10.13
C ILE A 627 -26.96 -5.97 10.00
N LEU A 628 -26.44 -5.07 9.16
CA LEU A 628 -27.02 -3.74 8.94
C LEU A 628 -28.40 -3.82 8.28
N ALA A 629 -28.62 -4.75 7.35
CA ALA A 629 -29.91 -4.98 6.70
C ALA A 629 -30.98 -5.48 7.69
N VAL A 630 -30.63 -6.45 8.54
CA VAL A 630 -31.51 -6.93 9.61
C VAL A 630 -31.80 -5.81 10.61
N TYR A 631 -30.78 -5.03 10.99
CA TYR A 631 -30.95 -3.90 11.89
C TYR A 631 -31.84 -2.81 11.28
N ALA A 632 -31.78 -2.57 9.97
CA ALA A 632 -32.68 -1.66 9.27
C ALA A 632 -34.14 -2.14 9.39
N ILE A 633 -34.45 -3.41 9.14
CA ILE A 633 -35.82 -3.95 9.34
C ILE A 633 -36.30 -3.70 10.78
N TYR A 634 -35.45 -3.99 11.77
CA TYR A 634 -35.76 -3.75 13.18
C TYR A 634 -36.06 -2.27 13.48
N VAL A 635 -35.25 -1.35 12.96
CA VAL A 635 -35.46 0.10 13.13
C VAL A 635 -36.79 0.53 12.51
N GLY A 636 -37.13 0.03 11.31
CA GLY A 636 -38.40 0.31 10.64
C GLY A 636 -39.60 -0.20 11.43
N TRP A 637 -39.48 -1.40 11.99
CA TRP A 637 -40.49 -1.97 12.89
C TRP A 637 -40.68 -1.13 14.15
N ASP A 638 -39.58 -0.72 14.80
CA ASP A 638 -39.65 0.07 16.03
C ASP A 638 -40.26 1.46 15.78
N ILE A 639 -39.96 2.08 14.62
CA ILE A 639 -40.50 3.39 14.23
C ILE A 639 -41.97 3.31 13.83
N TYR A 640 -42.35 2.42 12.90
CA TYR A 640 -43.68 2.45 12.29
C TYR A 640 -44.72 1.54 12.95
N ILE A 641 -44.28 0.53 13.71
CA ILE A 641 -45.19 -0.39 14.42
C ILE A 641 -45.21 -0.07 15.91
N ARG A 642 -44.04 0.12 16.53
CA ARG A 642 -43.95 0.43 17.98
C ARG A 642 -44.00 1.93 18.28
N ASN A 643 -43.98 2.80 17.27
CA ASN A 643 -43.95 4.27 17.42
C ASN A 643 -42.81 4.78 18.33
N LYS A 644 -41.66 4.08 18.33
CA LYS A 644 -40.48 4.42 19.14
C LYS A 644 -39.41 5.09 18.29
N VAL A 645 -39.50 6.41 18.16
CA VAL A 645 -38.46 7.23 17.52
C VAL A 645 -37.41 7.65 18.55
N GLN A 646 -36.13 7.41 18.26
CA GLN A 646 -35.03 7.78 19.15
C GLN A 646 -34.29 9.01 18.65
N HIS A 647 -34.44 10.12 19.37
CA HIS A 647 -33.70 11.35 19.09
C HIS A 647 -32.37 11.40 19.86
N PHE A 648 -31.46 12.26 19.42
CA PHE A 648 -30.30 12.62 20.22
C PHE A 648 -30.74 13.31 21.51
N LYS A 649 -30.06 13.03 22.63
CA LYS A 649 -30.35 13.72 23.90
C LYS A 649 -30.00 15.20 23.74
N SER A 650 -30.99 16.07 23.81
CA SER A 650 -30.78 17.52 23.85
C SER A 650 -29.91 17.87 25.05
N ARG A 651 -28.86 18.65 24.80
CA ARG A 651 -28.17 19.36 25.86
C ARG A 651 -29.10 20.52 26.27
N LYS A 652 -29.99 20.28 27.25
CA LYS A 652 -30.80 21.38 27.82
C LYS A 652 -29.86 22.50 28.24
N SER A 653 -29.88 23.60 27.49
CA SER A 653 -29.36 24.89 27.96
C SER A 653 -30.42 25.46 28.89
N ASP A 654 -30.30 25.18 30.18
CA ASP A 654 -31.09 25.90 31.19
C ASP A 654 -30.68 27.38 31.14
N PRO A 655 -31.58 28.33 30.82
CA PRO A 655 -31.22 29.74 30.72
C PRO A 655 -30.80 30.38 32.07
N GLN A 656 -30.91 29.65 33.18
CA GLN A 656 -30.55 30.10 34.52
C GLN A 656 -29.33 29.41 35.15
N GLU A 657 -28.61 28.54 34.43
CA GLU A 657 -27.35 27.97 34.94
C GLU A 657 -26.16 28.26 34.01
N ILE A 658 -25.78 29.54 33.91
CA ILE A 658 -24.35 29.84 33.99
C ILE A 658 -23.95 29.66 35.46
N LYS A 659 -23.94 28.40 35.92
CA LYS A 659 -23.17 28.08 37.12
C LYS A 659 -21.72 28.32 36.74
N PHE A 660 -21.18 29.46 37.21
CA PHE A 660 -19.76 29.55 37.48
C PHE A 660 -19.35 28.23 38.12
N PRO A 661 -18.31 27.54 37.61
CA PRO A 661 -17.85 26.35 38.28
C PRO A 661 -17.48 26.74 39.71
N LYS A 662 -18.33 26.39 40.70
CA LYS A 662 -17.95 26.34 42.12
C LYS A 662 -16.76 25.38 42.34
N SER A 663 -16.31 24.69 41.29
CA SER A 663 -15.18 23.77 41.25
C SER A 663 -13.80 24.43 41.25
N LEU A 664 -13.68 25.73 41.50
CA LEU A 664 -12.42 26.36 41.92
C LEU A 664 -12.42 26.65 43.44
N SER A 665 -13.19 25.89 44.22
CA SER A 665 -12.88 25.73 45.64
C SER A 665 -11.50 25.06 45.76
N LYS A 666 -10.72 25.48 46.75
CA LYS A 666 -9.36 24.99 47.06
C LYS A 666 -9.25 23.45 47.09
N GLN A 667 -10.34 22.72 47.27
CA GLN A 667 -10.41 21.25 47.25
C GLN A 667 -10.16 20.62 45.87
N ASN A 668 -10.56 21.26 44.76
CA ASN A 668 -10.28 20.72 43.41
C ASN A 668 -8.92 21.15 42.86
N ALA A 669 -8.31 22.21 43.40
CA ALA A 669 -6.89 22.46 43.19
C ALA A 669 -6.05 21.32 43.80
N ALA A 670 -6.45 20.77 44.95
CA ALA A 670 -5.82 19.59 45.54
C ALA A 670 -6.02 18.31 44.70
N GLN A 671 -7.12 18.18 43.95
CA GLN A 671 -7.29 17.08 42.96
C GLN A 671 -6.60 17.34 41.61
N ALA A 672 -6.41 18.61 41.20
CA ALA A 672 -5.58 18.97 40.05
C ALA A 672 -4.06 18.81 40.34
N VAL A 673 -3.69 18.65 41.61
CA VAL A 673 -2.34 18.31 42.11
C VAL A 673 -2.08 16.79 42.08
N ALA A 674 -3.06 15.96 41.68
CA ALA A 674 -2.90 14.52 41.57
C ALA A 674 -1.98 13.96 40.44
N PRO A 675 -1.23 14.73 39.62
CA PRO A 675 -0.18 14.16 38.76
C PRO A 675 1.24 14.33 39.32
N MET A 676 1.46 14.89 40.52
CA MET A 676 2.82 14.93 41.09
C MET A 676 3.33 13.53 41.53
N LYS A 677 2.42 12.55 41.70
CA LYS A 677 2.77 11.12 41.85
C LYS A 677 3.11 10.41 40.52
N LEU A 678 3.02 11.07 39.36
CA LEU A 678 3.18 10.43 38.03
C LEU A 678 4.65 10.21 37.61
N LEU A 679 5.62 10.78 38.34
CA LEU A 679 7.02 10.41 38.25
C LEU A 679 7.35 9.44 39.39
N THR A 680 6.68 8.29 39.43
CA THR A 680 7.01 7.25 40.42
C THR A 680 8.48 6.88 40.28
N ASN A 681 9.26 7.15 41.32
CA ASN A 681 10.63 6.65 41.43
C ASN A 681 10.62 5.12 41.39
N LEU A 682 11.70 4.54 40.85
CA LEU A 682 11.85 3.08 40.81
C LEU A 682 11.94 2.55 42.24
N THR A 683 10.98 1.68 42.59
CA THR A 683 11.01 0.93 43.84
C THR A 683 12.09 -0.16 43.77
N LYS A 684 12.46 -0.75 44.91
CA LYS A 684 13.36 -1.91 44.94
C LYS A 684 12.83 -3.07 44.09
N LYS A 685 11.50 -3.28 44.08
CA LYS A 685 10.82 -4.28 43.24
C LYS A 685 10.98 -3.97 41.75
N ASP A 686 10.85 -2.70 41.36
CA ASP A 686 11.05 -2.30 39.96
C ASP A 686 12.47 -2.59 39.49
N LYS A 687 13.48 -2.24 40.30
CA LYS A 687 14.89 -2.52 39.97
C LYS A 687 15.15 -4.02 39.81
N ILE A 688 14.69 -4.84 40.75
CA ILE A 688 14.88 -6.30 40.70
C ILE A 688 14.18 -6.90 39.47
N ALA A 689 12.91 -6.57 39.23
CA ALA A 689 12.14 -7.13 38.13
C ALA A 689 12.70 -6.72 36.76
N MET A 690 13.05 -5.45 36.60
CA MET A 690 13.63 -4.92 35.36
C MET A 690 15.03 -5.50 35.11
N THR A 691 15.92 -5.49 36.11
CA THR A 691 17.28 -6.03 35.97
C THR A 691 17.25 -7.54 35.75
N GLY A 692 16.43 -8.29 36.49
CA GLY A 692 16.31 -9.74 36.33
C GLY A 692 15.86 -10.14 34.92
N LEU A 693 14.81 -9.48 34.40
CA LEU A 693 14.34 -9.73 33.03
C LEU A 693 15.39 -9.32 31.98
N THR A 694 16.05 -8.18 32.18
CA THR A 694 17.08 -7.68 31.24
C THR A 694 18.29 -8.62 31.19
N LEU A 695 18.78 -9.10 32.35
CA LEU A 695 19.90 -10.04 32.41
C LEU A 695 19.54 -11.40 31.79
N LEU A 696 18.34 -11.90 32.05
CA LEU A 696 17.84 -13.14 31.44
C LEU A 696 17.76 -12.99 29.91
N TYR A 697 17.15 -11.91 29.43
CA TYR A 697 17.05 -11.64 28.00
C TYR A 697 18.45 -11.46 27.37
N ALA A 698 19.36 -10.74 28.04
CA ALA A 698 20.73 -10.56 27.58
C ALA A 698 21.48 -11.89 27.42
N ALA A 699 21.34 -12.81 28.38
CA ALA A 699 21.93 -14.14 28.29
C ALA A 699 21.40 -14.91 27.06
N ILE A 700 20.10 -14.83 26.77
CA ILE A 700 19.49 -15.49 25.61
C ILE A 700 19.87 -14.81 24.29
N ALA A 701 19.89 -13.47 24.25
CA ALA A 701 20.20 -12.69 23.05
C ALA A 701 21.66 -12.80 22.63
N LEU A 702 22.59 -12.87 23.60
CA LEU A 702 24.03 -13.00 23.36
C LEU A 702 24.46 -14.45 23.09
N TYR A 703 23.61 -15.43 23.41
CA TYR A 703 23.92 -16.83 23.19
C TYR A 703 23.97 -17.17 21.69
N GLN A 704 25.12 -17.69 21.24
CA GLN A 704 25.41 -18.00 19.84
C GLN A 704 25.15 -16.80 18.91
N LEU A 705 25.61 -15.60 19.29
CA LEU A 705 25.44 -14.41 18.46
C LEU A 705 26.31 -14.46 17.18
N GLY A 706 27.52 -15.00 17.30
CA GLY A 706 28.49 -15.15 16.22
C GLY A 706 29.83 -15.65 16.76
N SER A 707 30.69 -16.14 15.87
CA SER A 707 32.08 -16.50 16.16
C SER A 707 32.94 -15.26 16.41
N PHE A 708 33.90 -15.39 17.33
CA PHE A 708 34.99 -14.42 17.53
C PHE A 708 36.17 -14.64 16.56
N SER A 709 36.10 -15.70 15.76
CA SER A 709 37.13 -16.10 14.81
C SER A 709 36.62 -15.97 13.37
N ALA A 710 37.42 -15.32 12.53
CA ALA A 710 37.28 -15.21 11.08
C ALA A 710 38.67 -14.86 10.48
N PRO A 711 38.97 -15.28 9.24
CA PRO A 711 40.20 -14.89 8.55
C PRO A 711 40.41 -13.37 8.53
N GLN A 712 41.65 -12.91 8.72
CA GLN A 712 42.00 -11.48 8.79
C GLN A 712 43.01 -11.06 7.73
N LYS A 713 43.81 -11.98 7.18
CA LYS A 713 44.80 -11.68 6.13
C LYS A 713 44.26 -12.07 4.78
N ASP A 714 44.53 -11.23 3.77
CA ASP A 714 44.06 -11.49 2.42
C ASP A 714 45.17 -11.53 1.38
N TRP A 715 44.82 -12.16 0.26
CA TRP A 715 45.51 -12.06 -1.01
C TRP A 715 44.60 -11.38 -2.03
N LYS A 716 45.08 -10.28 -2.62
CA LYS A 716 44.38 -9.53 -3.65
C LYS A 716 45.24 -9.45 -4.91
N PRO A 717 45.10 -10.41 -5.84
CA PRO A 717 45.90 -10.43 -7.05
C PRO A 717 45.60 -9.23 -7.94
N LYS A 718 46.64 -8.73 -8.63
CA LYS A 718 46.56 -7.54 -9.48
C LYS A 718 46.48 -7.90 -10.96
N LEU A 719 47.03 -9.05 -11.35
CA LEU A 719 47.14 -9.45 -12.75
C LEU A 719 46.36 -10.75 -12.99
N ALA A 720 45.79 -10.87 -14.18
CA ALA A 720 45.23 -12.13 -14.64
C ALA A 720 46.36 -13.11 -14.97
N GLN A 721 46.07 -14.41 -14.90
CA GLN A 721 47.00 -15.53 -15.14
C GLN A 721 48.11 -15.73 -14.08
N GLU A 722 48.15 -14.89 -13.04
CA GLU A 722 48.96 -15.17 -11.85
C GLU A 722 48.56 -16.54 -11.30
N SER A 723 49.53 -17.43 -11.10
CA SER A 723 49.28 -18.77 -10.59
C SER A 723 50.43 -19.32 -9.76
N PHE A 724 50.04 -20.15 -8.80
CA PHE A 724 50.92 -20.97 -7.98
C PHE A 724 50.23 -22.31 -7.72
N TYR A 725 51.00 -23.29 -7.29
CA TYR A 725 50.45 -24.57 -6.85
C TYR A 725 50.91 -24.91 -5.44
N VAL A 726 50.06 -25.68 -4.77
CA VAL A 726 50.30 -26.22 -3.44
C VAL A 726 50.65 -27.71 -3.53
N ASP A 727 51.56 -28.14 -2.68
CA ASP A 727 51.97 -29.54 -2.49
C ASP A 727 51.42 -30.06 -1.17
N PHE A 728 50.70 -31.19 -1.20
CA PHE A 728 50.18 -31.88 -0.02
C PHE A 728 51.19 -32.88 0.60
N ASN A 729 52.42 -32.96 0.08
CA ASN A 729 53.48 -33.93 0.43
C ASN A 729 53.21 -35.38 -0.01
N HIS A 730 51.94 -35.77 -0.17
CA HIS A 730 51.51 -37.08 -0.65
C HIS A 730 50.16 -36.95 -1.38
N ILE A 731 49.74 -38.00 -2.09
CA ILE A 731 48.44 -38.02 -2.76
C ILE A 731 47.34 -37.98 -1.71
N GLU A 732 46.54 -36.91 -1.73
CA GLU A 732 45.43 -36.69 -0.81
C GLU A 732 44.08 -36.81 -1.54
N SER A 733 43.03 -37.19 -0.81
CA SER A 733 41.66 -37.23 -1.32
C SER A 733 40.90 -35.98 -0.87
N VAL A 734 40.50 -35.14 -1.83
CA VAL A 734 39.75 -33.90 -1.56
C VAL A 734 38.28 -34.06 -1.95
N ASN A 735 37.40 -33.80 -1.00
CA ASN A 735 35.94 -33.88 -1.18
C ASN A 735 35.24 -32.52 -1.18
N ARG A 736 35.84 -31.52 -0.56
CA ARG A 736 35.32 -30.14 -0.55
C ARG A 736 36.43 -29.13 -0.63
N VAL A 737 36.16 -28.05 -1.35
CA VAL A 737 36.97 -26.82 -1.29
C VAL A 737 36.14 -25.77 -0.57
N MET A 738 36.73 -25.13 0.43
CA MET A 738 36.12 -24.04 1.20
C MET A 738 36.90 -22.75 1.02
N TRP A 739 36.22 -21.63 0.95
CA TRP A 739 36.88 -20.33 0.80
C TRP A 739 36.15 -19.22 1.54
N TYR A 740 36.90 -18.19 1.94
CA TYR A 740 36.39 -16.98 2.56
C TYR A 740 36.69 -15.75 1.69
N GLY A 741 35.64 -15.19 1.10
CA GLY A 741 35.73 -14.08 0.15
C GLY A 741 35.78 -12.71 0.83
N GLY A 742 36.57 -11.80 0.27
CA GLY A 742 36.69 -10.39 0.66
C GLY A 742 35.95 -9.43 -0.27
N ILE A 743 36.34 -8.15 -0.22
CA ILE A 743 35.76 -7.09 -1.05
C ILE A 743 36.31 -7.15 -2.49
N GLY A 744 35.41 -7.05 -3.46
CA GLY A 744 35.71 -6.93 -4.90
C GLY A 744 35.10 -8.06 -5.74
N ASP A 745 35.25 -7.94 -7.07
CA ASP A 745 34.81 -8.96 -8.02
C ASP A 745 36.02 -9.68 -8.62
N GLY A 746 36.02 -11.02 -8.60
CA GLY A 746 37.17 -11.81 -9.04
C GLY A 746 36.85 -13.29 -9.24
N GLN A 747 37.72 -13.99 -9.96
CA GLN A 747 37.57 -15.41 -10.27
C GLN A 747 38.90 -16.15 -10.17
N PHE A 748 38.86 -17.31 -9.53
CA PHE A 748 40.03 -18.17 -9.30
C PHE A 748 39.71 -19.59 -9.77
N GLN A 749 40.53 -20.13 -10.65
CA GLN A 749 40.42 -21.51 -11.13
C GLN A 749 41.27 -22.42 -10.25
N ILE A 750 40.68 -23.54 -9.83
CA ILE A 750 41.40 -24.62 -9.14
C ILE A 750 41.58 -25.78 -10.11
N GLU A 751 42.80 -26.28 -10.19
CA GLU A 751 43.21 -27.41 -11.02
C GLU A 751 43.99 -28.41 -10.17
N GLN A 752 43.97 -29.70 -10.53
CA GLN A 752 44.72 -30.76 -9.87
C GLN A 752 45.82 -31.34 -10.76
N SER A 753 46.86 -31.92 -10.16
CA SER A 753 47.91 -32.67 -10.86
C SER A 753 48.64 -33.65 -9.93
N ASN A 754 49.21 -34.71 -10.52
CA ASN A 754 50.14 -35.62 -9.84
C ASN A 754 51.60 -35.47 -10.31
N ASP A 755 51.84 -34.73 -11.38
CA ASP A 755 53.17 -34.63 -12.03
C ASP A 755 53.63 -33.18 -12.26
N THR A 756 52.83 -32.18 -11.87
CA THR A 756 53.05 -30.73 -12.08
C THR A 756 53.05 -30.27 -13.54
N ILE A 757 52.90 -31.19 -14.50
CA ILE A 757 52.91 -30.92 -15.95
C ILE A 757 51.48 -30.91 -16.49
N HIS A 758 50.69 -31.93 -16.16
CA HIS A 758 49.31 -32.07 -16.62
C HIS A 758 48.34 -31.58 -15.55
N TRP A 759 47.63 -30.49 -15.85
CA TRP A 759 46.67 -29.87 -14.95
C TRP A 759 45.24 -30.12 -15.42
N THR A 760 44.39 -30.63 -14.52
CA THR A 760 42.96 -30.87 -14.80
C THR A 760 42.09 -29.92 -13.98
N PRO A 761 41.19 -29.13 -14.60
CA PRO A 761 40.26 -28.26 -13.88
C PRO A 761 39.36 -29.01 -12.89
N VAL A 762 39.21 -28.45 -11.68
CA VAL A 762 38.36 -29.00 -10.61
C VAL A 762 37.13 -28.13 -10.37
N THR A 763 37.33 -26.85 -10.06
CA THR A 763 36.24 -25.91 -9.78
C THR A 763 36.70 -24.47 -9.96
N THR A 764 35.76 -23.55 -10.16
CA THR A 764 36.02 -22.12 -10.28
C THR A 764 35.38 -21.38 -9.11
N ILE A 765 36.19 -20.70 -8.32
CA ILE A 765 35.73 -19.81 -7.26
C ILE A 765 35.37 -18.47 -7.90
N THR A 766 34.12 -18.04 -7.73
CA THR A 766 33.66 -16.71 -8.13
C THR A 766 33.36 -15.88 -6.89
N LEU A 767 34.03 -14.72 -6.78
CA LEU A 767 33.77 -13.71 -5.77
C LEU A 767 33.05 -12.52 -6.41
N ASN A 768 31.96 -12.09 -5.79
CA ASN A 768 31.23 -10.89 -6.20
C ASN A 768 30.69 -10.12 -4.97
N GLY A 769 30.02 -8.99 -5.20
CA GLY A 769 29.40 -8.18 -4.15
C GLY A 769 28.44 -8.92 -3.20
N GLY A 770 27.89 -10.06 -3.61
CA GLY A 770 27.05 -10.94 -2.77
C GLY A 770 27.82 -12.02 -2.00
N THR A 771 29.16 -12.05 -2.13
CA THR A 771 30.03 -13.05 -1.48
C THR A 771 31.10 -12.58 -0.53
N VAL A 772 30.88 -11.40 0.05
CA VAL A 772 31.82 -10.75 0.96
C VAL A 772 31.66 -11.28 2.40
N PHE A 773 32.77 -11.54 3.07
CA PHE A 773 32.88 -11.96 4.47
C PHE A 773 31.99 -13.17 4.84
N GLN A 774 31.94 -14.15 3.93
CA GLN A 774 31.21 -15.39 4.14
C GLN A 774 32.02 -16.60 3.70
N TRP A 775 31.90 -17.68 4.47
CA TRP A 775 32.40 -18.99 4.07
C TRP A 775 31.50 -19.58 2.98
N LYS A 776 32.12 -20.01 1.91
CA LYS A 776 31.49 -20.79 0.85
C LYS A 776 32.21 -22.11 0.69
N GLN A 777 31.49 -23.05 0.09
CA GLN A 777 32.04 -24.36 -0.19
C GLN A 777 31.51 -24.88 -1.52
N SER A 778 32.31 -25.73 -2.16
CA SER A 778 31.94 -26.53 -3.32
C SER A 778 32.31 -27.98 -3.02
N SER A 779 31.38 -28.89 -3.30
CA SER A 779 31.70 -30.32 -3.35
C SER A 779 32.55 -30.59 -4.59
N VAL A 780 33.68 -31.28 -4.38
CA VAL A 780 34.60 -31.71 -5.43
C VAL A 780 34.96 -33.17 -5.19
N SER A 781 35.53 -33.87 -6.16
CA SER A 781 36.03 -35.22 -5.93
C SER A 781 37.27 -35.42 -6.77
N PHE A 782 38.43 -35.36 -6.11
CA PHE A 782 39.70 -35.53 -6.78
C PHE A 782 40.75 -36.12 -5.84
N SER A 783 41.71 -36.86 -6.40
CA SER A 783 42.82 -37.44 -5.64
C SER A 783 44.13 -37.08 -6.33
N ALA A 784 44.88 -36.19 -5.70
CA ALA A 784 46.08 -35.62 -6.27
C ALA A 784 47.06 -35.18 -5.18
N GLN A 785 48.35 -35.11 -5.53
CA GLN A 785 49.37 -34.51 -4.66
C GLN A 785 49.42 -32.97 -4.78
N PHE A 786 49.08 -32.42 -5.95
CA PHE A 786 49.19 -30.98 -6.20
C PHE A 786 47.83 -30.35 -6.56
N ALA A 787 47.61 -29.13 -6.08
CA ALA A 787 46.50 -28.28 -6.51
C ALA A 787 47.02 -26.89 -6.94
N LYS A 788 46.63 -26.43 -8.12
CA LYS A 788 47.02 -25.13 -8.68
C LYS A 788 45.87 -24.15 -8.57
N ILE A 789 46.20 -22.92 -8.18
CA ILE A 789 45.29 -21.78 -8.10
C ILE A 789 45.71 -20.79 -9.17
N THR A 790 44.82 -20.51 -10.12
CA THR A 790 45.04 -19.58 -11.24
C THR A 790 44.06 -18.42 -11.16
N VAL A 791 44.56 -17.19 -11.18
CA VAL A 791 43.73 -15.98 -11.21
C VAL A 791 43.15 -15.82 -12.62
N VAL A 792 41.85 -16.02 -12.76
CA VAL A 792 41.12 -15.81 -14.03
C VAL A 792 40.75 -14.34 -14.18
N LYS A 793 40.18 -13.76 -13.12
CA LYS A 793 39.81 -12.34 -13.06
C LYS A 793 40.36 -11.73 -11.76
N PRO A 794 41.34 -10.81 -11.83
CA PRO A 794 41.82 -10.09 -10.64
C PRO A 794 40.75 -9.07 -10.18
N GLY A 795 40.87 -8.60 -8.94
CA GLY A 795 40.03 -7.51 -8.41
C GLY A 795 39.32 -7.81 -7.09
N ALA A 796 39.17 -9.08 -6.72
CA ALA A 796 38.66 -9.49 -5.42
C ALA A 796 39.78 -9.87 -4.44
N SER A 797 39.56 -9.54 -3.18
CA SER A 797 40.32 -10.04 -2.05
C SER A 797 39.84 -11.46 -1.68
N LEU A 798 40.76 -12.39 -1.48
CA LEU A 798 40.49 -13.73 -0.98
C LEU A 798 41.29 -13.93 0.31
N TYR A 799 40.61 -14.28 1.40
CA TYR A 799 41.23 -14.33 2.72
C TYR A 799 41.81 -15.72 3.02
N GLU A 800 41.00 -16.77 2.86
CA GLU A 800 41.40 -18.14 3.23
C GLU A 800 40.82 -19.14 2.24
N LEU A 801 41.58 -20.20 1.96
CA LEU A 801 41.23 -21.30 1.07
C LEU A 801 41.62 -22.62 1.76
N ALA A 802 40.69 -23.56 1.85
CA ALA A 802 40.91 -24.83 2.52
C ALA A 802 40.46 -26.01 1.65
N PHE A 803 41.31 -27.03 1.58
CA PHE A 803 41.00 -28.32 0.98
C PHE A 803 40.59 -29.28 2.10
N MET A 804 39.43 -29.93 1.95
CA MET A 804 38.84 -30.76 2.99
C MET A 804 38.66 -32.19 2.50
N ASN A 805 39.03 -33.15 3.35
CA ASN A 805 38.66 -34.56 3.23
C ASN A 805 37.49 -34.82 4.19
N ASP A 806 36.40 -35.44 3.72
CA ASP A 806 35.21 -35.66 4.57
C ASP A 806 35.45 -36.64 5.72
N GLN A 807 36.54 -37.42 5.68
CA GLN A 807 36.97 -38.30 6.75
C GLN A 807 37.79 -37.57 7.84
N GLN A 808 38.34 -36.40 7.53
CA GLN A 808 39.15 -35.59 8.44
C GLN A 808 38.32 -34.41 8.99
N LYS A 809 38.66 -33.95 10.20
CA LYS A 809 37.99 -32.79 10.81
C LYS A 809 38.66 -31.46 10.42
N GLU A 810 39.97 -31.49 10.28
CA GLU A 810 40.81 -30.33 9.97
C GLU A 810 41.05 -30.20 8.46
N PRO A 811 41.40 -29.00 7.97
CA PRO A 811 41.88 -28.82 6.60
C PRO A 811 43.11 -29.67 6.30
N ILE A 812 43.25 -30.10 5.06
CA ILE A 812 44.45 -30.80 4.57
C ILE A 812 45.65 -29.84 4.66
N PRO A 813 46.73 -30.21 5.37
CA PRO A 813 47.90 -29.34 5.53
C PRO A 813 48.61 -29.06 4.20
N ILE A 814 49.02 -27.80 4.00
CA ILE A 814 49.83 -27.41 2.84
C ILE A 814 51.32 -27.52 3.19
N PHE A 815 52.05 -28.41 2.49
CA PHE A 815 53.48 -28.61 2.73
C PHE A 815 54.32 -27.49 2.12
N LYS A 816 54.06 -27.12 0.86
CA LYS A 816 54.75 -26.05 0.14
C LYS A 816 53.82 -25.31 -0.82
N GLN A 817 54.13 -24.05 -1.06
CA GLN A 817 53.54 -23.23 -2.12
C GLN A 817 54.63 -22.84 -3.11
N ILE A 818 54.42 -23.11 -4.40
CA ILE A 818 55.44 -22.97 -5.44
C ILE A 818 54.89 -22.08 -6.57
N PRO A 819 55.58 -20.98 -6.94
CA PRO A 819 55.09 -20.07 -7.97
C PRO A 819 55.19 -20.70 -9.36
N LEU A 820 54.23 -20.41 -10.22
CA LEU A 820 54.23 -20.81 -11.64
C LEU A 820 54.35 -19.59 -12.55
N ASN A 821 53.35 -18.70 -12.50
CA ASN A 821 53.29 -17.48 -13.29
C ASN A 821 53.15 -16.25 -12.39
N MET A 822 53.95 -16.17 -11.32
CA MET A 822 53.94 -15.03 -10.39
C MET A 822 55.31 -14.78 -9.76
N GLY A 823 55.59 -13.52 -9.39
CA GLY A 823 56.83 -13.16 -8.70
C GLY A 823 56.83 -13.55 -7.22
N ASN A 824 58.02 -13.57 -6.61
CA ASN A 824 58.19 -13.97 -5.21
C ASN A 824 57.42 -13.08 -4.21
N ASP A 825 57.32 -11.77 -4.47
CA ASP A 825 56.56 -10.85 -3.62
C ASP A 825 55.05 -11.13 -3.67
N ALA A 826 54.53 -11.45 -4.87
CA ALA A 826 53.12 -11.81 -5.05
C ALA A 826 52.83 -13.17 -4.38
N LEU A 827 53.77 -14.11 -4.42
CA LEU A 827 53.66 -15.39 -3.73
C LEU A 827 53.67 -15.21 -2.21
N ALA A 828 54.51 -14.32 -1.67
CA ALA A 828 54.53 -14.02 -0.24
C ALA A 828 53.17 -13.49 0.26
N GLN A 829 52.43 -12.78 -0.58
CA GLN A 829 51.05 -12.39 -0.27
C GLN A 829 50.07 -13.57 -0.40
N ALA A 830 50.21 -14.40 -1.45
CA ALA A 830 49.37 -15.58 -1.66
C ALA A 830 49.48 -16.62 -0.53
N GLN A 831 50.60 -16.62 0.20
CA GLN A 831 50.77 -17.44 1.41
C GLN A 831 49.73 -17.15 2.49
N ASN A 832 49.08 -15.98 2.47
CA ASN A 832 47.99 -15.67 3.38
C ASN A 832 46.78 -16.60 3.21
N LEU A 833 46.59 -17.23 2.04
CA LEU A 833 45.44 -18.08 1.78
C LEU A 833 45.35 -19.34 2.63
N PHE A 834 46.43 -19.72 3.31
CA PHE A 834 46.54 -20.99 4.04
C PHE A 834 47.16 -20.81 5.43
N ASN A 835 47.23 -19.58 5.94
CA ASN A 835 47.97 -19.26 7.18
C ASN A 835 47.07 -19.07 8.41
N GLU A 836 45.74 -19.15 8.27
CA GLU A 836 44.79 -19.12 9.39
C GLU A 836 43.87 -20.38 9.40
N PRO A 837 44.40 -21.62 9.34
CA PRO A 837 43.60 -22.85 9.21
C PRO A 837 42.63 -23.08 10.38
N ASP A 838 42.96 -22.59 11.58
CA ASP A 838 42.09 -22.68 12.77
C ASP A 838 40.78 -21.87 12.63
N THR A 839 40.68 -21.00 11.62
CA THR A 839 39.48 -20.21 11.34
C THR A 839 38.48 -20.94 10.43
N VAL A 840 38.91 -22.04 9.79
CA VAL A 840 38.10 -22.80 8.83
C VAL A 840 37.01 -23.57 9.58
N PRO A 841 35.72 -23.27 9.35
CA PRO A 841 34.66 -23.99 10.03
C PRO A 841 34.43 -25.34 9.36
N ARG A 842 33.99 -26.34 10.14
CA ARG A 842 33.57 -27.66 9.58
C ARG A 842 32.54 -27.53 8.45
N GLN A 843 31.61 -26.59 8.62
CA GLN A 843 30.61 -26.20 7.63
C GLN A 843 30.30 -24.71 7.74
N PRO A 844 30.04 -24.02 6.61
CA PRO A 844 29.55 -22.65 6.65
C PRO A 844 28.22 -22.55 7.41
N SER A 845 28.10 -21.55 8.28
CA SER A 845 26.87 -21.26 9.01
C SER A 845 26.74 -19.79 9.36
N PHE A 846 25.57 -19.38 9.87
CA PHE A 846 25.36 -18.01 10.37
C PHE A 846 26.38 -17.61 11.47
N MET A 847 26.99 -18.57 12.17
CA MET A 847 28.01 -18.31 13.20
C MET A 847 29.33 -17.80 12.62
N ASN A 848 29.65 -18.11 11.36
CA ASN A 848 30.94 -17.82 10.74
C ASN A 848 30.83 -16.95 9.46
N SER A 849 29.62 -16.62 9.04
CA SER A 849 29.36 -15.96 7.76
C SER A 849 28.32 -14.84 7.88
N MET A 850 28.42 -13.84 7.00
CA MET A 850 27.34 -12.90 6.75
C MET A 850 26.14 -13.59 6.10
N TYR A 851 24.95 -13.06 6.37
CA TYR A 851 23.70 -13.46 5.71
C TYR A 851 22.74 -12.28 5.62
N PHE A 852 21.77 -12.36 4.72
CA PHE A 852 20.78 -11.31 4.50
C PHE A 852 21.45 -9.91 4.35
N ASP A 853 20.91 -8.87 4.96
CA ASP A 853 21.37 -7.49 4.82
C ASP A 853 22.69 -7.16 5.55
N GLU A 854 23.35 -8.14 6.20
CA GLU A 854 24.69 -7.93 6.79
C GLU A 854 25.73 -7.59 5.72
N ILE A 855 25.57 -8.14 4.50
CA ILE A 855 26.44 -7.85 3.34
C ILE A 855 26.45 -6.38 2.94
N TYR A 856 25.42 -5.63 3.33
CA TYR A 856 25.31 -4.21 3.06
C TYR A 856 25.80 -3.40 4.26
N HIS A 857 25.22 -3.64 5.44
CA HIS A 857 25.45 -2.76 6.59
C HIS A 857 26.76 -3.03 7.33
N ALA A 858 27.09 -4.30 7.59
CA ALA A 858 28.33 -4.67 8.27
C ALA A 858 29.55 -4.48 7.35
N ARG A 859 29.39 -4.80 6.06
CA ARG A 859 30.40 -4.47 5.04
C ARG A 859 30.69 -2.97 5.00
N THR A 860 29.68 -2.12 4.89
CA THR A 860 29.92 -0.67 4.84
C THR A 860 30.41 -0.09 6.17
N ALA A 861 30.07 -0.72 7.31
CA ALA A 861 30.71 -0.39 8.58
C ALA A 861 32.22 -0.68 8.57
N TYR A 862 32.65 -1.78 7.95
CA TYR A 862 34.07 -2.08 7.72
C TYR A 862 34.71 -1.07 6.75
N GLU A 863 34.04 -0.74 5.64
CA GLU A 863 34.53 0.24 4.66
C GLU A 863 34.73 1.62 5.31
N HIS A 864 33.80 2.06 6.16
CA HIS A 864 33.93 3.30 6.95
C HIS A 864 35.15 3.32 7.88
N LEU A 865 35.53 2.18 8.49
CA LEU A 865 36.72 2.12 9.37
C LEU A 865 38.02 2.25 8.60
N HIS A 866 38.03 1.78 7.35
CA HIS A 866 39.22 1.69 6.52
C HIS A 866 39.28 2.82 5.47
N SER A 867 38.39 3.80 5.55
CA SER A 867 38.26 4.88 4.57
C SER A 867 38.12 4.38 3.13
N ILE A 868 37.32 3.33 2.94
CA ILE A 868 36.97 2.75 1.64
C ILE A 868 35.61 3.32 1.21
N GLU A 869 35.42 3.47 -0.11
CA GLU A 869 34.13 3.85 -0.69
C GLU A 869 32.99 2.95 -0.17
N PRO A 870 31.92 3.52 0.40
CA PRO A 870 30.83 2.74 0.97
C PRO A 870 29.98 2.05 -0.11
N TYR A 871 29.79 0.74 0.02
CA TYR A 871 28.93 -0.06 -0.84
C TYR A 871 27.44 0.28 -0.68
N GLU A 872 26.99 0.50 0.56
CA GLU A 872 25.58 0.78 0.89
C GLU A 872 25.37 2.26 1.23
N THR A 873 24.78 3.01 0.29
CA THR A 873 24.58 4.46 0.38
C THR A 873 23.10 4.88 0.43
N THR A 874 22.16 3.93 0.47
CA THR A 874 20.71 4.17 0.46
C THR A 874 20.15 4.60 1.82
N HIS A 875 20.98 4.54 2.87
CA HIS A 875 20.61 4.95 4.22
C HIS A 875 21.64 5.89 4.88
N PRO A 876 21.17 6.76 5.80
CA PRO A 876 22.05 7.58 6.63
C PRO A 876 23.15 6.75 7.33
N PRO A 877 24.36 7.31 7.54
CA PRO A 877 25.52 6.51 7.91
C PRO A 877 25.59 6.13 9.39
N LEU A 878 24.92 6.84 10.32
CA LEU A 878 25.16 6.66 11.77
C LEU A 878 24.92 5.23 12.26
N GLY A 879 23.91 4.53 11.72
CA GLY A 879 23.65 3.14 12.09
C GLY A 879 24.84 2.23 11.75
N LYS A 880 25.50 2.47 10.62
CA LYS A 880 26.69 1.73 10.18
C LYS A 880 27.93 2.13 10.99
N VAL A 881 28.03 3.40 11.40
CA VAL A 881 29.09 3.87 12.31
C VAL A 881 28.96 3.21 13.68
N LEU A 882 27.74 2.95 14.18
CA LEU A 882 27.55 2.19 15.42
C LEU A 882 27.98 0.72 15.26
N ILE A 883 27.70 0.08 14.12
CA ILE A 883 28.19 -1.27 13.82
C ILE A 883 29.73 -1.27 13.77
N SER A 884 30.33 -0.23 13.20
CA SER A 884 31.78 -0.11 13.05
C SER A 884 32.51 -0.05 14.40
N MET A 885 31.87 0.49 15.44
CA MET A 885 32.42 0.43 16.80
C MET A 885 32.60 -1.01 17.30
N GLY A 886 31.67 -1.92 16.96
CA GLY A 886 31.78 -3.33 17.31
C GLY A 886 32.92 -4.02 16.58
N ILE A 887 33.04 -3.77 15.27
CA ILE A 887 34.13 -4.26 14.42
C ILE A 887 35.49 -3.75 14.94
N ALA A 888 35.58 -2.48 15.33
CA ALA A 888 36.83 -1.90 15.82
C ALA A 888 37.30 -2.50 17.15
N ILE A 889 36.38 -2.96 18.01
CA ILE A 889 36.71 -3.54 19.33
C ILE A 889 36.99 -5.05 19.22
N PHE A 890 36.20 -5.77 18.43
CA PHE A 890 36.24 -7.24 18.42
C PHE A 890 36.84 -7.83 17.14
N GLY A 891 37.17 -7.02 16.14
CA GLY A 891 37.64 -7.45 14.82
C GLY A 891 36.50 -7.65 13.81
N MET A 892 36.88 -7.86 12.54
CA MET A 892 35.94 -8.16 11.47
C MET A 892 35.51 -9.63 11.53
N ASN A 893 34.64 -9.94 12.49
CA ASN A 893 34.06 -11.28 12.69
C ASN A 893 32.56 -11.20 13.06
N PRO A 894 31.81 -12.31 12.95
CA PRO A 894 30.36 -12.34 13.19
C PRO A 894 29.90 -11.80 14.54
N PHE A 895 30.67 -12.02 15.61
CA PHE A 895 30.35 -11.41 16.90
C PHE A 895 30.51 -9.88 16.86
N GLY A 896 31.64 -9.40 16.32
CA GLY A 896 32.01 -8.00 16.30
C GLY A 896 31.01 -7.10 15.56
N TRP A 897 30.48 -7.54 14.42
CA TRP A 897 29.48 -6.71 13.71
C TRP A 897 28.05 -6.81 14.29
N ARG A 898 27.71 -7.86 15.07
CA ARG A 898 26.35 -8.04 15.65
C ARG A 898 26.18 -7.48 17.06
N ILE A 899 27.26 -7.37 17.84
CA ILE A 899 27.19 -7.09 19.28
C ILE A 899 26.54 -5.73 19.60
N VAL A 900 26.88 -4.66 18.88
CA VAL A 900 26.38 -3.31 19.20
C VAL A 900 24.87 -3.24 18.99
N GLY A 901 24.36 -3.79 17.89
CA GLY A 901 22.91 -3.88 17.65
C GLY A 901 22.20 -4.68 18.74
N THR A 902 22.78 -5.80 19.16
CA THR A 902 22.24 -6.66 20.22
C THR A 902 22.16 -5.94 21.56
N LEU A 903 23.18 -5.16 21.92
CA LEU A 903 23.19 -4.35 23.15
C LEU A 903 22.08 -3.28 23.15
N PHE A 904 21.82 -2.65 22.00
CA PHE A 904 20.70 -1.73 21.85
C PHE A 904 19.35 -2.45 21.99
N GLY A 905 19.23 -3.65 21.41
CA GLY A 905 18.08 -4.53 21.60
C GLY A 905 17.82 -4.88 23.06
N ILE A 906 18.87 -5.23 23.82
CA ILE A 906 18.83 -5.48 25.26
C ILE A 906 18.40 -4.22 26.01
N ALA A 907 18.92 -3.04 25.64
CA ALA A 907 18.57 -1.76 26.26
C ALA A 907 17.11 -1.32 26.00
N MET A 908 16.45 -1.84 24.95
CA MET A 908 15.02 -1.61 24.75
C MET A 908 14.15 -2.23 25.85
N ILE A 909 14.58 -3.33 26.48
CA ILE A 909 13.82 -4.01 27.55
C ILE A 909 13.61 -3.11 28.79
N PRO A 910 14.67 -2.56 29.44
CA PRO A 910 14.48 -1.62 30.53
C PRO A 910 13.81 -0.33 30.05
N LEU A 911 14.07 0.14 28.83
CA LEU A 911 13.38 1.32 28.30
C LEU A 911 11.87 1.11 28.19
N MET A 912 11.43 -0.04 27.68
CA MET A 912 10.02 -0.43 27.62
C MET A 912 9.41 -0.51 29.02
N TYR A 913 10.13 -1.11 29.98
CA TYR A 913 9.71 -1.16 31.38
C TYR A 913 9.46 0.26 31.92
N LEU A 914 10.43 1.17 31.73
CA LEU A 914 10.34 2.54 32.19
C LEU A 914 9.21 3.31 31.53
N PHE A 915 8.99 3.09 30.23
CA PHE A 915 7.92 3.75 29.50
C PHE A 915 6.54 3.31 30.00
N ALA A 916 6.31 2.00 30.08
CA ALA A 916 5.06 1.45 30.59
C ALA A 916 4.83 1.80 32.08
N LYS A 917 5.88 1.76 32.92
CA LYS A 917 5.80 2.19 34.32
C LYS A 917 5.38 3.65 34.44
N LYS A 918 5.89 4.52 33.57
CA LYS A 918 5.52 5.95 33.56
C LYS A 918 4.11 6.21 33.03
N LEU A 919 3.65 5.41 32.07
CA LEU A 919 2.28 5.47 31.55
C LEU A 919 1.27 4.97 32.59
N PHE A 920 1.58 3.87 33.28
CA PHE A 920 0.59 3.11 34.04
C PHE A 920 0.79 3.12 35.56
N GLY A 921 1.92 3.64 36.07
CA GLY A 921 2.21 3.88 37.49
C GLY A 921 2.58 2.63 38.32
N LYS A 922 2.26 1.42 37.86
CA LYS A 922 2.50 0.17 38.61
C LYS A 922 3.61 -0.69 38.03
N THR A 923 4.30 -1.40 38.92
CA THR A 923 5.40 -2.34 38.61
C THR A 923 4.91 -3.47 37.71
N GLU A 924 3.70 -3.98 37.96
CA GLU A 924 3.09 -5.07 37.17
C GLU A 924 3.00 -4.74 35.67
N TYR A 925 2.58 -3.52 35.32
CA TYR A 925 2.42 -3.11 33.91
C TYR A 925 3.77 -2.76 33.25
N GLY A 926 4.72 -2.24 34.02
CA GLY A 926 6.11 -2.09 33.57
C GLY A 926 6.70 -3.44 33.17
N PHE A 927 6.54 -4.44 34.04
CA PHE A 927 7.02 -5.80 33.79
C PHE A 927 6.31 -6.45 32.60
N ILE A 928 4.97 -6.38 32.52
CA ILE A 928 4.20 -6.95 31.41
C ILE A 928 4.70 -6.41 30.06
N ALA A 929 4.83 -5.09 29.91
CA ALA A 929 5.26 -4.51 28.64
C ALA A 929 6.68 -4.95 28.25
N ALA A 930 7.62 -4.92 29.20
CA ALA A 930 9.00 -5.35 28.97
C ALA A 930 9.10 -6.85 28.65
N PHE A 931 8.31 -7.67 29.33
CA PHE A 931 8.24 -9.11 29.11
C PHE A 931 7.67 -9.45 27.73
N LEU A 932 6.60 -8.77 27.30
CA LEU A 932 6.06 -8.94 25.97
C LEU A 932 7.09 -8.56 24.90
N LEU A 933 7.84 -7.47 25.09
CA LEU A 933 8.90 -7.10 24.14
C LEU A 933 10.02 -8.14 24.10
N ALA A 934 10.47 -8.62 25.27
CA ALA A 934 11.50 -9.65 25.38
C ALA A 934 11.12 -10.99 24.74
N CYS A 935 9.82 -11.30 24.66
CA CYS A 935 9.30 -12.53 24.05
C CYS A 935 8.75 -12.31 22.62
N ASP A 936 8.95 -11.13 22.03
CA ASP A 936 8.55 -10.85 20.66
C ASP A 936 9.60 -11.40 19.68
N PHE A 937 9.12 -12.13 18.67
CA PHE A 937 9.99 -12.84 17.72
C PHE A 937 10.77 -11.86 16.83
N MET A 938 10.14 -10.74 16.45
CA MET A 938 10.74 -9.73 15.60
C MET A 938 11.82 -8.98 16.37
N HIS A 939 11.53 -8.57 17.61
CA HIS A 939 12.52 -7.94 18.49
C HIS A 939 13.75 -8.84 18.69
N PHE A 940 13.55 -10.11 19.03
CA PHE A 940 14.67 -11.05 19.21
C PHE A 940 15.51 -11.23 17.94
N THR A 941 14.87 -11.47 16.79
CA THR A 941 15.58 -11.76 15.54
C THR A 941 16.28 -10.51 14.99
N GLN A 942 15.59 -9.36 14.94
CA GLN A 942 16.14 -8.11 14.39
C GLN A 942 17.29 -7.55 15.21
N THR A 943 17.29 -7.78 16.52
CA THR A 943 18.34 -7.22 17.38
C THR A 943 19.64 -8.01 17.31
N ARG A 944 19.60 -9.25 16.79
CA ARG A 944 20.76 -10.16 16.70
C ARG A 944 21.48 -10.16 15.36
N ILE A 945 20.96 -9.46 14.35
CA ILE A 945 21.57 -9.31 13.03
C ILE A 945 22.19 -7.91 12.91
N ALA A 946 23.28 -7.77 12.17
CA ALA A 946 23.94 -6.48 11.95
C ALA A 946 23.21 -5.60 10.91
N THR A 947 21.98 -5.20 11.22
CA THR A 947 21.19 -4.23 10.44
C THR A 947 20.98 -2.94 11.20
N ILE A 948 20.62 -1.87 10.48
CA ILE A 948 20.47 -0.53 11.07
C ILE A 948 19.11 -0.31 11.77
N ASP A 949 18.16 -1.24 11.62
CA ASP A 949 16.78 -1.12 12.13
C ASP A 949 16.70 -1.01 13.64
N VAL A 950 17.54 -1.77 14.36
CA VAL A 950 17.57 -1.78 15.82
C VAL A 950 17.90 -0.42 16.42
N TYR A 951 18.78 0.35 15.78
CA TYR A 951 19.15 1.68 16.26
C TYR A 951 18.00 2.66 16.08
N GLY A 952 17.35 2.66 14.91
CA GLY A 952 16.17 3.50 14.65
C GLY A 952 15.06 3.23 15.67
N VAL A 953 14.67 1.96 15.86
CA VAL A 953 13.61 1.61 16.83
C VAL A 953 13.97 2.02 18.26
N PHE A 954 15.24 1.89 18.66
CA PHE A 954 15.67 2.29 20.00
C PHE A 954 15.52 3.80 20.21
N PHE A 955 15.95 4.60 19.22
CA PHE A 955 15.85 6.05 19.29
C PHE A 955 14.41 6.55 19.15
N ILE A 956 13.55 5.87 18.40
CA ILE A 956 12.09 6.08 18.39
C ILE A 956 11.52 5.90 19.81
N MET A 957 11.85 4.80 20.48
CA MET A 957 11.38 4.57 21.86
C MET A 957 11.87 5.68 22.81
N MET A 958 13.14 6.10 22.70
CA MET A 958 13.70 7.17 23.54
C MET A 958 13.03 8.53 23.27
N MET A 959 12.90 8.94 22.01
CA MET A 959 12.32 10.24 21.67
C MET A 959 10.85 10.34 22.10
N TYR A 960 10.08 9.25 22.00
CA TYR A 960 8.69 9.19 22.47
C TYR A 960 8.58 9.10 23.99
N TYR A 961 9.48 8.37 24.66
CA TYR A 961 9.55 8.35 26.13
C TYR A 961 9.77 9.76 26.71
N PHE A 962 10.72 10.51 26.15
CA PHE A 962 10.98 11.89 26.57
C PHE A 962 9.90 12.87 26.14
N MET A 963 9.28 12.68 24.97
CA MET A 963 8.12 13.47 24.55
C MET A 963 6.93 13.24 25.49
N TYR A 964 6.67 12.00 25.90
CA TYR A 964 5.65 11.69 26.90
C TYR A 964 5.97 12.38 28.25
N LYS A 965 7.23 12.34 28.68
CA LYS A 965 7.67 13.07 29.89
C LYS A 965 7.43 14.58 29.75
N TYR A 966 7.75 15.18 28.60
CA TYR A 966 7.46 16.59 28.32
C TYR A 966 5.95 16.88 28.35
N TYR A 967 5.15 16.04 27.69
CA TYR A 967 3.69 16.12 27.65
C TYR A 967 3.11 16.17 29.07
N VAL A 968 3.48 15.20 29.92
CA VAL A 968 3.04 15.13 31.32
C VAL A 968 3.48 16.37 32.12
N LEU A 969 4.75 16.74 32.03
CA LEU A 969 5.31 17.88 32.79
C LEU A 969 4.65 19.21 32.39
N SER A 970 4.43 19.41 31.10
CA SER A 970 3.81 20.62 30.55
C SER A 970 2.37 20.75 31.04
N LEU A 971 1.56 19.68 30.94
CA LEU A 971 0.18 19.71 31.39
C LEU A 971 0.04 19.79 32.92
N SER A 972 1.01 19.27 33.66
CA SER A 972 1.03 19.28 35.14
C SER A 972 1.61 20.57 35.75
N ARG A 973 1.92 21.58 34.94
CA ARG A 973 2.52 22.87 35.36
C ARG A 973 3.84 22.71 36.12
N ALA A 974 4.65 21.72 35.75
CA ALA A 974 6.00 21.57 36.28
C ALA A 974 6.92 22.75 35.87
N PRO A 975 8.07 22.95 36.55
CA PRO A 975 9.02 24.00 36.18
C PRO A 975 9.41 23.92 34.70
N LEU A 976 9.38 25.07 34.00
CA LEU A 976 9.64 25.13 32.55
C LEU A 976 10.99 24.49 32.20
N LYS A 977 12.04 24.72 33.00
CA LYS A 977 13.37 24.14 32.78
C LYS A 977 13.32 22.61 32.67
N THR A 978 12.60 21.93 33.57
CA THR A 978 12.48 20.47 33.59
C THR A 978 11.69 19.93 32.39
N ALA A 979 10.65 20.65 32.00
CA ALA A 979 9.90 20.33 30.78
C ALA A 979 10.80 20.50 29.54
N LEU A 980 11.50 21.63 29.41
CA LEU A 980 12.39 21.90 28.28
C LEU A 980 13.55 20.91 28.19
N ILE A 981 14.13 20.46 29.32
CA ILE A 981 15.14 19.40 29.29
C ILE A 981 14.57 18.12 28.67
N SER A 982 13.32 17.75 29.02
CA SER A 982 12.68 16.57 28.44
C SER A 982 12.38 16.76 26.95
N LEU A 983 11.98 17.97 26.54
CA LEU A 983 11.80 18.32 25.13
C LEU A 983 13.13 18.28 24.36
N SER A 984 14.20 18.81 24.93
CA SER A 984 15.54 18.79 24.35
C SER A 984 16.08 17.37 24.18
N LEU A 985 15.91 16.50 25.19
CA LEU A 985 16.28 15.10 25.06
C LEU A 985 15.47 14.38 23.97
N SER A 986 14.17 14.68 23.85
CA SER A 986 13.35 14.16 22.76
C SER A 986 13.89 14.58 21.38
N GLY A 987 14.24 15.86 21.20
CA GLY A 987 14.85 16.36 19.96
C GLY A 987 16.25 15.81 19.67
N LEU A 988 17.08 15.63 20.71
CA LEU A 988 18.40 15.00 20.60
C LEU A 988 18.27 13.57 20.05
N PHE A 989 17.42 12.74 20.66
CA PHE A 989 17.23 11.36 20.19
C PHE A 989 16.53 11.28 18.84
N PHE A 990 15.67 12.25 18.49
CA PHE A 990 15.16 12.40 17.13
C PHE A 990 16.30 12.64 16.13
N GLY A 991 17.23 13.55 16.42
CA GLY A 991 18.38 13.81 15.55
C GLY A 991 19.31 12.61 15.37
N ILE A 992 19.59 11.88 16.45
CA ILE A 992 20.39 10.65 16.42
C ILE A 992 19.66 9.56 15.60
N GLY A 993 18.36 9.35 15.86
CA GLY A 993 17.56 8.37 15.12
C GLY A 993 17.46 8.66 13.63
N ALA A 994 17.18 9.91 13.25
CA ALA A 994 17.11 10.34 11.85
C ALA A 994 18.44 10.13 11.10
N ALA A 995 19.57 10.26 11.80
CA ALA A 995 20.90 9.98 11.26
C ALA A 995 21.21 8.47 11.15
N CYS A 996 20.41 7.59 11.76
CA CYS A 996 20.49 6.14 11.57
C CYS A 996 19.61 5.66 10.41
N LYS A 997 18.33 6.06 10.38
CA LYS A 997 17.37 5.63 9.35
C LYS A 997 16.23 6.65 9.20
N TRP A 998 15.74 6.85 7.98
CA TRP A 998 14.66 7.82 7.71
C TRP A 998 13.29 7.44 8.29
N ILE A 999 13.11 6.22 8.80
CA ILE A 999 11.89 5.85 9.53
C ILE A 999 11.66 6.77 10.75
N ASP A 1000 12.74 7.25 11.39
CA ASP A 1000 12.69 8.22 12.48
C ASP A 1000 12.16 9.61 12.05
N LEU A 1001 12.14 9.93 10.74
CA LEU A 1001 11.45 11.13 10.26
C LEU A 1001 9.93 10.99 10.38
N TYR A 1002 9.40 9.78 10.20
CA TYR A 1002 7.98 9.50 10.45
C TYR A 1002 7.64 9.68 11.93
N ALA A 1003 8.51 9.15 12.81
CA ALA A 1003 8.45 9.40 14.25
C ALA A 1003 8.41 10.91 14.56
N GLY A 1004 9.28 11.70 13.92
CA GLY A 1004 9.35 13.15 14.03
C GLY A 1004 8.04 13.88 13.71
N VAL A 1005 7.29 13.41 12.69
CA VAL A 1005 5.96 13.95 12.37
C VAL A 1005 5.00 13.74 13.55
N GLY A 1006 5.00 12.55 14.16
CA GLY A 1006 4.18 12.27 15.35
C GLY A 1006 4.57 13.16 16.55
N LEU A 1007 5.86 13.38 16.76
CA LEU A 1007 6.37 14.31 17.78
C LEU A 1007 5.88 15.75 17.54
N ALA A 1008 5.89 16.23 16.30
CA ALA A 1008 5.40 17.54 15.93
C ALA A 1008 3.88 17.69 16.20
N VAL A 1009 3.08 16.66 15.92
CA VAL A 1009 1.65 16.63 16.25
C VAL A 1009 1.45 16.72 17.76
N ILE A 1010 2.18 15.93 18.56
CA ILE A 1010 2.08 15.96 20.03
C ILE A 1010 2.46 17.33 20.57
N LEU A 1011 3.56 17.92 20.09
CA LEU A 1011 3.98 19.27 20.48
C LEU A 1011 2.89 20.30 20.14
N GLY A 1012 2.33 20.24 18.94
CA GLY A 1012 1.22 21.10 18.52
C GLY A 1012 -0.01 20.97 19.42
N LEU A 1013 -0.36 19.75 19.86
CA LEU A 1013 -1.44 19.52 20.82
C LEU A 1013 -1.15 20.16 22.18
N VAL A 1014 0.07 20.03 22.70
CA VAL A 1014 0.49 20.67 23.96
C VAL A 1014 0.39 22.19 23.85
N LEU A 1015 0.92 22.77 22.78
CA LEU A 1015 0.87 24.21 22.53
C LEU A 1015 -0.58 24.71 22.40
N TYR A 1016 -1.45 23.93 21.74
CA TYR A 1016 -2.87 24.25 21.63
C TYR A 1016 -3.60 24.21 22.97
N GLU A 1017 -3.37 23.19 23.80
CA GLU A 1017 -3.96 23.13 25.15
C GLU A 1017 -3.50 24.31 26.01
N LYS A 1018 -2.21 24.67 25.93
CA LYS A 1018 -1.64 25.85 26.59
C LYS A 1018 -2.25 27.16 26.11
N TYR A 1019 -2.46 27.31 24.80
CA TYR A 1019 -3.14 28.47 24.23
C TYR A 1019 -4.60 28.58 24.70
N LYS A 1020 -5.31 27.45 24.78
CA LYS A 1020 -6.69 27.41 25.30
C LYS A 1020 -6.75 27.83 26.76
N GLU A 1021 -5.79 27.37 27.57
CA GLU A 1021 -5.63 27.79 28.97
C GLU A 1021 -5.38 29.30 29.06
N TYR A 1022 -4.43 29.84 28.30
CA TYR A 1022 -4.17 31.29 28.22
C TYR A 1022 -5.44 32.08 27.89
N ARG A 1023 -6.17 31.72 26.82
CA ARG A 1023 -7.41 32.40 26.41
C ARG A 1023 -8.47 32.37 27.50
N HIS A 1024 -8.63 31.25 28.20
CA HIS A 1024 -9.58 31.12 29.29
C HIS A 1024 -9.20 32.02 30.47
N THR A 1025 -7.91 32.03 30.83
CA THR A 1025 -7.37 32.88 31.89
C THR A 1025 -7.49 34.38 31.56
N THR A 1026 -7.21 34.79 30.32
CA THR A 1026 -7.40 36.17 29.85
C THR A 1026 -8.88 36.56 29.87
N LEU A 1027 -9.78 35.66 29.46
CA LEU A 1027 -11.22 35.91 29.51
C LEU A 1027 -11.66 36.17 30.97
N ILE A 1028 -11.24 35.33 31.92
CA ILE A 1028 -11.50 35.50 33.36
C ILE A 1028 -10.97 36.85 33.86
N LEU A 1029 -9.75 37.24 33.47
CA LEU A 1029 -9.20 38.57 33.82
C LEU A 1029 -10.09 39.70 33.31
N THR A 1030 -10.55 39.63 32.05
CA THR A 1030 -11.44 40.67 31.49
C THR A 1030 -12.83 40.68 32.12
N THR A 1031 -13.32 39.55 32.66
CA THR A 1031 -14.62 39.49 33.35
C THR A 1031 -14.52 39.88 34.83
N GLN A 1032 -13.46 39.49 35.53
CA GLN A 1032 -13.21 39.83 36.93
C GLN A 1032 -12.72 41.27 37.11
N ALA A 1033 -11.98 41.85 36.14
CA ALA A 1033 -11.63 43.27 36.18
C ALA A 1033 -12.86 44.20 36.16
N LYS A 1034 -14.04 43.72 35.72
CA LYS A 1034 -15.32 44.43 35.82
C LYS A 1034 -15.99 44.34 37.20
N HIS A 1035 -15.65 43.35 38.02
CA HIS A 1035 -16.21 43.15 39.37
C HIS A 1035 -15.07 43.20 40.40
N LYS A 1036 -14.89 44.35 41.08
CA LYS A 1036 -13.83 44.64 42.07
C LYS A 1036 -13.84 43.72 43.31
N SER A 1037 -13.64 42.41 43.17
CA SER A 1037 -13.61 41.48 44.31
C SER A 1037 -12.59 40.35 44.10
N ASN A 1038 -11.37 40.53 44.63
CA ASN A 1038 -10.24 39.61 44.90
C ASN A 1038 -8.91 39.96 44.23
N THR A 1039 -8.12 40.81 44.90
CA THR A 1039 -6.80 41.30 44.45
C THR A 1039 -5.74 40.19 44.31
N SER A 1040 -5.78 39.14 45.15
CA SER A 1040 -4.79 38.04 45.13
C SER A 1040 -4.98 37.06 43.97
N ALA A 1041 -6.23 36.69 43.67
CA ALA A 1041 -6.58 35.86 42.51
C ALA A 1041 -6.30 36.60 41.20
N ILE A 1042 -6.62 37.90 41.12
CA ILE A 1042 -6.31 38.75 39.96
C ILE A 1042 -4.80 38.83 39.74
N ARG A 1043 -3.99 38.98 40.80
CA ARG A 1043 -2.51 39.05 40.70
C ARG A 1043 -1.90 37.75 40.18
N GLN A 1044 -2.27 36.57 40.72
CA GLN A 1044 -1.81 35.28 40.19
C GLN A 1044 -2.21 35.06 38.72
N THR A 1045 -3.42 35.48 38.37
CA THR A 1045 -4.01 35.32 37.03
C THR A 1045 -3.34 36.27 36.02
N GLN A 1046 -3.01 37.50 36.43
CA GLN A 1046 -2.23 38.47 35.63
C GLN A 1046 -0.79 38.01 35.41
N THR A 1047 -0.11 37.50 36.45
CA THR A 1047 1.26 36.97 36.33
C THR A 1047 1.32 35.80 35.35
N PHE A 1048 0.32 34.92 35.33
CA PHE A 1048 0.24 33.83 34.34
C PHE A 1048 0.01 34.34 32.90
N ALA A 1049 -0.91 35.30 32.71
CA ALA A 1049 -1.17 35.86 31.39
C ALA A 1049 0.03 36.63 30.82
N HIS A 1050 0.78 37.37 31.65
CA HIS A 1050 2.00 38.06 31.25
C HIS A 1050 3.18 37.10 30.98
N SER A 1051 3.29 36.01 31.73
CA SER A 1051 4.37 35.02 31.54
C SER A 1051 4.12 34.05 30.38
N PHE A 1052 2.89 33.93 29.86
CA PHE A 1052 2.57 32.99 28.79
C PHE A 1052 3.37 33.21 27.49
N ARG A 1053 3.44 34.46 27.01
CA ARG A 1053 4.17 34.81 25.76
C ARG A 1053 5.67 34.44 25.82
N PRO A 1054 6.44 34.85 26.85
CA PRO A 1054 7.85 34.47 26.92
C PRO A 1054 8.06 32.97 27.14
N LEU A 1055 7.17 32.27 27.87
CA LEU A 1055 7.23 30.81 28.03
C LEU A 1055 6.98 30.08 26.70
N LEU A 1056 6.01 30.56 25.91
CA LEU A 1056 5.70 30.04 24.58
C LEU A 1056 6.87 30.24 23.63
N TRP A 1057 7.46 31.44 23.60
CA TRP A 1057 8.62 31.74 22.76
C TRP A 1057 9.81 30.86 23.12
N LYS A 1058 10.16 30.73 24.42
CA LYS A 1058 11.22 29.82 24.88
C LYS A 1058 10.97 28.38 24.43
N THR A 1059 9.73 27.91 24.52
CA THR A 1059 9.38 26.54 24.07
C THR A 1059 9.55 26.38 22.56
N ILE A 1060 9.10 27.35 21.76
CA ILE A 1060 9.24 27.33 20.29
C ILE A 1060 10.71 27.40 19.89
N CYS A 1061 11.50 28.28 20.50
CA CYS A 1061 12.94 28.37 20.23
C CYS A 1061 13.67 27.09 20.62
N THR A 1062 13.38 26.50 21.78
CA THR A 1062 13.95 25.20 22.16
C THR A 1062 13.52 24.11 21.19
N ALA A 1063 12.26 24.08 20.77
CA ALA A 1063 11.79 23.11 19.79
C ALA A 1063 12.51 23.27 18.44
N PHE A 1064 12.64 24.50 17.92
CA PHE A 1064 13.36 24.76 16.69
C PHE A 1064 14.84 24.36 16.80
N ALA A 1065 15.52 24.72 17.89
CA ALA A 1065 16.91 24.33 18.12
C ALA A 1065 17.08 22.81 18.17
N MET A 1066 16.19 22.10 18.88
CA MET A 1066 16.36 20.67 19.19
C MET A 1066 15.77 19.73 18.14
N PHE A 1067 14.81 20.19 17.32
CA PHE A 1067 14.16 19.38 16.28
C PHE A 1067 14.49 19.84 14.85
N ALA A 1068 15.23 20.93 14.67
CA ALA A 1068 15.76 21.34 13.36
C ALA A 1068 17.29 21.48 13.37
N LEU A 1069 17.85 22.37 14.20
CA LEU A 1069 19.30 22.65 14.17
C LEU A 1069 20.16 21.46 14.63
N VAL A 1070 19.87 20.91 15.82
CA VAL A 1070 20.62 19.78 16.38
C VAL A 1070 20.55 18.53 15.48
N PRO A 1071 19.38 18.12 14.95
CA PRO A 1071 19.30 17.04 13.97
C PRO A 1071 20.16 17.27 12.73
N VAL A 1072 20.15 18.48 12.14
CA VAL A 1072 21.01 18.79 10.99
C VAL A 1072 22.50 18.63 11.34
N VAL A 1073 22.93 19.12 12.51
CA VAL A 1073 24.32 18.97 12.96
C VAL A 1073 24.69 17.50 13.12
N ILE A 1074 23.89 16.71 13.83
CA ILE A 1074 24.15 15.28 14.06
C ILE A 1074 24.16 14.51 12.74
N TYR A 1075 23.19 14.80 11.87
CA TYR A 1075 23.06 14.18 10.57
C TYR A 1075 24.30 14.46 9.71
N THR A 1076 24.76 15.71 9.64
CA THR A 1076 26.00 16.08 8.91
C THR A 1076 27.23 15.41 9.52
N LEU A 1077 27.38 15.44 10.85
CA LEU A 1077 28.52 14.81 11.53
C LEU A 1077 28.58 13.29 11.31
N SER A 1078 27.45 12.64 11.07
CA SER A 1078 27.43 11.20 10.79
C SER A 1078 28.16 10.82 9.48
N TYR A 1079 28.37 11.77 8.56
CA TYR A 1079 29.10 11.56 7.30
C TYR A 1079 30.63 11.69 7.43
N ILE A 1080 31.18 11.98 8.62
CA ILE A 1080 32.64 12.09 8.80
C ILE A 1080 33.42 10.91 8.22
N PRO A 1081 33.02 9.63 8.41
CA PRO A 1081 33.74 8.50 7.82
C PRO A 1081 33.76 8.52 6.29
N PHE A 1082 32.66 8.93 5.65
CA PHE A 1082 32.59 9.10 4.20
C PHE A 1082 33.47 10.26 3.72
N LEU A 1083 33.49 11.38 4.43
CA LEU A 1083 34.34 12.53 4.09
C LEU A 1083 35.84 12.23 4.22
N ASN A 1084 36.22 11.19 4.97
CA ASN A 1084 37.60 10.75 5.13
C ASN A 1084 38.07 9.78 4.03
N VAL A 1085 37.20 9.38 3.09
CA VAL A 1085 37.57 8.52 1.96
C VAL A 1085 38.53 9.31 1.04
N PRO A 1086 39.72 8.78 0.72
CA PRO A 1086 40.68 9.47 -0.14
C PRO A 1086 40.18 9.58 -1.58
N GLY A 1087 40.36 10.75 -2.20
CA GLY A 1087 40.03 11.00 -3.60
C GLY A 1087 38.99 12.11 -3.81
N PRO A 1088 38.78 12.56 -5.05
CA PRO A 1088 37.81 13.61 -5.35
C PRO A 1088 36.37 13.13 -5.11
N GLY A 1089 35.47 14.05 -4.74
CA GLY A 1089 34.03 13.76 -4.56
C GLY A 1089 33.56 13.57 -3.11
N HIS A 1090 34.45 13.69 -2.13
CA HIS A 1090 34.18 13.46 -0.71
C HIS A 1090 34.12 14.76 0.13
N ASP A 1091 33.48 15.80 -0.39
CA ASP A 1091 33.35 17.09 0.30
C ASP A 1091 31.95 17.31 0.93
N LEU A 1092 31.74 18.45 1.58
CA LEU A 1092 30.43 18.78 2.19
C LEU A 1092 29.30 18.89 1.15
N SER A 1093 29.61 19.23 -0.10
CA SER A 1093 28.60 19.31 -1.18
C SER A 1093 28.10 17.92 -1.57
N ALA A 1094 28.95 16.90 -1.43
CA ALA A 1094 28.58 15.51 -1.65
C ALA A 1094 27.43 15.07 -0.74
N ILE A 1095 27.35 15.54 0.51
CA ILE A 1095 26.26 15.16 1.43
C ILE A 1095 24.88 15.49 0.84
N LEU A 1096 24.73 16.62 0.15
CA LEU A 1096 23.49 16.99 -0.54
C LEU A 1096 23.22 16.08 -1.75
N SER A 1097 24.27 15.70 -2.49
CA SER A 1097 24.16 14.73 -3.58
C SER A 1097 23.70 13.35 -3.07
N PHE A 1098 24.19 12.91 -1.90
CA PHE A 1098 23.74 11.70 -1.21
C PHE A 1098 22.26 11.77 -0.86
N GLN A 1099 21.76 12.92 -0.38
CA GLN A 1099 20.32 13.05 -0.08
C GLN A 1099 19.47 12.91 -1.33
N LYS A 1100 19.91 13.50 -2.45
CA LYS A 1100 19.24 13.35 -3.74
C LYS A 1100 19.29 11.91 -4.23
N SER A 1101 20.44 11.24 -4.13
CA SER A 1101 20.62 9.84 -4.51
C SER A 1101 19.73 8.91 -3.68
N MET A 1102 19.76 9.02 -2.35
CA MET A 1102 18.89 8.25 -1.45
C MET A 1102 17.41 8.49 -1.74
N TYR A 1103 16.99 9.74 -1.94
CA TYR A 1103 15.62 10.04 -2.28
C TYR A 1103 15.21 9.43 -3.62
N ASN A 1104 16.06 9.58 -4.65
CA ASN A 1104 15.82 9.00 -5.97
C ASN A 1104 15.73 7.47 -5.91
N TYR A 1105 16.64 6.82 -5.18
CA TYR A 1105 16.61 5.38 -4.94
C TYR A 1105 15.28 4.97 -4.30
N HIS A 1106 14.89 5.57 -3.16
CA HIS A 1106 13.65 5.17 -2.47
C HIS A 1106 12.36 5.54 -3.21
N SER A 1107 12.37 6.55 -4.08
CA SER A 1107 11.21 6.97 -4.86
C SER A 1107 11.03 6.23 -6.19
N HIS A 1108 12.11 5.72 -6.78
CA HIS A 1108 12.10 5.06 -8.10
C HIS A 1108 12.47 3.57 -8.06
N LEU A 1109 12.72 2.98 -6.87
CA LEU A 1109 13.01 1.55 -6.75
C LEU A 1109 11.82 0.70 -7.19
N VAL A 1110 11.92 0.14 -8.40
CA VAL A 1110 11.03 -0.88 -8.93
C VAL A 1110 11.79 -2.20 -8.98
N ALA A 1111 11.49 -3.07 -8.02
CA ALA A 1111 12.09 -4.39 -7.92
C ALA A 1111 11.04 -5.41 -7.45
N THR A 1112 11.28 -6.70 -7.73
CA THR A 1112 10.48 -7.79 -7.18
C THR A 1112 11.35 -8.63 -6.24
N HIS A 1113 10.75 -9.15 -5.17
CA HIS A 1113 11.44 -10.06 -4.26
C HIS A 1113 10.46 -11.11 -3.71
N PRO A 1114 10.82 -12.41 -3.69
CA PRO A 1114 9.92 -13.48 -3.27
C PRO A 1114 9.34 -13.29 -1.87
N PHE A 1115 10.10 -12.67 -0.95
CA PHE A 1115 9.67 -12.40 0.44
C PHE A 1115 9.10 -11.00 0.69
N ALA A 1116 8.91 -10.18 -0.34
CA ALA A 1116 8.29 -8.88 -0.16
C ALA A 1116 6.83 -8.99 0.28
N SER A 1117 6.41 -8.06 1.16
CA SER A 1117 5.11 -8.07 1.81
C SER A 1117 4.59 -6.65 2.02
N SER A 1118 3.30 -6.43 1.77
CA SER A 1118 2.65 -5.12 1.90
C SER A 1118 2.32 -4.77 3.36
N TRP A 1119 2.19 -3.48 3.67
CA TRP A 1119 1.92 -2.96 5.03
C TRP A 1119 0.78 -3.65 5.79
N TRP A 1120 -0.30 -4.05 5.11
CA TRP A 1120 -1.46 -4.70 5.72
C TRP A 1120 -1.22 -6.18 6.04
N GLU A 1121 -0.22 -6.81 5.42
CA GLU A 1121 0.14 -8.20 5.64
C GLU A 1121 0.91 -8.41 6.94
N TRP A 1122 1.55 -7.36 7.46
CA TRP A 1122 2.43 -7.44 8.61
C TRP A 1122 1.70 -7.79 9.90
N PRO A 1123 0.63 -7.08 10.33
CA PRO A 1123 0.00 -7.35 11.63
C PRO A 1123 -0.58 -8.76 11.75
N ILE A 1124 -1.00 -9.35 10.61
CA ILE A 1124 -1.54 -10.71 10.55
C ILE A 1124 -0.47 -11.77 10.31
N ILE A 1125 0.79 -11.38 10.13
CA ILE A 1125 1.93 -12.26 9.86
C ILE A 1125 1.65 -13.11 8.61
N ARG A 1126 1.12 -12.52 7.53
CA ARG A 1126 0.77 -13.29 6.33
C ARG A 1126 2.00 -13.81 5.62
N LYS A 1127 3.07 -13.01 5.57
CA LYS A 1127 4.31 -13.33 4.85
C LYS A 1127 5.54 -12.93 5.67
N PRO A 1128 6.07 -13.86 6.49
CA PRO A 1128 7.37 -13.72 7.15
C PRO A 1128 8.50 -13.49 6.14
N ILE A 1129 9.60 -12.93 6.61
CA ILE A 1129 10.83 -12.83 5.83
C ILE A 1129 11.88 -13.82 6.33
N TRP A 1130 12.46 -14.57 5.40
CA TRP A 1130 13.46 -15.58 5.65
C TRP A 1130 14.86 -14.97 5.50
N TYR A 1131 15.69 -15.03 6.55
CA TYR A 1131 17.01 -14.40 6.60
C TYR A 1131 18.14 -15.37 6.30
N TYR A 1132 18.00 -16.61 6.75
CA TYR A 1132 19.06 -17.58 6.63
C TYR A 1132 18.51 -19.00 6.61
N GLY A 1133 19.12 -19.85 5.78
CA GLY A 1133 18.93 -21.29 5.75
C GLY A 1133 20.24 -21.99 5.45
N GLN A 1134 20.61 -22.99 6.26
CA GLN A 1134 21.84 -23.75 6.05
C GLN A 1134 21.66 -24.83 4.97
N VAL A 1135 22.57 -24.88 3.99
CA VAL A 1135 22.43 -25.71 2.77
C VAL A 1135 23.15 -27.07 2.88
N SER A 1136 23.81 -27.37 4.01
CA SER A 1136 24.72 -28.53 4.12
C SER A 1136 24.50 -29.41 5.35
N LEU A 1137 23.27 -29.43 5.86
CA LEU A 1137 22.85 -30.29 6.96
C LEU A 1137 22.35 -31.66 6.45
N ALA A 1138 22.23 -32.61 7.36
CA ALA A 1138 21.59 -33.90 7.08
C ALA A 1138 20.13 -33.68 6.57
N PRO A 1139 19.59 -34.55 5.70
CA PRO A 1139 18.29 -34.34 5.06
C PRO A 1139 17.10 -34.14 6.01
N ASP A 1140 17.20 -34.67 7.24
CA ASP A 1140 16.20 -34.57 8.31
C ASP A 1140 16.41 -33.37 9.23
N GLN A 1141 17.47 -32.58 9.03
CA GLN A 1141 17.84 -31.43 9.84
C GLN A 1141 17.63 -30.11 9.09
N VAL A 1142 17.37 -29.06 9.86
CA VAL A 1142 17.27 -27.69 9.36
C VAL A 1142 17.82 -26.70 10.39
N SER A 1143 18.50 -25.68 9.89
CA SER A 1143 18.86 -24.46 10.63
C SER A 1143 18.35 -23.28 9.81
N SER A 1144 17.51 -22.46 10.44
CA SER A 1144 16.85 -21.33 9.78
C SER A 1144 16.74 -20.13 10.73
N ILE A 1145 16.82 -18.92 10.17
CA ILE A 1145 16.51 -17.67 10.87
C ILE A 1145 15.42 -16.94 10.09
N VAL A 1146 14.31 -16.65 10.77
CA VAL A 1146 13.11 -16.02 10.18
C VAL A 1146 12.70 -14.83 11.03
N ALA A 1147 12.45 -13.68 10.41
CA ALA A 1147 11.89 -12.53 11.09
C ALA A 1147 10.36 -12.47 10.89
N MET A 1148 9.64 -12.60 12.00
CA MET A 1148 8.19 -12.55 12.08
C MET A 1148 7.75 -12.08 13.46
N GLY A 1149 6.47 -11.78 13.65
CA GLY A 1149 5.92 -11.46 14.97
C GLY A 1149 5.60 -12.68 15.82
N ASN A 1150 5.57 -12.52 17.15
CA ASN A 1150 4.96 -13.54 18.00
C ASN A 1150 3.42 -13.52 17.79
N PRO A 1151 2.78 -14.60 17.29
CA PRO A 1151 1.34 -14.58 17.03
C PRO A 1151 0.48 -14.26 18.25
N ALA A 1152 0.92 -14.66 19.47
CA ALA A 1152 0.24 -14.32 20.72
C ALA A 1152 0.39 -12.86 21.12
N ILE A 1153 1.30 -12.09 20.51
CA ILE A 1153 1.44 -10.65 20.71
C ILE A 1153 0.76 -9.89 19.58
N TRP A 1154 1.03 -10.25 18.33
CA TRP A 1154 0.61 -9.46 17.17
C TRP A 1154 -0.89 -9.57 16.88
N TRP A 1155 -1.46 -10.79 16.90
CA TRP A 1155 -2.90 -10.94 16.63
C TRP A 1155 -3.77 -10.32 17.73
N PRO A 1156 -3.53 -10.55 19.04
CA PRO A 1156 -4.21 -9.79 20.08
C PRO A 1156 -3.87 -8.30 20.05
N GLY A 1157 -2.66 -7.95 19.60
CA GLY A 1157 -2.19 -6.58 19.39
C GLY A 1157 -3.12 -5.76 18.48
N ILE A 1158 -3.56 -6.34 17.35
CA ILE A 1158 -4.53 -5.70 16.45
C ILE A 1158 -5.80 -5.29 17.22
N LEU A 1159 -6.37 -6.25 17.96
CA LEU A 1159 -7.59 -6.02 18.75
C LEU A 1159 -7.33 -5.02 19.88
N ALA A 1160 -6.16 -5.09 20.51
CA ALA A 1160 -5.76 -4.21 21.59
C ALA A 1160 -5.60 -2.76 21.13
N VAL A 1161 -5.13 -2.51 19.90
CA VAL A 1161 -5.05 -1.15 19.33
C VAL A 1161 -6.45 -0.54 19.20
N PHE A 1162 -7.40 -1.26 18.61
CA PHE A 1162 -8.79 -0.78 18.50
C PHE A 1162 -9.44 -0.59 19.87
N ALA A 1163 -9.22 -1.54 20.79
CA ALA A 1163 -9.72 -1.45 22.16
C ALA A 1163 -9.09 -0.26 22.91
N ALA A 1164 -7.79 -0.01 22.76
CA ALA A 1164 -7.10 1.12 23.38
C ALA A 1164 -7.64 2.46 22.89
N ILE A 1165 -7.90 2.59 21.57
CA ILE A 1165 -8.56 3.78 21.00
C ILE A 1165 -9.95 3.95 21.62
N TYR A 1166 -10.77 2.89 21.62
CA TYR A 1166 -12.12 2.94 22.19
C TYR A 1166 -12.11 3.30 23.68
N ILE A 1167 -11.27 2.64 24.48
CA ILE A 1167 -11.15 2.87 25.92
C ILE A 1167 -10.67 4.30 26.16
N SER A 1168 -9.62 4.78 25.48
CA SER A 1168 -9.11 6.15 25.64
C SER A 1168 -10.17 7.20 25.30
N LEU A 1169 -10.97 7.00 24.25
CA LEU A 1169 -12.09 7.88 23.92
C LEU A 1169 -13.20 7.85 24.97
N LYS A 1170 -13.54 6.67 25.49
CA LYS A 1170 -14.58 6.46 26.51
C LYS A 1170 -14.19 7.08 27.86
N THR A 1171 -12.96 6.83 28.32
CA THR A 1171 -12.43 7.30 29.61
C THR A 1171 -11.89 8.73 29.52
N LYS A 1172 -11.74 9.27 28.30
CA LYS A 1172 -11.05 10.55 28.03
C LYS A 1172 -9.62 10.54 28.55
N ASP A 1173 -8.98 9.38 28.49
CA ASP A 1173 -7.61 9.20 28.93
C ASP A 1173 -6.65 9.82 27.91
N LYS A 1174 -6.24 11.05 28.21
CA LYS A 1174 -5.37 11.85 27.37
C LYS A 1174 -3.93 11.34 27.32
N TRP A 1175 -3.52 10.51 28.28
CA TRP A 1175 -2.12 10.06 28.38
C TRP A 1175 -1.76 9.09 27.27
N MET A 1176 -2.73 8.27 26.82
CA MET A 1176 -2.57 7.34 25.71
C MET A 1176 -2.41 8.02 24.35
N ILE A 1177 -2.66 9.34 24.23
CA ILE A 1177 -2.51 10.08 22.97
C ILE A 1177 -1.09 9.95 22.41
N VAL A 1178 -0.06 10.00 23.26
CA VAL A 1178 1.34 9.88 22.80
C VAL A 1178 1.61 8.52 22.19
N VAL A 1179 1.10 7.45 22.81
CA VAL A 1179 1.25 6.07 22.32
C VAL A 1179 0.50 5.88 21.00
N LEU A 1180 -0.75 6.37 20.92
CA LEU A 1180 -1.58 6.22 19.72
C LEU A 1180 -1.06 7.05 18.54
N ILE A 1181 -0.51 8.24 18.80
CA ILE A 1181 0.14 9.05 17.75
C ILE A 1181 1.44 8.38 17.31
N GLY A 1182 2.26 7.87 18.23
CA GLY A 1182 3.47 7.11 17.87
C GLY A 1182 3.17 5.91 17.00
N LEU A 1183 2.17 5.10 17.40
CA LEU A 1183 1.70 3.97 16.60
C LEU A 1183 1.26 4.39 15.19
N ALA A 1184 0.47 5.47 15.09
CA ALA A 1184 0.00 5.98 13.81
C ALA A 1184 1.14 6.53 12.95
N ALA A 1185 2.12 7.21 13.56
CA ALA A 1185 3.29 7.76 12.89
C ALA A 1185 4.18 6.66 12.30
N GLU A 1186 4.37 5.55 13.01
CA GLU A 1186 5.19 4.44 12.53
C GLU A 1186 4.49 3.52 11.53
N TYR A 1187 3.16 3.46 11.55
CA TYR A 1187 2.40 2.52 10.70
C TYR A 1187 1.79 3.17 9.45
N LEU A 1188 1.16 4.34 9.57
CA LEU A 1188 0.38 4.93 8.48
C LEU A 1188 1.21 5.36 7.26
N PRO A 1189 2.45 5.88 7.39
CA PRO A 1189 3.24 6.24 6.21
C PRO A 1189 3.47 5.08 5.25
N TRP A 1190 3.60 3.85 5.76
CA TRP A 1190 3.78 2.65 4.94
C TRP A 1190 2.60 2.35 4.01
N VAL A 1191 1.41 2.86 4.32
CA VAL A 1191 0.25 2.78 3.42
C VAL A 1191 0.51 3.49 2.10
N GLY A 1192 1.35 4.53 2.11
CA GLY A 1192 1.68 5.38 0.96
C GLY A 1192 2.99 5.05 0.25
N VAL A 1193 3.81 4.11 0.76
CA VAL A 1193 5.14 3.81 0.21
C VAL A 1193 5.00 2.86 -0.99
N PRO A 1194 5.39 3.26 -2.22
CA PRO A 1194 5.16 2.47 -3.44
C PRO A 1194 6.24 1.43 -3.72
N ARG A 1195 7.42 1.56 -3.10
CA ARG A 1195 8.55 0.65 -3.30
C ARG A 1195 8.32 -0.71 -2.65
N LEU A 1196 9.21 -1.65 -2.98
CA LEU A 1196 9.31 -2.95 -2.31
C LEU A 1196 9.47 -2.78 -0.79
N THR A 1197 8.65 -3.49 -0.01
CA THR A 1197 8.67 -3.46 1.46
C THR A 1197 8.58 -4.88 2.06
N PHE A 1198 8.91 -4.97 3.34
CA PHE A 1198 9.09 -6.23 4.07
C PHE A 1198 8.53 -6.12 5.49
N ILE A 1199 8.15 -7.25 6.08
CA ILE A 1199 7.53 -7.31 7.42
C ILE A 1199 8.37 -6.67 8.54
N TYR A 1200 9.70 -6.64 8.42
CA TYR A 1200 10.56 -6.01 9.41
C TYR A 1200 10.34 -4.49 9.55
N HIS A 1201 9.77 -3.82 8.55
CA HIS A 1201 9.40 -2.40 8.66
C HIS A 1201 8.33 -2.16 9.74
N PHE A 1202 7.56 -3.18 10.12
CA PHE A 1202 6.62 -3.12 11.22
C PHE A 1202 7.30 -3.10 12.60
N PHE A 1203 8.61 -3.39 12.68
CA PHE A 1203 9.36 -3.46 13.95
C PHE A 1203 9.23 -2.17 14.79
N ALA A 1204 9.26 -0.99 14.17
CA ALA A 1204 9.07 0.29 14.86
C ALA A 1204 7.66 0.46 15.47
N THR A 1205 6.65 -0.23 14.93
CA THR A 1205 5.28 -0.19 15.45
C THR A 1205 5.08 -1.10 16.68
N VAL A 1206 5.88 -2.16 16.80
CA VAL A 1206 5.74 -3.20 17.84
C VAL A 1206 5.77 -2.63 19.27
N PRO A 1207 6.71 -1.73 19.65
CA PRO A 1207 6.73 -1.13 20.98
C PRO A 1207 5.40 -0.46 21.38
N PHE A 1208 4.81 0.32 20.48
CA PHE A 1208 3.56 1.03 20.74
C PHE A 1208 2.35 0.08 20.79
N MET A 1209 2.36 -0.97 19.98
CA MET A 1209 1.35 -2.02 20.02
C MET A 1209 1.37 -2.75 21.37
N ILE A 1210 2.56 -3.08 21.90
CA ILE A 1210 2.72 -3.70 23.23
C ILE A 1210 2.21 -2.78 24.35
N LEU A 1211 2.44 -1.47 24.25
CA LEU A 1211 1.86 -0.50 25.19
C LEU A 1211 0.32 -0.47 25.12
N CYS A 1212 -0.28 -0.66 23.94
CA CYS A 1212 -1.73 -0.79 23.79
C CYS A 1212 -2.25 -2.08 24.44
N ILE A 1213 -1.58 -3.22 24.25
CA ILE A 1213 -1.92 -4.48 24.93
C ILE A 1213 -1.88 -4.29 26.45
N THR A 1214 -0.80 -3.70 26.95
CA THR A 1214 -0.63 -3.44 28.39
C THR A 1214 -1.72 -2.52 28.94
N TYR A 1215 -2.13 -1.50 28.19
CA TYR A 1215 -3.24 -0.62 28.56
C TYR A 1215 -4.59 -1.35 28.65
N VAL A 1216 -4.87 -2.23 27.70
CA VAL A 1216 -6.10 -3.05 27.71
C VAL A 1216 -6.09 -4.03 28.88
N ILE A 1217 -4.95 -4.67 29.16
CA ILE A 1217 -4.78 -5.55 30.34
C ILE A 1217 -5.03 -4.77 31.63
N LYS A 1218 -4.43 -3.58 31.78
CA LYS A 1218 -4.66 -2.68 32.91
C LYS A 1218 -6.14 -2.35 33.07
N TYR A 1219 -6.80 -1.94 32.00
CA TYR A 1219 -8.23 -1.60 32.04
C TYR A 1219 -9.07 -2.81 32.46
N ALA A 1220 -8.83 -3.98 31.87
CA ALA A 1220 -9.52 -5.21 32.20
C ALA A 1220 -9.28 -5.65 33.65
N HIS A 1221 -8.05 -5.55 34.15
CA HIS A 1221 -7.71 -5.93 35.52
C HIS A 1221 -8.34 -4.98 36.54
N GLU A 1222 -8.18 -3.68 36.36
CA GLU A 1222 -8.60 -2.69 37.36
C GLU A 1222 -10.09 -2.32 37.30
N HIS A 1223 -10.67 -2.28 36.10
CA HIS A 1223 -12.06 -1.83 35.91
C HIS A 1223 -13.04 -2.98 35.68
N LEU A 1224 -12.63 -4.02 34.92
CA LEU A 1224 -13.45 -5.20 34.68
C LEU A 1224 -13.19 -6.32 35.69
N LYS A 1225 -12.29 -6.11 36.65
CA LYS A 1225 -11.92 -7.06 37.71
C LYS A 1225 -11.45 -8.42 37.16
N LEU A 1226 -10.77 -8.42 36.01
CA LEU A 1226 -10.17 -9.63 35.44
C LEU A 1226 -9.18 -10.23 36.45
N ARG A 1227 -9.36 -11.51 36.79
CA ARG A 1227 -8.48 -12.19 37.75
C ARG A 1227 -7.06 -12.32 37.20
N ALA A 1228 -6.06 -12.09 38.05
CA ALA A 1228 -4.63 -12.13 37.69
C ALA A 1228 -4.20 -13.44 37.01
N LYS A 1229 -4.84 -14.58 37.34
CA LYS A 1229 -4.57 -15.88 36.71
C LYS A 1229 -4.67 -15.85 35.17
N TRP A 1230 -5.57 -15.05 34.61
CA TRP A 1230 -5.75 -14.95 33.16
C TRP A 1230 -4.63 -14.13 32.51
N ILE A 1231 -4.10 -13.14 33.23
CA ILE A 1231 -2.94 -12.37 32.80
C ILE A 1231 -1.71 -13.30 32.78
N TYR A 1232 -1.50 -14.07 33.84
CA TYR A 1232 -0.39 -15.03 33.90
C TYR A 1232 -0.50 -16.14 32.86
N MET A 1233 -1.72 -16.62 32.57
CA MET A 1233 -1.95 -17.57 31.49
C MET A 1233 -1.57 -16.97 30.14
N TYR A 1234 -1.96 -15.72 29.85
CA TYR A 1234 -1.58 -15.03 28.63
C TYR A 1234 -0.05 -14.87 28.50
N LEU A 1235 0.62 -14.42 29.56
CA LEU A 1235 2.09 -14.30 29.58
C LEU A 1235 2.77 -15.67 29.40
N GLY A 1236 2.21 -16.72 30.03
CA GLY A 1236 2.66 -18.09 29.87
C GLY A 1236 2.55 -18.58 28.42
N THR A 1237 1.44 -18.28 27.73
CA THR A 1237 1.28 -18.60 26.30
C THR A 1237 2.31 -17.86 25.44
N VAL A 1238 2.55 -16.57 25.70
CA VAL A 1238 3.54 -15.77 24.97
C VAL A 1238 4.95 -16.39 25.12
N LEU A 1239 5.32 -16.78 26.33
CA LEU A 1239 6.60 -17.43 26.62
C LEU A 1239 6.70 -18.82 25.98
N LEU A 1240 5.63 -19.62 26.07
CA LEU A 1240 5.58 -20.95 25.45
C LEU A 1240 5.82 -20.85 23.95
N LEU A 1241 5.16 -19.91 23.27
CA LEU A 1241 5.39 -19.70 21.84
C LEU A 1241 6.80 -19.21 21.54
N PHE A 1242 7.38 -18.34 22.37
CA PHE A 1242 8.78 -17.93 22.22
C PHE A 1242 9.74 -19.13 22.32
N ILE A 1243 9.58 -19.99 23.32
CA ILE A 1243 10.39 -21.21 23.47
C ILE A 1243 10.18 -22.16 22.29
N MET A 1244 8.93 -22.34 21.84
CA MET A 1244 8.58 -23.25 20.76
C MET A 1244 9.18 -22.81 19.42
N PHE A 1245 9.17 -21.50 19.11
CA PHE A 1245 9.72 -20.93 17.88
C PHE A 1245 11.22 -20.59 17.97
N TYR A 1246 11.79 -20.52 19.17
CA TYR A 1246 13.20 -20.14 19.41
C TYR A 1246 14.21 -20.77 18.43
N PRO A 1247 14.13 -22.07 18.07
CA PRO A 1247 15.09 -22.66 17.13
C PRO A 1247 15.14 -21.97 15.76
N ILE A 1248 13.99 -21.62 15.18
CA ILE A 1248 13.91 -20.97 13.86
C ILE A 1248 14.09 -19.45 13.91
N LEU A 1249 14.20 -18.88 15.11
CA LEU A 1249 14.53 -17.46 15.33
C LEU A 1249 16.02 -17.27 15.62
N SER A 1250 16.67 -18.28 16.21
CA SER A 1250 18.08 -18.25 16.64
C SER A 1250 19.05 -18.92 15.67
N GLY A 1251 18.56 -19.74 14.73
CA GLY A 1251 19.39 -20.53 13.83
C GLY A 1251 19.82 -21.88 14.42
N ALA A 1252 19.21 -22.34 15.52
CA ALA A 1252 19.54 -23.64 16.11
C ALA A 1252 19.20 -24.79 15.13
N VAL A 1253 20.06 -25.80 15.09
CA VAL A 1253 19.84 -27.01 14.28
C VAL A 1253 18.80 -27.88 14.95
N ILE A 1254 17.71 -28.18 14.23
CA ILE A 1254 16.60 -29.01 14.71
C ILE A 1254 16.10 -29.94 13.62
N ASN A 1255 15.28 -30.93 14.02
CA ASN A 1255 14.67 -31.85 13.07
C ASN A 1255 13.59 -31.14 12.23
N LYS A 1256 13.63 -31.35 10.91
CA LYS A 1256 12.73 -30.78 9.91
C LYS A 1256 11.25 -31.14 10.14
N ASN A 1257 10.97 -32.30 10.76
CA ASN A 1257 9.61 -32.72 11.10
C ASN A 1257 8.99 -31.81 12.16
N TYR A 1258 9.78 -31.32 13.13
CA TYR A 1258 9.27 -30.39 14.14
C TYR A 1258 8.79 -29.09 13.50
N VAL A 1259 9.57 -28.54 12.58
CA VAL A 1259 9.22 -27.29 11.88
C VAL A 1259 7.96 -27.47 11.02
N SER A 1260 7.89 -28.54 10.24
CA SER A 1260 6.77 -28.80 9.32
C SER A 1260 5.45 -29.11 10.03
N HIS A 1261 5.47 -29.82 11.15
CA HIS A 1261 4.25 -30.25 11.85
C HIS A 1261 3.80 -29.28 12.95
N PHE A 1262 4.72 -28.59 13.64
CA PHE A 1262 4.38 -27.77 14.81
C PHE A 1262 4.52 -26.27 14.60
N LEU A 1263 5.46 -25.82 13.74
CA LEU A 1263 5.74 -24.38 13.57
C LEU A 1263 5.04 -23.78 12.34
N LYS A 1264 4.84 -24.56 11.27
CA LYS A 1264 4.25 -24.09 10.01
C LYS A 1264 2.72 -24.00 10.09
N TRP A 1265 2.22 -22.94 10.75
CA TRP A 1265 0.78 -22.72 10.94
C TRP A 1265 0.04 -22.20 9.69
N SER A 1266 0.77 -21.62 8.75
CA SER A 1266 0.23 -21.12 7.47
C SER A 1266 1.02 -21.70 6.31
N THR A 1267 0.35 -21.98 5.20
CA THR A 1267 0.99 -22.42 3.94
C THR A 1267 1.90 -21.35 3.35
N SER A 1268 1.64 -20.08 3.67
CA SER A 1268 2.44 -18.92 3.26
C SER A 1268 3.73 -18.72 4.07
N TRP A 1269 3.97 -19.47 5.15
CA TRP A 1269 5.17 -19.35 5.97
C TRP A 1269 6.28 -20.26 5.42
N THR A 1270 7.39 -19.64 5.04
CA THR A 1270 8.58 -20.34 4.52
C THR A 1270 9.69 -20.32 5.56
N PHE A 1271 10.19 -21.51 5.93
CA PHE A 1271 11.24 -21.69 6.92
C PHE A 1271 12.44 -22.51 6.40
N PHE A 1272 12.34 -23.08 5.20
CA PHE A 1272 13.39 -23.79 4.46
C PHE A 1272 12.90 -24.17 3.06
#